data_AF-A0A3E0WY37-F1
#
_entry.id   AF-A0A3E0WY37-F1
#
_cell.length_a   1.000
_cell.length_b   1.000
_cell.length_c   1.000
_cell.angle_alpha   90.00
_cell.angle_beta   90.00
_cell.angle_gamma   90.00
#
_symmetry.space_group_name_H-M   'P 1'
#
loop_
_entity.id
_entity.type
_entity.pdbx_description
1 polymer ?
#
loop_
_entity_poly.entity_id
_entity_poly.type
_entity_poly.pdbx_seq_one_letter_code
_entity_poly.pdbx_strand_id
1 'polypeptide(L)'
;MLFIDPDVCIDCNACISACPEGAIFPRSMVPQDQQAFIARNAEGAKTHPPIRESIKAGQHAASPLARLPGRFAIVGSGPSGFYAAEALMKQMPAARVDMFERLPTPFGLVRYGVAPDHPRIKSVTAGFERIAESPQFRFFGNVEIGRDLTSAELRQHYHGVIYATGGSKSRPLTLPGAESGNIFGSSNFVGWYNGHPDEAALAPALAGPTAAIVGIGNVALDIARLLVLPHAQLAKTDIADAALRALADSGIEEVCLLARRGPAQAAFTPKELEQLMAVPGLQLLVDPADLELDAATERQLQQPEYAEARQNLNLLHEIANRPQATGKRIRFMFYTSPTHFSAADGQVSTVHAQRTELIRNDQGQLVARPGEQTLDIPATLVVHAIGYQGSAIDELPFDSGRGVMQHEQGRIADNGDSRDYVAGWIKRGASGVIGSNRQCATESVQRLLDDLGSSLPPLAEAEIETLLAARRVDTVSLADWRLLDQHEQALGRAEGRTRRKIVHIEEMLAVIRNGRAREAEQARLPVKTHFRACTLCEAMCGVIIETQGEQILSVSGDPDDPHSQGHICPKGYALQDLHNDPDRLRTPLEKVNGEWLPIDWDSALDKVAAKLVAIQQQHGNDAIAGYWGNPTSHNLGLMLASGSLRKALATRNVSSAASLDQMPHQLTSYLMFGHSQLFTIPDIDRTRYMLMLGANPAASNGSLMTAGDILKRLENIRERGGKVVLVDPRRTESARYVDEHQFIRPRTDAFFLLGLIRHVLDKGLSKPGRLRELADDWDALAPLFEGLSLEQISARCGIAVSDIQRIAEDFAAAECAVCYGRMGVSTQSYGALNHWLMQVLNILTGNLDRPGGMMFTTPAFNKAQSRRMGSFNTYQSRVRGLPEFDRYFPAVTLAEEMLTPGEGQVRGFVCVAGNPVLSTPNGRQLDEALAQLEFMVSIDFYLNETSRHADIILPPTGPLEHEQYDLVFNMLAVRNLARYSDPVFEAPAGTRCDWDIVQGLAQRIEALKNPGSGPARQMPTPEQILDHGLKTGPYGEGFCEYNSGEPVQRDEPLSIEVLKRYPHGLDLGPMRESFPGYLFTPDRLIHLTPPELVADLTRALADLRSAESGEMMLIGRRDLRTNNSWMHNSQRLVKGENRCALLINPADAERLGLANDKPARIMSRTGELLVNVQITEDIMPGVVCLPHGWGHDREGVSLRVAQSNPGINVNDITDDQVVDTLSGNAVLNGIPVTVAAFGTQESTRDIDSHAYTDRAAQ
;
A
#
# COMPACT_ATOMS: atom_id res chain seq x y z
N MET A 1 14.58 21.30 6.35
CA MET A 1 13.62 20.77 7.33
C MET A 1 12.97 21.92 8.06
N LEU A 2 11.67 21.83 8.36
CA LEU A 2 10.98 22.82 9.18
C LEU A 2 11.33 22.54 10.65
N PHE A 3 11.81 23.54 11.40
CA PHE A 3 11.90 23.41 12.85
C PHE A 3 10.49 23.53 13.44
N ILE A 4 9.97 22.42 13.97
CA ILE A 4 8.74 22.37 14.74
C ILE A 4 9.17 22.32 16.19
N ASP A 5 8.80 23.34 16.97
CA ASP A 5 9.05 23.37 18.40
C ASP A 5 8.23 22.24 19.07
N PRO A 6 8.86 21.19 19.60
CA PRO A 6 8.15 20.05 20.15
C PRO A 6 7.33 20.41 21.39
N ASP A 7 7.68 21.50 22.09
CA ASP A 7 6.98 21.96 23.30
C ASP A 7 5.71 22.76 22.96
N VAL A 8 5.54 23.17 21.69
CA VAL A 8 4.42 24.01 21.20
C VAL A 8 3.61 23.30 20.10
N CYS A 9 4.15 22.22 19.51
CA CYS A 9 3.48 21.41 18.50
C CYS A 9 2.25 20.69 19.06
N ILE A 10 1.12 20.80 18.35
CA ILE A 10 -0.14 20.12 18.71
C ILE A 10 -0.38 18.82 17.92
N ASP A 11 0.63 18.33 17.19
CA ASP A 11 0.57 17.08 16.40
C ASP A 11 -0.62 16.97 15.41
N CYS A 12 -1.15 18.10 14.95
CA CYS A 12 -2.31 18.13 14.05
C CYS A 12 -2.02 17.72 12.59
N ASN A 13 -0.77 17.39 12.25
CA ASN A 13 -0.29 17.05 10.89
C ASN A 13 -0.56 18.09 9.78
N ALA A 14 -1.07 19.27 10.10
CA ALA A 14 -1.33 20.34 9.13
C ALA A 14 -0.06 20.75 8.37
N CYS A 15 1.10 20.74 9.04
CA CYS A 15 2.41 21.04 8.48
C CYS A 15 2.90 19.99 7.46
N ILE A 16 2.42 18.74 7.53
CA ILE A 16 2.78 17.68 6.58
C ILE A 16 2.20 18.00 5.20
N SER A 17 0.93 18.42 5.15
CA SER A 17 0.30 18.88 3.89
C SER A 17 0.95 20.12 3.29
N ALA A 18 1.70 20.88 4.11
CA ALA A 18 2.44 22.07 3.72
C ALA A 18 3.93 21.79 3.43
N CYS A 19 4.43 20.57 3.68
CA CYS A 19 5.82 20.19 3.47
C CYS A 19 5.95 19.45 2.13
N PRO A 20 6.40 20.11 1.06
CA PRO A 20 6.42 19.54 -0.28
C PRO A 20 7.51 18.46 -0.50
N GLU A 21 8.31 18.13 0.52
CA GLU A 21 9.48 17.24 0.37
C GLU A 21 9.60 16.15 1.44
N GLY A 22 8.56 15.89 2.25
CA GLY A 22 8.65 14.86 3.32
C GLY A 22 9.74 15.16 4.36
N ALA A 23 10.16 16.42 4.48
CA ALA A 23 11.29 16.88 5.28
C ALA A 23 10.91 17.14 6.75
N ILE A 24 9.89 16.45 7.25
CA ILE A 24 9.47 16.50 8.65
C ILE A 24 9.73 15.12 9.23
N PHE A 25 10.85 15.02 9.91
CA PHE A 25 11.19 13.85 10.71
C PHE A 25 11.08 14.24 12.18
N PRO A 26 10.47 13.41 13.03
CA PRO A 26 10.78 13.42 14.44
C PRO A 26 12.30 13.31 14.60
N ARG A 27 12.92 14.07 15.53
CA ARG A 27 14.38 14.14 15.68
C ARG A 27 15.04 12.74 15.73
N SER A 28 14.34 11.77 16.28
CA SER A 28 14.75 10.37 16.39
C SER A 28 14.71 9.55 15.10
N MET A 29 13.94 9.99 14.11
CA MET A 29 13.78 9.32 12.80
C MET A 29 14.43 10.10 11.67
N VAL A 30 15.28 11.09 11.99
CA VAL A 30 16.10 11.77 11.00
C VAL A 30 17.12 10.75 10.45
N PRO A 31 17.12 10.47 9.14
CA PRO A 31 18.07 9.54 8.51
C PRO A 31 19.53 9.87 8.84
N GLN A 32 20.40 8.86 8.87
CA GLN A 32 21.79 9.02 9.32
C GLN A 32 22.58 10.03 8.48
N ASP A 33 22.34 10.06 7.17
CA ASP A 33 22.87 11.03 6.20
C ASP A 33 22.35 12.46 6.42
N GLN A 34 21.29 12.64 7.22
CA GLN A 34 20.63 13.92 7.48
C GLN A 34 20.75 14.40 8.93
N GLN A 35 21.45 13.67 9.79
CA GLN A 35 21.68 14.03 11.20
C GLN A 35 22.28 15.44 11.37
N ALA A 36 23.17 15.84 10.45
CA ALA A 36 23.81 17.17 10.48
C ALA A 36 22.78 18.32 10.45
N PHE A 37 21.60 18.11 9.86
CA PHE A 37 20.54 19.12 9.79
C PHE A 37 19.89 19.41 11.15
N ILE A 38 20.01 18.54 12.16
CA ILE A 38 19.50 18.82 13.52
C ILE A 38 20.19 20.05 14.10
N ALA A 39 21.52 20.07 14.05
CA ALA A 39 22.31 21.21 14.52
C ALA A 39 22.08 22.46 13.66
N ARG A 40 21.92 22.28 12.33
CA ARG A 40 21.63 23.39 11.40
C ARG A 40 20.26 24.03 11.68
N ASN A 41 19.22 23.23 11.94
CA ASN A 41 17.88 23.70 12.29
C ASN A 41 17.88 24.43 13.65
N ALA A 42 18.62 23.91 14.63
CA ALA A 42 18.74 24.54 15.94
C ALA A 42 19.42 25.93 15.88
N GLU A 43 20.37 26.11 14.95
CA GLU A 43 20.98 27.41 14.70
C GLU A 43 20.02 28.36 13.98
N GLY A 44 19.34 27.90 12.93
CA GLY A 44 18.34 28.70 12.20
C GLY A 44 17.13 29.11 13.05
N ALA A 45 16.74 28.29 14.02
CA ALA A 45 15.64 28.61 14.94
C ALA A 45 15.92 29.83 15.84
N LYS A 46 17.19 30.24 16.00
CA LYS A 46 17.57 31.43 16.79
C LYS A 46 17.17 32.75 16.11
N THR A 47 16.93 32.74 14.79
CA THR A 47 16.70 33.95 14.00
C THR A 47 15.36 33.98 13.27
N HIS A 48 14.62 32.87 13.25
CA HIS A 48 13.27 32.79 12.67
C HIS A 48 12.20 32.81 13.77
N PRO A 49 11.12 33.60 13.63
CA PRO A 49 10.04 33.62 14.62
C PRO A 49 9.37 32.23 14.69
N PRO A 50 9.06 31.71 15.90
CA PRO A 50 8.33 30.46 16.05
C PRO A 50 6.94 30.57 15.42
N ILE A 51 6.58 29.62 14.57
CA ILE A 51 5.22 29.49 14.03
C ILE A 51 4.32 29.04 15.19
N ARG A 52 3.59 29.99 15.80
CA ARG A 52 2.69 29.76 16.94
C ARG A 52 1.24 29.51 16.55
N GLU A 53 0.94 29.46 15.26
CA GLU A 53 -0.42 29.26 14.78
C GLU A 53 -0.83 27.79 14.95
N SER A 54 -1.48 27.50 16.08
CA SER A 54 -2.42 26.40 16.14
C SER A 54 -3.52 26.66 15.11
N ILE A 55 -3.78 25.72 14.21
CA ILE A 55 -5.13 25.58 13.64
C ILE A 55 -5.98 25.01 14.77
N LYS A 56 -6.30 25.82 15.78
CA LYS A 56 -7.65 25.73 16.31
C LYS A 56 -8.53 25.92 15.09
N ALA A 57 -9.41 24.95 14.81
CA ALA A 57 -10.64 25.20 14.07
C ALA A 57 -11.44 26.23 14.88
N GLY A 58 -10.93 27.46 14.90
CA GLY A 58 -11.58 28.61 15.43
C GLY A 58 -12.66 28.93 14.43
N GLN A 59 -13.87 29.00 14.94
CA GLN A 59 -14.99 29.70 14.35
C GLN A 59 -14.53 31.10 13.90
N HIS A 60 -13.89 31.21 12.74
CA HIS A 60 -13.92 32.46 12.00
C HIS A 60 -15.38 32.60 11.59
N ALA A 61 -16.04 33.63 12.10
CA ALA A 61 -17.32 34.07 11.57
C ALA A 61 -17.16 34.06 10.05
N ALA A 62 -17.90 33.17 9.37
CA ALA A 62 -17.75 32.99 7.94
C ALA A 62 -17.81 34.38 7.29
N SER A 63 -16.72 34.77 6.62
CA SER A 63 -16.69 36.03 5.87
C SER A 63 -17.98 36.12 5.04
N PRO A 64 -18.62 37.28 4.90
CA PRO A 64 -19.78 37.44 4.01
C PRO A 64 -19.53 36.82 2.61
N LEU A 65 -18.27 36.82 2.17
CA LEU A 65 -17.79 36.23 0.92
C LEU A 65 -17.87 34.69 0.88
N ALA A 66 -17.84 33.98 2.01
CA ALA A 66 -17.79 32.51 2.06
C ALA A 66 -19.03 31.84 1.43
N ARG A 67 -20.17 32.53 1.42
CA ARG A 67 -21.44 32.04 0.83
C ARG A 67 -21.68 32.56 -0.59
N LEU A 68 -20.85 33.47 -1.08
CA LEU A 68 -21.06 34.11 -2.38
C LEU A 68 -20.51 33.21 -3.50
N PRO A 69 -21.29 32.97 -4.58
CA PRO A 69 -20.89 32.11 -5.69
C PRO A 69 -19.94 32.82 -6.65
N GLY A 70 -18.76 33.21 -6.14
CA GLY A 70 -17.71 33.89 -6.91
C GLY A 70 -17.25 33.06 -8.11
N ARG A 71 -16.65 33.73 -9.07
CA ARG A 71 -16.04 33.15 -10.28
C ARG A 71 -14.69 33.81 -10.45
N PHE A 72 -13.62 33.04 -10.43
CA PHE A 72 -12.25 33.55 -10.50
C PHE A 72 -11.48 32.84 -11.59
N ALA A 73 -10.67 33.59 -12.33
CA ALA A 73 -9.74 33.04 -13.31
C ALA A 73 -8.31 33.06 -12.76
N ILE A 74 -7.54 32.02 -13.06
CA ILE A 74 -6.11 31.96 -12.76
C ILE A 74 -5.37 31.64 -14.06
N VAL A 75 -4.41 32.46 -14.45
CA VAL A 75 -3.64 32.27 -15.69
C VAL A 75 -2.26 31.71 -15.34
N GLY A 76 -2.01 30.45 -15.68
CA GLY A 76 -0.79 29.71 -15.40
C GLY A 76 -1.00 28.59 -14.38
N SER A 77 -0.65 27.36 -14.77
CA SER A 77 -0.86 26.14 -13.97
C SER A 77 0.34 25.69 -13.13
N GLY A 78 1.30 26.59 -12.91
CA GLY A 78 2.44 26.33 -12.01
C GLY A 78 2.04 26.36 -10.52
N PRO A 79 3.00 26.13 -9.60
CA PRO A 79 2.75 26.15 -8.16
C PRO A 79 2.01 27.40 -7.67
N SER A 80 2.37 28.58 -8.18
CA SER A 80 1.73 29.85 -7.81
C SER A 80 0.23 29.87 -8.12
N GLY A 81 -0.18 29.28 -9.26
CA GLY A 81 -1.58 29.20 -9.65
C GLY A 81 -2.36 28.24 -8.75
N PHE A 82 -1.82 27.06 -8.48
CA PHE A 82 -2.46 26.08 -7.58
C PHE A 82 -2.59 26.60 -6.14
N TYR A 83 -1.56 27.29 -5.62
CA TYR A 83 -1.66 27.91 -4.30
C TYR A 83 -2.69 29.06 -4.26
N ALA A 84 -2.85 29.81 -5.35
CA ALA A 84 -3.89 30.83 -5.45
C ALA A 84 -5.29 30.20 -5.49
N ALA A 85 -5.46 29.09 -6.22
CA ALA A 85 -6.71 28.31 -6.24
C ALA A 85 -7.06 27.77 -4.84
N GLU A 86 -6.08 27.18 -4.15
CA GLU A 86 -6.26 26.69 -2.78
C GLU A 86 -6.69 27.80 -1.82
N ALA A 87 -6.01 28.95 -1.86
CA ALA A 87 -6.32 30.10 -1.01
C ALA A 87 -7.72 30.66 -1.28
N LEU A 88 -8.12 30.78 -2.57
CA LEU A 88 -9.47 31.23 -2.95
C LEU A 88 -10.54 30.27 -2.45
N MET A 89 -10.41 28.96 -2.69
CA MET A 89 -11.43 27.98 -2.28
C MET A 89 -11.55 27.85 -0.76
N LYS A 90 -10.45 28.05 -0.01
CA LYS A 90 -10.49 28.08 1.45
C LYS A 90 -11.26 29.27 2.00
N GLN A 91 -11.09 30.46 1.40
CA GLN A 91 -11.74 31.70 1.83
C GLN A 91 -13.16 31.84 1.27
N MET A 92 -13.43 31.27 0.08
CA MET A 92 -14.71 31.29 -0.62
C MET A 92 -15.14 29.89 -1.08
N PRO A 93 -15.65 29.02 -0.20
CA PRO A 93 -16.03 27.64 -0.54
C PRO A 93 -17.21 27.50 -1.51
N ALA A 94 -17.95 28.58 -1.79
CA ALA A 94 -19.01 28.61 -2.80
C ALA A 94 -18.52 29.10 -4.18
N ALA A 95 -17.27 29.54 -4.30
CA ALA A 95 -16.74 30.07 -5.55
C ALA A 95 -16.34 28.96 -6.53
N ARG A 96 -16.27 29.32 -7.82
CA ARG A 96 -15.68 28.52 -8.89
C ARG A 96 -14.37 29.15 -9.34
N VAL A 97 -13.35 28.33 -9.56
CA VAL A 97 -12.01 28.74 -9.98
C VAL A 97 -11.69 28.05 -11.31
N ASP A 98 -11.47 28.85 -12.35
CA ASP A 98 -11.08 28.38 -13.68
C ASP A 98 -9.59 28.69 -13.89
N MET A 99 -8.80 27.68 -14.17
CA MET A 99 -7.36 27.81 -14.41
C MET A 99 -7.04 27.62 -15.89
N PHE A 100 -6.39 28.61 -16.49
CA PHE A 100 -5.99 28.63 -17.89
C PHE A 100 -4.51 28.34 -18.04
N GLU A 101 -4.16 27.44 -18.97
CA GLU A 101 -2.79 27.06 -19.29
C GLU A 101 -2.61 27.00 -20.81
N ARG A 102 -1.51 27.58 -21.31
CA ARG A 102 -1.20 27.60 -22.75
C ARG A 102 -0.91 26.20 -23.27
N LEU A 103 -0.30 25.34 -22.45
CA LEU A 103 0.00 23.96 -22.82
C LEU A 103 -1.17 23.02 -22.51
N PRO A 104 -1.30 21.88 -23.21
CA PRO A 104 -2.23 20.81 -22.84
C PRO A 104 -2.02 20.26 -21.42
N THR A 105 -0.80 20.38 -20.88
CA THR A 105 -0.39 19.73 -19.63
C THR A 105 -0.29 20.73 -18.47
N PRO A 106 -0.79 20.41 -17.27
CA PRO A 106 -0.70 21.26 -16.09
C PRO A 106 0.66 21.17 -15.38
N PHE A 107 0.75 21.85 -14.23
CA PHE A 107 1.85 21.84 -13.24
C PHE A 107 3.09 22.68 -13.56
N GLY A 108 3.15 23.28 -14.76
CA GLY A 108 4.16 24.27 -15.16
C GLY A 108 5.58 23.91 -14.72
N LEU A 109 6.16 24.70 -13.80
CA LEU A 109 7.50 24.52 -13.23
C LEU A 109 7.79 23.08 -12.79
N VAL A 110 6.84 22.38 -12.17
CA VAL A 110 7.12 21.04 -11.63
C VAL A 110 7.31 20.01 -12.74
N ARG A 111 6.58 20.18 -13.85
CA ARG A 111 6.70 19.32 -15.03
C ARG A 111 7.90 19.71 -15.91
N TYR A 112 8.14 21.01 -16.08
CA TYR A 112 9.05 21.54 -17.11
C TYR A 112 10.31 22.24 -16.61
N GLY A 113 10.38 22.59 -15.32
CA GLY A 113 11.50 23.36 -14.76
C GLY A 113 12.27 22.66 -13.65
N VAL A 114 11.74 21.59 -13.06
CA VAL A 114 12.46 20.75 -12.07
C VAL A 114 13.21 19.64 -12.81
N ALA A 115 14.49 19.44 -12.47
CA ALA A 115 15.34 18.44 -13.11
C ALA A 115 14.76 17.00 -13.03
N PRO A 116 14.93 16.14 -14.06
CA PRO A 116 14.38 14.79 -14.11
C PRO A 116 14.80 13.86 -12.96
N ASP A 117 16.00 14.03 -12.45
CA ASP A 117 16.56 13.23 -11.36
C ASP A 117 16.14 13.72 -9.96
N HIS A 118 15.17 14.65 -9.89
CA HIS A 118 14.60 15.17 -8.64
C HIS A 118 13.16 14.67 -8.39
N PRO A 119 12.91 13.33 -8.31
CA PRO A 119 11.55 12.80 -8.17
C PRO A 119 10.87 13.25 -6.87
N ARG A 120 11.64 13.50 -5.80
CA ARG A 120 11.09 13.97 -4.52
C ARG A 120 10.47 15.36 -4.62
N ILE A 121 11.10 16.31 -5.33
CA ILE A 121 10.55 17.66 -5.53
C ILE A 121 9.27 17.58 -6.37
N LYS A 122 9.21 16.65 -7.32
CA LYS A 122 8.02 16.42 -8.17
C LYS A 122 6.82 15.85 -7.39
N SER A 123 7.02 15.30 -6.19
CA SER A 123 5.94 14.79 -5.33
C SER A 123 4.92 15.86 -4.87
N VAL A 124 5.29 17.15 -4.93
CA VAL A 124 4.36 18.26 -4.64
C VAL A 124 3.12 18.25 -5.55
N THR A 125 3.20 17.62 -6.72
CA THR A 125 2.06 17.42 -7.65
C THR A 125 0.87 16.75 -6.98
N ALA A 126 1.07 15.81 -6.05
CA ALA A 126 -0.02 15.15 -5.33
C ALA A 126 -0.90 16.14 -4.53
N GLY A 127 -0.31 17.24 -4.05
CA GLY A 127 -1.07 18.33 -3.42
C GLY A 127 -1.91 19.11 -4.42
N PHE A 128 -1.37 19.36 -5.62
CA PHE A 128 -2.05 20.07 -6.69
C PHE A 128 -3.17 19.26 -7.33
N GLU A 129 -3.00 17.96 -7.47
CA GLU A 129 -4.03 17.03 -7.93
C GLU A 129 -5.25 17.06 -7.01
N ARG A 130 -5.03 17.05 -5.70
CA ARG A 130 -6.12 17.16 -4.71
C ARG A 130 -6.89 18.48 -4.82
N ILE A 131 -6.19 19.57 -5.13
CA ILE A 131 -6.81 20.89 -5.40
C ILE A 131 -7.62 20.81 -6.69
N ALA A 132 -7.08 20.19 -7.73
CA ALA A 132 -7.71 20.03 -9.04
C ALA A 132 -8.96 19.12 -9.02
N GLU A 133 -9.03 18.18 -8.07
CA GLU A 133 -10.17 17.28 -7.86
C GLU A 133 -11.36 17.94 -7.16
N SER A 134 -11.21 19.17 -6.68
CA SER A 134 -12.32 19.92 -6.08
C SER A 134 -13.44 20.17 -7.10
N PRO A 135 -14.71 19.99 -6.74
CA PRO A 135 -15.84 20.31 -7.63
C PRO A 135 -15.93 21.80 -7.97
N GLN A 136 -15.21 22.66 -7.24
CA GLN A 136 -15.12 24.10 -7.47
C GLN A 136 -14.07 24.48 -8.53
N PHE A 137 -13.20 23.56 -8.94
CA PHE A 137 -12.07 23.84 -9.81
C PHE A 137 -12.31 23.32 -11.23
N ARG A 138 -11.95 24.11 -12.25
CA ARG A 138 -11.89 23.68 -13.65
C ARG A 138 -10.56 24.04 -14.27
N PHE A 139 -10.05 23.16 -15.13
CA PHE A 139 -8.81 23.36 -15.88
C PHE A 139 -9.11 23.54 -17.37
N PHE A 140 -8.49 24.55 -17.98
CA PHE A 140 -8.54 24.89 -19.39
C PHE A 140 -7.12 24.96 -19.94
N GLY A 141 -6.57 23.79 -20.30
CA GLY A 141 -5.29 23.66 -20.99
C GLY A 141 -5.43 23.91 -22.50
N ASN A 142 -4.29 24.12 -23.15
CA ASN A 142 -4.22 24.52 -24.56
C ASN A 142 -4.95 25.85 -24.86
N VAL A 143 -5.00 26.76 -23.89
CA VAL A 143 -5.62 28.10 -23.99
C VAL A 143 -4.61 29.17 -23.62
N GLU A 144 -4.24 30.01 -24.58
CA GLU A 144 -3.28 31.08 -24.42
C GLU A 144 -3.98 32.44 -24.25
N ILE A 145 -3.77 33.09 -23.11
CA ILE A 145 -4.27 34.44 -22.86
C ILE A 145 -3.41 35.45 -23.62
N GLY A 146 -4.05 36.28 -24.44
CA GLY A 146 -3.44 37.16 -25.44
C GLY A 146 -3.66 36.67 -26.88
N ARG A 147 -3.85 35.36 -27.08
CA ARG A 147 -4.10 34.76 -28.40
C ARG A 147 -5.54 34.25 -28.55
N ASP A 148 -5.96 33.40 -27.62
CA ASP A 148 -7.25 32.71 -27.68
C ASP A 148 -8.34 33.48 -26.91
N LEU A 149 -7.95 34.15 -25.82
CA LEU A 149 -8.78 35.02 -24.98
C LEU A 149 -8.01 36.29 -24.61
N THR A 150 -8.67 37.44 -24.55
CA THR A 150 -8.07 38.71 -24.12
C THR A 150 -8.19 38.92 -22.61
N SER A 151 -7.36 39.81 -22.04
CA SER A 151 -7.47 40.20 -20.63
C SER A 151 -8.84 40.82 -20.33
N ALA A 152 -9.36 41.63 -21.27
CA ALA A 152 -10.67 42.26 -21.17
C ALA A 152 -11.82 41.25 -21.10
N GLU A 153 -11.76 40.17 -21.89
CA GLU A 153 -12.76 39.11 -21.86
C GLU A 153 -12.76 38.38 -20.51
N LEU A 154 -11.58 38.09 -19.95
CA LEU A 154 -11.50 37.49 -18.61
C LEU A 154 -12.18 38.40 -17.56
N ARG A 155 -11.96 39.72 -17.61
CA ARG A 155 -12.63 40.67 -16.68
C ARG A 155 -14.16 40.70 -16.83
N GLN A 156 -14.70 40.37 -18.01
CA GLN A 156 -16.15 40.31 -18.24
C GLN A 156 -16.78 39.03 -17.68
N HIS A 157 -16.03 37.93 -17.60
CA HIS A 157 -16.52 36.61 -17.19
C HIS A 157 -16.10 36.19 -15.77
N TYR A 158 -15.22 36.95 -15.12
CA TYR A 158 -14.70 36.65 -13.79
C TYR A 158 -14.70 37.88 -12.87
N HIS A 159 -14.97 37.65 -11.59
CA HIS A 159 -14.96 38.69 -10.55
C HIS A 159 -13.54 39.09 -10.15
N GLY A 160 -12.55 38.25 -10.48
CA GLY A 160 -11.13 38.53 -10.32
C GLY A 160 -10.28 37.58 -11.16
N VAL A 161 -9.18 38.10 -11.73
CA VAL A 161 -8.25 37.36 -12.57
C VAL A 161 -6.86 37.40 -11.93
N ILE A 162 -6.26 36.24 -11.65
CA ILE A 162 -4.92 36.13 -11.07
C ILE A 162 -3.94 35.63 -12.12
N TYR A 163 -2.99 36.46 -12.52
CA TYR A 163 -1.90 36.09 -13.40
C TYR A 163 -0.74 35.47 -12.61
N ALA A 164 -0.44 34.21 -12.92
CA ALA A 164 0.51 33.35 -12.22
C ALA A 164 1.49 32.62 -13.18
N THR A 165 1.73 33.18 -14.37
CA THR A 165 2.51 32.61 -15.49
C THR A 165 4.00 32.38 -15.20
N GLY A 166 4.52 32.88 -14.08
CA GLY A 166 5.90 32.63 -13.64
C GLY A 166 6.98 33.29 -14.52
N GLY A 167 8.23 32.85 -14.34
CA GLY A 167 9.39 33.31 -15.13
C GLY A 167 9.72 32.29 -16.23
N SER A 168 9.19 32.50 -17.43
CA SER A 168 9.29 31.53 -18.54
C SER A 168 10.47 31.74 -19.47
N LYS A 169 11.22 32.84 -19.35
CA LYS A 169 12.35 33.16 -20.23
C LYS A 169 13.62 33.44 -19.45
N SER A 170 14.77 33.05 -19.98
CA SER A 170 16.06 33.50 -19.47
C SER A 170 16.26 34.99 -19.75
N ARG A 171 16.98 35.68 -18.85
CA ARG A 171 17.48 37.03 -19.13
C ARG A 171 18.50 36.98 -20.27
N PRO A 172 18.42 37.88 -21.26
CA PRO A 172 19.31 37.85 -22.42
C PRO A 172 20.76 38.11 -22.00
N LEU A 173 21.69 37.43 -22.66
CA LEU A 173 23.13 37.66 -22.49
C LEU A 173 23.60 38.70 -23.53
N THR A 174 23.88 39.91 -23.09
CA THR A 174 24.23 41.05 -23.97
C THR A 174 25.75 41.20 -24.14
N LEU A 175 26.44 40.11 -24.49
CA LEU A 175 27.89 40.12 -24.76
C LEU A 175 28.15 39.89 -26.24
N PRO A 176 29.23 40.46 -26.83
CA PRO A 176 29.59 40.19 -28.22
C PRO A 176 29.78 38.69 -28.48
N GLY A 177 29.16 38.16 -29.54
CA GLY A 177 29.21 36.74 -29.91
C GLY A 177 28.18 35.85 -29.19
N ALA A 178 27.35 36.42 -28.29
CA ALA A 178 26.32 35.68 -27.57
C ALA A 178 25.18 35.16 -28.46
N GLU A 179 25.10 35.64 -29.70
CA GLU A 179 24.17 35.20 -30.75
C GLU A 179 24.57 33.88 -31.45
N SER A 180 25.69 33.27 -31.07
CA SER A 180 26.16 32.00 -31.65
C SER A 180 25.17 30.86 -31.40
N GLY A 181 25.03 29.94 -32.36
CA GLY A 181 23.93 28.96 -32.40
C GLY A 181 23.91 27.87 -31.31
N ASN A 182 24.98 27.76 -30.53
CA ASN A 182 25.16 26.81 -29.41
C ASN A 182 25.33 27.54 -28.06
N ILE A 183 24.86 28.78 -27.96
CA ILE A 183 24.73 29.53 -26.71
C ILE A 183 23.25 29.60 -26.35
N PHE A 184 22.88 29.05 -25.19
CA PHE A 184 21.47 28.94 -24.79
C PHE A 184 21.20 29.58 -23.43
N GLY A 185 19.99 30.11 -23.26
CA GLY A 185 19.48 30.45 -21.94
C GLY A 185 19.15 29.19 -21.14
N SER A 186 19.33 29.25 -19.82
CA SER A 186 18.96 28.16 -18.92
C SER A 186 17.50 27.69 -19.10
N SER A 187 16.55 28.60 -19.39
CA SER A 187 15.15 28.26 -19.64
C SER A 187 14.98 27.31 -20.84
N ASN A 188 15.71 27.57 -21.92
CA ASN A 188 15.67 26.77 -23.14
C ASN A 188 16.28 25.39 -22.87
N PHE A 189 17.46 25.35 -22.25
CA PHE A 189 18.17 24.10 -21.96
C PHE A 189 17.44 23.23 -20.95
N VAL A 190 16.87 23.82 -19.89
CA VAL A 190 16.03 23.13 -18.91
C VAL A 190 14.75 22.62 -19.55
N GLY A 191 14.09 23.44 -20.37
CA GLY A 191 12.92 23.05 -21.14
C GLY A 191 13.21 21.86 -22.05
N TRP A 192 14.35 21.86 -22.75
CA TRP A 192 14.78 20.79 -23.64
C TRP A 192 14.89 19.44 -22.92
N TYR A 193 15.66 19.35 -21.83
CA TYR A 193 15.80 18.07 -21.14
C TYR A 193 14.51 17.65 -20.41
N ASN A 194 13.64 18.59 -20.04
CA ASN A 194 12.35 18.27 -19.42
C ASN A 194 11.23 18.00 -20.41
N GLY A 195 11.45 18.21 -21.71
CA GLY A 195 10.46 17.97 -22.77
C GLY A 195 9.41 19.07 -22.89
N HIS A 196 9.78 20.32 -22.61
CA HIS A 196 8.92 21.48 -22.86
C HIS A 196 8.68 21.64 -24.38
N PRO A 197 7.42 21.77 -24.86
CA PRO A 197 7.14 21.76 -26.29
C PRO A 197 7.86 22.84 -27.11
N ASP A 198 8.01 24.05 -26.57
CA ASP A 198 8.71 25.14 -27.25
C ASP A 198 10.22 24.85 -27.47
N GLU A 199 10.79 23.92 -26.69
CA GLU A 199 12.23 23.60 -26.68
C GLU A 199 12.52 22.20 -27.25
N ALA A 200 11.51 21.52 -27.79
CA ALA A 200 11.64 20.15 -28.30
C ALA A 200 12.61 20.04 -29.48
N ALA A 201 12.78 21.12 -30.24
CA ALA A 201 13.70 21.19 -31.39
C ALA A 201 15.12 21.66 -31.01
N LEU A 202 15.39 21.97 -29.73
CA LEU A 202 16.71 22.41 -29.30
C LEU A 202 17.73 21.28 -29.56
N ALA A 203 18.85 21.62 -30.19
CA ALA A 203 19.92 20.68 -30.52
C ALA A 203 21.26 21.16 -29.95
N PRO A 204 21.51 20.98 -28.64
CA PRO A 204 22.75 21.42 -28.02
C PRO A 204 23.98 20.70 -28.59
N ALA A 205 25.08 21.43 -28.76
CA ALA A 205 26.34 20.91 -29.28
C ALA A 205 27.12 20.14 -28.19
N LEU A 206 26.80 18.86 -28.02
CA LEU A 206 27.33 17.99 -26.95
C LEU A 206 28.55 17.15 -27.34
N ALA A 207 29.02 17.22 -28.58
CA ALA A 207 30.11 16.38 -29.09
C ALA A 207 31.51 16.82 -28.63
N GLY A 208 31.69 18.09 -28.27
CA GLY A 208 32.97 18.61 -27.81
C GLY A 208 33.26 18.28 -26.34
N PRO A 209 34.50 18.50 -25.88
CA PRO A 209 34.95 18.08 -24.55
C PRO A 209 34.51 19.00 -23.40
N THR A 210 34.09 20.24 -23.69
CA THR A 210 33.90 21.26 -22.65
C THR A 210 32.61 22.06 -22.85
N ALA A 211 31.81 22.17 -21.79
CA ALA A 211 30.69 23.11 -21.69
C ALA A 211 31.02 24.22 -20.69
N ALA A 212 30.59 25.45 -20.97
CA ALA A 212 30.68 26.57 -20.04
C ALA A 212 29.29 27.02 -19.60
N ILE A 213 29.08 27.17 -18.30
CA ILE A 213 27.83 27.64 -17.72
C ILE A 213 28.10 28.99 -17.06
N VAL A 214 27.40 30.04 -17.52
CA VAL A 214 27.52 31.39 -16.95
C VAL A 214 26.47 31.56 -15.87
N GLY A 215 26.87 31.43 -14.61
CA GLY A 215 25.98 31.47 -13.45
C GLY A 215 26.36 30.43 -12.39
N ILE A 216 25.94 30.68 -11.15
CA ILE A 216 26.31 29.87 -9.99
C ILE A 216 25.16 29.71 -8.97
N GLY A 217 23.96 29.44 -9.49
CA GLY A 217 22.76 29.12 -8.69
C GLY A 217 22.31 27.67 -8.88
N ASN A 218 21.24 27.25 -8.19
CA ASN A 218 20.71 25.87 -8.26
C ASN A 218 20.53 25.38 -9.70
N VAL A 219 19.89 26.19 -10.56
CA VAL A 219 19.68 25.83 -11.98
C VAL A 219 21.00 25.62 -12.74
N ALA A 220 22.05 26.39 -12.42
CA ALA A 220 23.36 26.20 -13.04
C ALA A 220 23.98 24.85 -12.62
N LEU A 221 23.83 24.49 -11.35
CA LEU A 221 24.29 23.20 -10.82
C LEU A 221 23.47 22.03 -11.39
N ASP A 222 22.15 22.18 -11.54
CA ASP A 222 21.29 21.17 -12.18
C ASP A 222 21.73 20.88 -13.61
N ILE A 223 21.99 21.93 -14.40
CA ILE A 223 22.48 21.80 -15.78
C ILE A 223 23.85 21.12 -15.79
N ALA A 224 24.76 21.54 -14.92
CA ALA A 224 26.09 20.94 -14.82
C ALA A 224 26.00 19.44 -14.47
N ARG A 225 25.13 19.08 -13.53
CA ARG A 225 24.88 17.72 -13.08
C ARG A 225 24.30 16.85 -14.20
N LEU A 226 23.28 17.33 -14.92
CA LEU A 226 22.67 16.63 -16.05
C LEU A 226 23.66 16.33 -17.19
N LEU A 227 24.65 17.22 -17.42
CA LEU A 227 25.70 17.01 -18.43
C LEU A 227 26.72 15.93 -18.04
N VAL A 228 26.89 15.64 -16.74
CA VAL A 228 27.92 14.70 -16.24
C VAL A 228 27.35 13.40 -15.68
N LEU A 229 26.05 13.32 -15.43
CA LEU A 229 25.42 12.11 -14.91
C LEU A 229 25.53 10.93 -15.90
N PRO A 230 25.75 9.70 -15.41
CA PRO A 230 25.78 8.52 -16.27
C PRO A 230 24.43 8.29 -16.99
N HIS A 231 24.48 7.89 -18.26
CA HIS A 231 23.29 7.57 -19.04
C HIS A 231 22.36 6.57 -18.34
N ALA A 232 22.91 5.53 -17.70
CA ALA A 232 22.12 4.52 -16.98
C ALA A 232 21.27 5.11 -15.83
N GLN A 233 21.72 6.18 -15.19
CA GLN A 233 20.93 6.86 -14.17
C GLN A 233 19.86 7.76 -14.79
N LEU A 234 20.21 8.51 -15.84
CA LEU A 234 19.26 9.36 -16.56
C LEU A 234 18.13 8.55 -17.20
N ALA A 235 18.44 7.35 -17.72
CA ALA A 235 17.49 6.46 -18.36
C ALA A 235 16.34 6.05 -17.43
N LYS A 236 16.54 6.05 -16.10
CA LYS A 236 15.50 5.71 -15.11
C LYS A 236 14.58 6.90 -14.75
N THR A 237 14.87 8.10 -15.27
CA THR A 237 14.14 9.34 -14.96
C THR A 237 13.09 9.70 -16.02
N ASP A 238 12.32 10.77 -15.79
CA ASP A 238 11.32 11.33 -16.74
C ASP A 238 11.93 12.36 -17.73
N ILE A 239 13.23 12.27 -18.01
CA ILE A 239 13.95 13.08 -19.01
C ILE A 239 13.35 12.91 -20.42
N ALA A 240 13.37 13.95 -21.25
CA ALA A 240 12.89 13.83 -22.63
C ALA A 240 13.76 12.90 -23.48
N ASP A 241 13.15 12.08 -24.34
CA ASP A 241 13.89 11.07 -25.13
C ASP A 241 14.94 11.67 -26.05
N ALA A 242 14.68 12.85 -26.62
CA ALA A 242 15.65 13.54 -27.46
C ALA A 242 16.90 13.94 -26.66
N ALA A 243 16.70 14.43 -25.43
CA ALA A 243 17.79 14.78 -24.54
C ALA A 243 18.53 13.56 -24.00
N LEU A 244 17.82 12.50 -23.63
CA LEU A 244 18.44 11.24 -23.18
C LEU A 244 19.36 10.66 -24.26
N ARG A 245 18.89 10.60 -25.52
CA ARG A 245 19.69 10.14 -26.65
C ARG A 245 20.89 11.05 -26.90
N ALA A 246 20.70 12.36 -26.90
CA ALA A 246 21.79 13.31 -27.12
C ALA A 246 22.87 13.26 -26.01
N LEU A 247 22.46 13.01 -24.76
CA LEU A 247 23.38 12.87 -23.63
C LEU A 247 24.10 11.52 -23.62
N ALA A 248 23.52 10.47 -24.21
CA ALA A 248 24.18 9.17 -24.38
C ALA A 248 25.46 9.29 -25.22
N ASP A 249 25.41 10.10 -26.27
CA ASP A 249 26.51 10.35 -27.21
C ASP A 249 27.34 11.60 -26.85
N SER A 250 27.17 12.15 -25.63
CA SER A 250 27.85 13.38 -25.25
C SER A 250 29.35 13.16 -25.02
N GLY A 251 30.17 13.95 -25.74
CA GLY A 251 31.62 14.05 -25.56
C GLY A 251 32.06 14.99 -24.44
N ILE A 252 31.12 15.56 -23.67
CA ILE A 252 31.45 16.52 -22.60
C ILE A 252 32.17 15.80 -21.46
N GLU A 253 33.41 16.19 -21.24
CA GLU A 253 34.29 15.72 -20.16
C GLU A 253 34.45 16.75 -19.05
N GLU A 254 34.35 18.04 -19.36
CA GLU A 254 34.48 19.16 -18.42
C GLU A 254 33.32 20.16 -18.51
N VAL A 255 32.79 20.57 -17.35
CA VAL A 255 31.82 21.67 -17.25
C VAL A 255 32.40 22.80 -16.40
N CYS A 256 32.58 23.98 -17.00
CA CYS A 256 33.11 25.16 -16.32
C CYS A 256 31.97 26.06 -15.85
N LEU A 257 31.82 26.25 -14.54
CA LEU A 257 30.84 27.16 -13.93
C LEU A 257 31.50 28.52 -13.67
N LEU A 258 31.14 29.53 -14.46
CA LEU A 258 31.70 30.88 -14.36
C LEU A 258 30.84 31.75 -13.44
N ALA A 259 31.47 32.32 -12.41
CA ALA A 259 30.84 33.24 -11.47
C ALA A 259 31.61 34.56 -11.41
N ARG A 260 30.96 35.67 -11.78
CA ARG A 260 31.54 37.02 -11.70
C ARG A 260 31.78 37.55 -10.27
N ARG A 261 31.48 36.76 -9.24
CA ARG A 261 31.64 37.11 -7.81
C ARG A 261 32.34 35.95 -7.10
N GLY A 262 32.66 36.16 -5.82
CA GLY A 262 33.31 35.16 -4.99
C GLY A 262 32.39 34.05 -4.49
N PRO A 263 32.95 32.99 -3.89
CA PRO A 263 32.21 31.85 -3.35
C PRO A 263 31.22 32.25 -2.24
N ALA A 264 31.55 33.29 -1.44
CA ALA A 264 30.66 33.82 -0.42
C ALA A 264 29.36 34.46 -0.97
N GLN A 265 29.29 34.75 -2.28
CA GLN A 265 28.10 35.26 -2.96
C GLN A 265 27.47 34.24 -3.92
N ALA A 266 27.88 32.98 -3.86
CA ALA A 266 27.26 31.91 -4.64
C ALA A 266 25.77 31.77 -4.25
N ALA A 267 24.92 31.56 -5.25
CA ALA A 267 23.46 31.55 -5.08
C ALA A 267 22.87 30.14 -5.03
N PHE A 268 23.70 29.10 -5.09
CA PHE A 268 23.25 27.73 -4.89
C PHE A 268 23.06 27.42 -3.40
N THR A 269 22.18 26.47 -3.10
CA THR A 269 21.97 26.01 -1.72
C THR A 269 22.96 24.88 -1.36
N PRO A 270 23.27 24.68 -0.07
CA PRO A 270 24.16 23.60 0.37
C PRO A 270 23.74 22.21 -0.12
N LYS A 271 22.42 21.95 -0.13
CA LYS A 271 21.85 20.66 -0.56
C LYS A 271 22.19 20.32 -2.02
N GLU A 272 22.11 21.29 -2.91
CA GLU A 272 22.45 21.08 -4.34
C GLU A 272 23.94 20.78 -4.53
N LEU A 273 24.80 21.42 -3.73
CA LEU A 273 26.24 21.13 -3.76
C LEU A 273 26.56 19.75 -3.16
N GLU A 274 25.92 19.37 -2.06
CA GLU A 274 26.01 18.04 -1.44
C GLU A 274 25.58 16.94 -2.43
N GLN A 275 24.52 17.16 -3.22
CA GLN A 275 24.07 16.21 -4.25
C GLN A 275 25.10 16.03 -5.37
N LEU A 276 25.74 17.10 -5.83
CA LEU A 276 26.86 17.00 -6.77
C LEU A 276 28.04 16.22 -6.17
N MET A 277 28.37 16.49 -4.91
CA MET A 277 29.44 15.81 -4.17
C MET A 277 29.20 14.31 -3.95
N ALA A 278 27.94 13.86 -4.05
CA ALA A 278 27.54 12.47 -3.90
C ALA A 278 27.56 11.67 -5.22
N VAL A 279 27.79 12.32 -6.38
CA VAL A 279 27.85 11.64 -7.69
C VAL A 279 29.12 10.78 -7.76
N PRO A 280 29.01 9.44 -7.91
CA PRO A 280 30.17 8.56 -7.94
C PRO A 280 31.09 8.86 -9.13
N GLY A 281 32.40 9.00 -8.87
CA GLY A 281 33.42 9.21 -9.91
C GLY A 281 33.48 10.63 -10.49
N LEU A 282 32.62 11.56 -10.06
CA LEU A 282 32.65 12.95 -10.51
C LEU A 282 33.78 13.73 -9.84
N GLN A 283 34.57 14.44 -10.62
CA GLN A 283 35.59 15.36 -10.12
C GLN A 283 35.02 16.76 -9.95
N LEU A 284 35.10 17.32 -8.75
CA LEU A 284 34.74 18.71 -8.47
C LEU A 284 36.02 19.50 -8.23
N LEU A 285 36.22 20.59 -8.96
CA LEU A 285 37.44 21.39 -8.95
C LEU A 285 37.11 22.83 -8.58
N VAL A 286 37.78 23.37 -7.56
CA VAL A 286 37.76 24.79 -7.21
C VAL A 286 39.19 25.25 -6.96
N ASP A 287 39.55 26.44 -7.41
CA ASP A 287 40.88 27.00 -7.15
C ASP A 287 40.98 27.37 -5.66
N PRO A 288 41.96 26.85 -4.90
CA PRO A 288 42.15 27.25 -3.50
C PRO A 288 42.31 28.77 -3.32
N ALA A 289 42.89 29.48 -4.30
CA ALA A 289 43.03 30.93 -4.25
C ALA A 289 41.66 31.66 -4.32
N ASP A 290 40.64 31.04 -4.92
CA ASP A 290 39.29 31.59 -4.94
C ASP A 290 38.58 31.49 -3.58
N LEU A 291 39.09 30.65 -2.67
CA LEU A 291 38.54 30.44 -1.34
C LEU A 291 39.19 31.35 -0.28
N GLU A 292 40.24 32.10 -0.63
CA GLU A 292 40.82 33.10 0.25
C GLU A 292 39.90 34.33 0.36
N LEU A 293 39.38 34.57 1.57
CA LEU A 293 38.43 35.64 1.83
C LEU A 293 39.11 36.86 2.46
N ASP A 294 38.62 38.05 2.14
CA ASP A 294 39.02 39.26 2.84
C ASP A 294 38.40 39.34 4.25
N ALA A 295 39.06 40.06 5.16
CA ALA A 295 38.65 40.19 6.56
C ALA A 295 37.27 40.85 6.77
N ALA A 296 36.71 41.55 5.78
CA ALA A 296 35.35 42.10 5.87
C ALA A 296 34.31 41.04 5.51
N THR A 297 34.58 40.23 4.47
CA THR A 297 33.75 39.09 4.07
C THR A 297 33.73 38.01 5.15
N GLU A 298 34.87 37.70 5.78
CA GLU A 298 34.92 36.76 6.91
C GLU A 298 34.05 37.22 8.09
N ARG A 299 34.10 38.51 8.43
CA ARG A 299 33.25 39.09 9.48
C ARG A 299 31.76 39.05 9.11
N GLN A 300 31.42 39.24 7.84
CA GLN A 300 30.06 39.16 7.35
C GLN A 300 29.50 37.73 7.46
N LEU A 301 30.30 36.72 7.13
CA LEU A 301 29.92 35.30 7.25
C LEU A 301 29.68 34.83 8.69
N GLN A 302 30.10 35.60 9.70
CA GLN A 302 29.78 35.31 11.11
C GLN A 302 28.34 35.71 11.48
N GLN A 303 27.68 36.55 10.69
CA GLN A 303 26.31 36.97 10.95
C GLN A 303 25.33 35.82 10.64
N PRO A 304 24.26 35.65 11.43
CA PRO A 304 23.33 34.53 11.28
C PRO A 304 22.66 34.43 9.90
N GLU A 305 22.37 35.57 9.25
CA GLU A 305 21.75 35.60 7.92
C GLU A 305 22.61 35.01 6.79
N TYR A 306 23.91 34.80 7.01
CA TYR A 306 24.85 34.21 6.05
C TYR A 306 25.17 32.73 6.34
N ALA A 307 24.35 32.05 7.14
CA ALA A 307 24.57 30.66 7.52
C ALA A 307 24.69 29.69 6.31
N GLU A 308 23.86 29.87 5.28
CA GLU A 308 23.93 29.06 4.05
C GLU A 308 25.24 29.31 3.29
N ALA A 309 25.65 30.57 3.13
CA ALA A 309 26.89 30.93 2.46
C ALA A 309 28.13 30.35 3.18
N ARG A 310 28.11 30.32 4.52
CA ARG A 310 29.16 29.71 5.33
C ARG A 310 29.22 28.18 5.15
N GLN A 311 28.08 27.51 5.02
CA GLN A 311 28.05 26.08 4.71
C GLN A 311 28.56 25.78 3.31
N ASN A 312 28.13 26.55 2.31
CA ASN A 312 28.65 26.44 0.95
C ASN A 312 30.18 26.56 0.92
N LEU A 313 30.74 27.52 1.66
CA LEU A 313 32.18 27.71 1.73
C LEU A 313 32.89 26.48 2.36
N ASN A 314 32.34 25.92 3.43
CA ASN A 314 32.89 24.70 4.04
C ASN A 314 32.89 23.51 3.06
N LEU A 315 31.81 23.33 2.30
CA LEU A 315 31.71 22.28 1.29
C LEU A 315 32.69 22.53 0.13
N LEU A 316 32.88 23.78 -0.29
CA LEU A 316 33.88 24.13 -1.30
C LEU A 316 35.32 23.90 -0.82
N HIS A 317 35.63 24.18 0.45
CA HIS A 317 36.91 23.79 1.06
C HIS A 317 37.08 22.28 1.11
N GLU A 318 36.02 21.53 1.39
CA GLU A 318 36.06 20.07 1.32
C GLU A 318 36.36 19.60 -0.10
N ILE A 319 35.69 20.18 -1.11
CA ILE A 319 35.95 19.91 -2.53
C ILE A 319 37.43 20.18 -2.89
N ALA A 320 37.98 21.31 -2.47
CA ALA A 320 39.39 21.67 -2.74
C ALA A 320 40.39 20.66 -2.15
N ASN A 321 40.04 20.01 -1.04
CA ASN A 321 40.90 19.07 -0.31
C ASN A 321 40.63 17.60 -0.64
N ARG A 322 39.60 17.29 -1.43
CA ARG A 322 39.24 15.91 -1.78
C ARG A 322 40.27 15.31 -2.76
N PRO A 323 40.63 14.02 -2.63
CA PRO A 323 41.42 13.31 -3.63
C PRO A 323 40.71 13.33 -4.99
N GLN A 324 41.46 13.57 -6.07
CA GLN A 324 40.87 13.60 -7.41
C GLN A 324 40.47 12.18 -7.87
N ALA A 325 39.20 12.04 -8.25
CA ALA A 325 38.65 10.80 -8.81
C ALA A 325 39.00 10.62 -10.29
N THR A 326 38.74 9.45 -10.87
CA THR A 326 38.82 9.22 -12.32
C THR A 326 37.42 9.32 -12.93
N GLY A 327 37.17 10.32 -13.79
CA GLY A 327 35.88 10.56 -14.43
C GLY A 327 35.71 12.00 -14.95
N LYS A 328 34.49 12.37 -15.34
CA LYS A 328 34.12 13.72 -15.79
C LYS A 328 34.38 14.75 -14.68
N ARG A 329 34.50 16.04 -15.05
CA ARG A 329 34.85 17.12 -14.11
C ARG A 329 33.92 18.32 -14.19
N ILE A 330 33.63 18.93 -13.05
CA ILE A 330 33.00 20.26 -12.94
C ILE A 330 34.01 21.20 -12.28
N ARG A 331 34.30 22.32 -12.96
CA ARG A 331 35.21 23.35 -12.47
C ARG A 331 34.45 24.60 -12.06
N PHE A 332 34.54 24.95 -10.78
CA PHE A 332 34.04 26.20 -10.22
C PHE A 332 35.06 27.31 -10.47
N MET A 333 34.70 28.29 -11.30
CA MET A 333 35.54 29.43 -11.65
C MET A 333 34.94 30.69 -11.03
N PHE A 334 35.31 30.98 -9.78
CA PHE A 334 34.88 32.20 -9.11
C PHE A 334 35.66 33.40 -9.62
N TYR A 335 35.17 34.59 -9.27
CA TYR A 335 35.75 35.87 -9.69
C TYR A 335 36.06 35.93 -11.19
N THR A 336 35.21 35.32 -12.02
CA THR A 336 35.43 35.13 -13.45
C THR A 336 34.19 35.56 -14.22
N SER A 337 34.33 36.56 -15.08
CA SER A 337 33.24 37.06 -15.92
C SER A 337 33.58 36.93 -17.40
N PRO A 338 32.69 36.37 -18.24
CA PRO A 338 32.85 36.40 -19.69
C PRO A 338 32.84 37.85 -20.21
N THR A 339 33.63 38.12 -21.25
CA THR A 339 33.74 39.43 -21.93
C THR A 339 33.18 39.36 -23.34
N HIS A 340 33.49 38.30 -24.09
CA HIS A 340 32.97 38.02 -25.43
C HIS A 340 33.15 36.55 -25.79
N PHE A 341 32.55 36.13 -26.90
CA PHE A 341 32.60 34.76 -27.42
C PHE A 341 33.21 34.76 -28.81
N SER A 342 34.15 33.85 -29.06
CA SER A 342 34.65 33.56 -30.40
C SER A 342 33.89 32.40 -31.00
N ALA A 343 33.47 32.54 -32.25
CA ALA A 343 32.73 31.52 -32.98
C ALA A 343 33.51 30.99 -34.19
N ALA A 344 33.41 29.69 -34.42
CA ALA A 344 33.81 29.00 -35.64
C ALA A 344 32.54 28.40 -36.27
N ASP A 345 32.32 28.66 -37.57
CA ASP A 345 31.14 28.19 -38.31
C ASP A 345 29.79 28.51 -37.63
N GLY A 346 29.70 29.67 -36.97
CA GLY A 346 28.49 30.12 -36.27
C GLY A 346 28.25 29.46 -34.91
N GLN A 347 29.19 28.65 -34.42
CA GLN A 347 29.17 28.01 -33.10
C GLN A 347 30.32 28.53 -32.24
N VAL A 348 30.07 28.79 -30.95
CA VAL A 348 31.12 29.18 -30.01
C VAL A 348 32.19 28.09 -29.93
N SER A 349 33.45 28.53 -30.00
CA SER A 349 34.63 27.70 -29.80
C SER A 349 35.37 28.06 -28.52
N THR A 350 35.32 29.34 -28.13
CA THR A 350 36.06 29.88 -26.98
C THR A 350 35.25 30.94 -26.25
N VAL A 351 35.16 30.82 -24.93
CA VAL A 351 34.67 31.85 -24.02
C VAL A 351 35.86 32.66 -23.55
N HIS A 352 35.93 33.93 -23.96
CA HIS A 352 36.92 34.86 -23.43
C HIS A 352 36.37 35.47 -22.14
N ALA A 353 37.12 35.35 -21.06
CA ALA A 353 36.74 35.84 -19.75
C ALA A 353 37.88 36.62 -19.10
N GLN A 354 37.54 37.33 -18.03
CA GLN A 354 38.49 38.08 -17.22
C GLN A 354 38.22 37.84 -15.75
N ARG A 355 39.27 37.91 -14.94
CA ARG A 355 39.16 37.93 -13.50
C ARG A 355 38.45 39.20 -13.05
N THR A 356 37.71 39.13 -11.96
CA THR A 356 36.94 40.25 -11.41
C THR A 356 37.32 40.53 -9.97
N GLU A 357 37.37 41.80 -9.59
CA GLU A 357 37.55 42.24 -8.22
C GLU A 357 36.22 42.73 -7.65
N LEU A 358 35.94 42.41 -6.38
CA LEU A 358 34.75 42.91 -5.70
C LEU A 358 35.05 44.26 -5.03
N ILE A 359 34.32 45.29 -5.45
CA ILE A 359 34.38 46.62 -4.84
C ILE A 359 33.01 47.03 -4.32
N ARG A 360 32.96 47.94 -3.34
CA ARG A 360 31.69 48.59 -2.94
C ARG A 360 31.50 49.85 -3.77
N ASN A 361 30.34 50.00 -4.41
CA ASN A 361 29.98 51.24 -5.10
C ASN A 361 29.60 52.35 -4.10
N ASP A 362 29.31 53.55 -4.60
CA ASP A 362 28.95 54.73 -3.78
C ASP A 362 27.69 54.52 -2.93
N GLN A 363 26.88 53.50 -3.23
CA GLN A 363 25.69 53.10 -2.47
C GLN A 363 25.98 51.96 -1.47
N GLY A 364 27.25 51.60 -1.28
CA GLY A 364 27.70 50.53 -0.38
C GLY A 364 27.48 49.10 -0.91
N GLN A 365 26.98 48.94 -2.13
CA GLN A 365 26.67 47.64 -2.74
C GLN A 365 27.93 46.99 -3.33
N LEU A 366 28.08 45.69 -3.09
CA LEU A 366 29.14 44.89 -3.70
C LEU A 366 28.89 44.70 -5.20
N VAL A 367 29.80 45.24 -6.01
CA VAL A 367 29.81 45.13 -7.47
C VAL A 367 31.12 44.51 -7.94
N ALA A 368 31.03 43.70 -9.00
CA ALA A 368 32.20 43.10 -9.62
C ALA A 368 32.77 44.07 -10.66
N ARG A 369 34.06 44.41 -10.53
CA ARG A 369 34.81 45.22 -11.48
C ARG A 369 35.75 44.31 -12.29
N PRO A 370 35.94 44.55 -13.59
CA PRO A 370 36.99 43.92 -14.37
C PRO A 370 38.37 44.05 -13.71
N GLY A 371 39.11 42.95 -13.59
CA GLY A 371 40.53 42.91 -13.24
C GLY A 371 41.41 42.83 -14.49
N GLU A 372 42.74 42.78 -14.30
CA GLU A 372 43.71 42.82 -15.42
C GLU A 372 43.97 41.44 -16.06
N GLN A 373 43.69 40.34 -15.34
CA GLN A 373 43.97 39.00 -15.83
C GLN A 373 42.86 38.48 -16.75
N THR A 374 43.20 38.15 -17.99
CA THR A 374 42.32 37.51 -18.98
C THR A 374 42.55 36.00 -19.02
N LEU A 375 41.55 35.27 -19.49
CA LEU A 375 41.56 33.81 -19.59
C LEU A 375 40.62 33.32 -20.69
N ASP A 376 41.10 32.36 -21.47
CA ASP A 376 40.39 31.76 -22.59
C ASP A 376 39.95 30.34 -22.21
N ILE A 377 38.64 30.08 -22.28
CA ILE A 377 38.05 28.80 -21.92
C ILE A 377 37.50 28.17 -23.21
N PRO A 378 38.15 27.13 -23.76
CA PRO A 378 37.59 26.38 -24.87
C PRO A 378 36.23 25.80 -24.45
N ALA A 379 35.17 26.05 -25.23
CA ALA A 379 33.85 25.53 -24.94
C ALA A 379 33.06 25.35 -26.22
N THR A 380 32.43 24.18 -26.38
CA THR A 380 31.57 23.86 -27.52
C THR A 380 30.09 24.00 -27.19
N LEU A 381 29.76 24.33 -25.95
CA LEU A 381 28.41 24.63 -25.48
C LEU A 381 28.50 25.72 -24.41
N VAL A 382 27.68 26.76 -24.53
CA VAL A 382 27.52 27.75 -23.45
C VAL A 382 26.06 27.79 -23.01
N VAL A 383 25.83 27.71 -21.70
CA VAL A 383 24.49 27.91 -21.13
C VAL A 383 24.53 29.03 -20.09
N HIS A 384 23.71 30.07 -20.26
CA HIS A 384 23.67 31.17 -19.29
C HIS A 384 22.49 31.03 -18.32
N ALA A 385 22.80 30.91 -17.03
CA ALA A 385 21.88 30.79 -15.91
C ALA A 385 21.92 32.06 -15.04
N ILE A 386 21.75 33.22 -15.68
CA ILE A 386 21.85 34.56 -15.04
C ILE A 386 20.50 35.11 -14.54
N GLY A 387 19.50 34.23 -14.41
CA GLY A 387 18.16 34.53 -13.91
C GLY A 387 17.07 34.42 -14.97
N TYR A 388 15.83 34.28 -14.50
CA TYR A 388 14.62 34.22 -15.33
C TYR A 388 13.86 35.54 -15.27
N GLN A 389 13.04 35.77 -16.29
CA GLN A 389 12.09 36.88 -16.40
C GLN A 389 10.73 36.36 -16.88
N GLY A 390 9.67 37.03 -16.48
CA GLY A 390 8.32 36.79 -16.99
C GLY A 390 8.18 37.25 -18.45
N SER A 391 7.03 36.96 -19.03
CA SER A 391 6.63 37.47 -20.34
C SER A 391 5.50 38.48 -20.19
N ALA A 392 5.51 39.52 -21.04
CA ALA A 392 4.38 40.44 -21.14
C ALA A 392 3.15 39.69 -21.67
N ILE A 393 1.97 40.11 -21.21
CA ILE A 393 0.67 39.70 -21.73
C ILE A 393 0.03 40.97 -22.26
N ASP A 394 -0.53 40.92 -23.47
CA ASP A 394 -1.12 42.07 -24.13
C ASP A 394 -2.16 42.74 -23.22
N GLU A 395 -2.20 44.08 -23.27
CA GLU A 395 -3.07 44.95 -22.45
C GLU A 395 -2.76 45.03 -20.94
N LEU A 396 -1.71 44.35 -20.46
CA LEU A 396 -1.29 44.44 -19.06
C LEU A 396 0.06 45.18 -18.91
N PRO A 397 0.19 46.09 -17.91
CA PRO A 397 1.42 46.84 -17.71
C PRO A 397 2.55 45.92 -17.21
N PHE A 398 3.67 45.91 -17.94
CA PHE A 398 4.82 45.04 -17.69
C PHE A 398 6.10 45.87 -17.53
N ASP A 399 6.90 45.56 -16.50
CA ASP A 399 8.24 46.11 -16.32
C ASP A 399 9.25 45.17 -16.99
N SER A 400 9.72 45.56 -18.18
CA SER A 400 10.68 44.78 -18.96
C SER A 400 12.07 44.73 -18.33
N GLY A 401 12.44 45.70 -17.50
CA GLY A 401 13.73 45.72 -16.80
C GLY A 401 13.77 44.73 -15.64
N ARG A 402 12.68 44.63 -14.89
CA ARG A 402 12.54 43.67 -13.78
C ARG A 402 12.01 42.30 -14.23
N GLY A 403 11.32 42.24 -15.36
CA GLY A 403 10.69 41.02 -15.88
C GLY A 403 9.44 40.61 -15.10
N VAL A 404 8.68 41.58 -14.60
CA VAL A 404 7.49 41.38 -13.75
C VAL A 404 6.32 42.25 -14.21
N MET A 405 5.10 41.87 -13.87
CA MET A 405 3.93 42.72 -14.06
C MET A 405 3.95 43.90 -13.08
N GLN A 406 3.59 45.10 -13.56
CA GLN A 406 3.50 46.28 -12.70
C GLN A 406 2.28 46.16 -11.79
N HIS A 407 2.49 46.32 -10.48
CA HIS A 407 1.44 46.11 -9.50
C HIS A 407 1.62 46.97 -8.25
N GLU A 408 0.52 47.20 -7.54
CA GLU A 408 0.49 47.74 -6.18
C GLU A 408 -0.07 46.67 -5.24
N GLN A 409 0.76 46.16 -4.32
CA GLN A 409 0.40 45.08 -3.37
C GLN A 409 -0.21 43.80 -4.01
N GLY A 410 0.01 43.57 -5.31
CA GLY A 410 -0.49 42.41 -6.04
C GLY A 410 -1.67 42.71 -6.97
N ARG A 411 -2.25 43.91 -6.91
CA ARG A 411 -3.24 44.39 -7.89
C ARG A 411 -2.53 45.09 -9.04
N ILE A 412 -2.87 44.75 -10.29
CA ILE A 412 -2.36 45.43 -11.48
C ILE A 412 -3.02 46.81 -11.58
N ALA A 413 -2.24 47.88 -11.75
CA ALA A 413 -2.77 49.24 -11.80
C ALA A 413 -3.02 49.66 -13.26
N ASP A 414 -4.27 49.59 -13.73
CA ASP A 414 -4.75 50.43 -14.83
C ASP A 414 -6.27 50.67 -14.78
N ASN A 415 -6.69 51.89 -15.13
CA ASN A 415 -8.06 52.37 -15.39
C ASN A 415 -9.21 51.84 -14.51
N GLY A 416 -9.34 52.34 -13.27
CA GLY A 416 -10.62 52.49 -12.53
C GLY A 416 -11.45 51.26 -12.11
N ASP A 417 -11.32 50.11 -12.78
CA ASP A 417 -12.08 48.85 -12.56
C ASP A 417 -11.14 47.63 -12.62
N SER A 418 -9.90 47.77 -12.13
CA SER A 418 -8.92 46.69 -12.19
C SER A 418 -9.30 45.53 -11.27
N ARG A 419 -9.74 44.43 -11.89
CA ARG A 419 -10.00 43.12 -11.29
C ARG A 419 -8.84 42.15 -11.52
N ASP A 420 -7.67 42.69 -11.90
CA ASP A 420 -6.50 41.91 -12.26
C ASP A 420 -5.46 41.92 -11.15
N TYR A 421 -4.97 40.73 -10.85
CA TYR A 421 -4.06 40.47 -9.75
C TYR A 421 -2.89 39.62 -10.25
N VAL A 422 -1.76 39.66 -9.55
CA VAL A 422 -0.55 38.92 -9.90
C VAL A 422 -0.04 38.13 -8.71
N ALA A 423 0.37 36.88 -8.95
CA ALA A 423 0.89 36.00 -7.90
C ALA A 423 2.16 35.26 -8.34
N GLY A 424 3.04 34.97 -7.38
CA GLY A 424 4.27 34.22 -7.62
C GLY A 424 5.38 35.02 -8.29
N TRP A 425 6.17 34.38 -9.16
CA TRP A 425 7.33 35.02 -9.79
C TRP A 425 7.01 36.12 -10.78
N ILE A 426 5.84 36.09 -11.44
CA ILE A 426 5.42 37.19 -12.31
C ILE A 426 5.14 38.49 -11.52
N LYS A 427 4.89 38.38 -10.21
CA LYS A 427 4.77 39.51 -9.25
C LYS A 427 6.14 39.96 -8.74
N ARG A 428 6.98 39.02 -8.27
CA ARG A 428 8.19 39.34 -7.46
C ARG A 428 9.52 39.21 -8.19
N GLY A 429 9.52 38.64 -9.39
CA GLY A 429 10.71 38.15 -10.07
C GLY A 429 11.04 36.72 -9.65
N ALA A 430 11.88 36.02 -10.42
CA ALA A 430 12.27 34.63 -10.19
C ALA A 430 13.28 34.48 -9.04
N SER A 431 12.85 34.78 -7.82
CA SER A 431 13.61 34.60 -6.58
C SER A 431 12.83 33.74 -5.57
N GLY A 432 13.57 33.11 -4.64
CA GLY A 432 13.03 32.21 -3.63
C GLY A 432 12.72 30.79 -4.14
N VAL A 433 12.27 29.93 -3.23
CA VAL A 433 11.90 28.51 -3.50
C VAL A 433 10.40 28.35 -3.81
N ILE A 434 9.98 27.16 -4.26
CA ILE A 434 8.57 26.83 -4.58
C ILE A 434 7.62 27.24 -3.43
N GLY A 435 7.98 26.96 -2.17
CA GLY A 435 7.16 27.31 -1.00
C GLY A 435 6.89 28.82 -0.85
N SER A 436 7.83 29.67 -1.29
CA SER A 436 7.66 31.14 -1.26
C SER A 436 6.47 31.61 -2.08
N ASN A 437 6.08 30.85 -3.12
CA ASN A 437 4.93 31.18 -3.96
C ASN A 437 3.60 30.99 -3.24
N ARG A 438 3.53 30.14 -2.19
CA ARG A 438 2.32 29.95 -1.40
C ARG A 438 1.94 31.22 -0.63
N GLN A 439 2.89 31.79 0.11
CA GLN A 439 2.68 33.05 0.83
C GLN A 439 2.31 34.19 -0.15
N CYS A 440 3.00 34.26 -1.29
CA CYS A 440 2.69 35.22 -2.35
C CYS A 440 1.25 35.13 -2.85
N ALA A 441 0.79 33.89 -3.08
CA ALA A 441 -0.55 33.62 -3.55
C ALA A 441 -1.58 34.03 -2.49
N THR A 442 -1.37 33.67 -1.22
CA THR A 442 -2.24 34.07 -0.11
C THR A 442 -2.36 35.59 0.00
N GLU A 443 -1.26 36.33 -0.08
CA GLU A 443 -1.28 37.81 -0.06
C GLU A 443 -2.09 38.40 -1.22
N SER A 444 -1.93 37.84 -2.41
CA SER A 444 -2.58 38.34 -3.62
C SER A 444 -4.08 38.01 -3.62
N VAL A 445 -4.45 36.84 -3.11
CA VAL A 445 -5.85 36.45 -2.88
C VAL A 445 -6.48 37.32 -1.79
N GLN A 446 -5.78 37.57 -0.68
CA GLN A 446 -6.30 38.45 0.38
C GLN A 446 -6.59 39.84 -0.17
N ARG A 447 -5.66 40.40 -0.96
CA ARG A 447 -5.88 41.70 -1.61
C ARG A 447 -7.11 41.69 -2.54
N LEU A 448 -7.28 40.62 -3.33
CA LEU A 448 -8.46 40.45 -4.19
C LEU A 448 -9.76 40.43 -3.37
N LEU A 449 -9.80 39.68 -2.27
CA LEU A 449 -10.97 39.59 -1.42
C LEU A 449 -11.29 40.92 -0.73
N ASP A 450 -10.26 41.65 -0.30
CA ASP A 450 -10.41 42.99 0.30
C ASP A 450 -11.03 43.99 -0.70
N ASP A 451 -10.63 43.92 -1.97
CA ASP A 451 -11.17 44.77 -3.04
C ASP A 451 -12.64 44.43 -3.38
N LEU A 452 -13.07 43.17 -3.24
CA LEU A 452 -14.47 42.74 -3.45
C LEU A 452 -15.42 43.18 -2.33
N GLY A 453 -14.92 43.30 -1.09
CA GLY A 453 -15.73 43.67 0.07
C GLY A 453 -16.77 42.61 0.45
N SER A 454 -18.07 42.94 0.33
CA SER A 454 -19.18 42.06 0.75
C SER A 454 -20.17 41.70 -0.36
N SER A 455 -19.88 42.08 -1.61
CA SER A 455 -20.75 41.85 -2.77
C SER A 455 -19.93 41.48 -3.99
N LEU A 456 -20.53 40.76 -4.94
CA LEU A 456 -19.91 40.43 -6.22
C LEU A 456 -20.39 41.40 -7.32
N PRO A 457 -19.48 41.96 -8.15
CA PRO A 457 -19.88 42.75 -9.31
C PRO A 457 -20.60 41.88 -10.36
N PRO A 458 -21.48 42.46 -11.20
CA PRO A 458 -22.13 41.71 -12.27
C PRO A 458 -21.11 41.23 -13.31
N LEU A 459 -21.37 40.05 -13.88
CA LEU A 459 -20.60 39.43 -14.97
C LEU A 459 -21.49 39.25 -16.21
N ALA A 460 -20.87 38.98 -17.35
CA ALA A 460 -21.59 38.57 -18.56
C ALA A 460 -22.36 37.26 -18.33
N GLU A 461 -23.54 37.13 -18.95
CA GLU A 461 -24.39 35.93 -18.82
C GLU A 461 -23.80 34.69 -19.52
N ALA A 462 -22.97 34.88 -20.56
CA ALA A 462 -22.39 33.79 -21.30
C ALA A 462 -21.23 33.11 -20.55
N GLU A 463 -21.14 31.78 -20.64
CA GLU A 463 -20.02 31.01 -20.10
C GLU A 463 -18.77 31.10 -20.99
N ILE A 464 -17.59 31.09 -20.39
CA ILE A 464 -16.30 31.20 -21.10
C ILE A 464 -16.12 30.09 -22.18
N GLU A 465 -16.68 28.90 -21.92
CA GLU A 465 -16.66 27.75 -22.83
C GLU A 465 -17.37 28.08 -24.16
N THR A 466 -18.41 28.91 -24.12
CA THR A 466 -19.14 29.34 -25.33
C THR A 466 -18.24 30.16 -26.23
N LEU A 467 -17.42 31.05 -25.64
CA LEU A 467 -16.47 31.89 -26.37
C LEU A 467 -15.35 31.05 -26.98
N LEU A 468 -14.79 30.12 -26.21
CA LEU A 468 -13.75 29.19 -26.68
C LEU A 468 -14.25 28.29 -27.81
N ALA A 469 -15.47 27.76 -27.68
CA ALA A 469 -16.12 26.94 -28.72
C ALA A 469 -16.40 27.74 -30.00
N ALA A 470 -16.90 28.99 -29.89
CA ALA A 470 -17.13 29.86 -31.03
C ALA A 470 -15.83 30.17 -31.80
N ARG A 471 -14.70 30.25 -31.08
CA ARG A 471 -13.35 30.42 -31.64
C ARG A 471 -12.69 29.13 -32.11
N ARG A 472 -13.34 27.98 -31.91
CA ARG A 472 -12.83 26.64 -32.26
C ARG A 472 -11.48 26.32 -31.60
N VAL A 473 -11.28 26.77 -30.37
CA VAL A 473 -10.09 26.43 -29.56
C VAL A 473 -10.23 24.98 -29.09
N ASP A 474 -9.25 24.12 -29.37
CA ASP A 474 -9.23 22.72 -28.89
C ASP A 474 -8.76 22.68 -27.44
N THR A 475 -9.68 22.95 -26.52
CA THR A 475 -9.40 23.04 -25.08
C THR A 475 -9.14 21.68 -24.47
N VAL A 476 -8.24 21.61 -23.49
CA VAL A 476 -7.90 20.41 -22.74
C VAL A 476 -8.39 20.54 -21.30
N SER A 477 -9.34 19.71 -20.90
CA SER A 477 -9.82 19.64 -19.52
C SER A 477 -8.86 18.83 -18.63
N LEU A 478 -9.13 18.80 -17.33
CA LEU A 478 -8.38 17.93 -16.41
C LEU A 478 -8.57 16.44 -16.74
N ALA A 479 -9.76 16.04 -17.21
CA ALA A 479 -10.02 14.66 -17.64
C ALA A 479 -9.20 14.31 -18.88
N ASP A 480 -9.09 15.25 -19.83
CA ASP A 480 -8.27 15.09 -21.02
C ASP A 480 -6.78 14.98 -20.68
N TRP A 481 -6.29 15.81 -19.75
CA TRP A 481 -4.94 15.68 -19.24
C TRP A 481 -4.67 14.28 -18.67
N ARG A 482 -5.61 13.69 -17.93
CA ARG A 482 -5.46 12.34 -17.36
C ARG A 482 -5.30 11.26 -18.45
N LEU A 483 -5.98 11.40 -19.59
CA LEU A 483 -5.81 10.49 -20.73
C LEU A 483 -4.36 10.52 -21.25
N LEU A 484 -3.79 11.72 -21.39
CA LEU A 484 -2.40 11.88 -21.80
C LEU A 484 -1.43 11.36 -20.73
N ASP A 485 -1.64 11.69 -19.46
CA ASP A 485 -0.78 11.26 -18.36
C ASP A 485 -0.73 9.73 -18.23
N GLN A 486 -1.88 9.07 -18.31
CA GLN A 486 -1.94 7.59 -18.31
C GLN A 486 -1.17 6.98 -19.48
N HIS A 487 -1.26 7.59 -20.67
CA HIS A 487 -0.52 7.15 -21.84
C HIS A 487 1.00 7.32 -21.67
N GLU A 488 1.46 8.49 -21.21
CA GLU A 488 2.88 8.76 -20.93
C GLU A 488 3.45 7.82 -19.86
N GLN A 489 2.67 7.52 -18.81
CA GLN A 489 3.07 6.57 -17.77
C GLN A 489 3.12 5.13 -18.30
N ALA A 490 2.16 4.72 -19.14
CA ALA A 490 2.16 3.39 -19.74
C ALA A 490 3.38 3.16 -20.64
N LEU A 491 3.73 4.16 -21.46
CA LEU A 491 4.96 4.14 -22.25
C LEU A 491 6.22 4.07 -21.36
N GLY A 492 6.25 4.85 -20.28
CA GLY A 492 7.37 4.82 -19.33
C GLY A 492 7.54 3.44 -18.68
N ARG A 493 6.45 2.81 -18.21
CA ARG A 493 6.48 1.48 -17.60
C ARG A 493 7.04 0.42 -18.53
N ALA A 494 6.71 0.47 -19.82
CA ALA A 494 7.25 -0.46 -20.82
C ALA A 494 8.79 -0.36 -20.99
N GLU A 495 9.37 0.77 -20.59
CA GLU A 495 10.82 1.05 -20.71
C GLU A 495 11.54 1.05 -19.36
N GLY A 496 10.87 0.67 -18.26
CA GLY A 496 11.47 0.73 -16.90
C GLY A 496 11.60 2.14 -16.33
N ARG A 497 10.77 3.08 -16.79
CA ARG A 497 10.79 4.51 -16.44
C ARG A 497 9.51 4.91 -15.71
N THR A 498 9.57 5.97 -14.91
CA THR A 498 8.34 6.48 -14.24
C THR A 498 7.34 7.06 -15.25
N ARG A 499 7.84 7.72 -16.29
CA ARG A 499 7.05 8.37 -17.34
C ARG A 499 7.92 8.58 -18.58
N ARG A 500 7.34 8.40 -19.78
CA ARG A 500 7.91 8.85 -21.05
C ARG A 500 7.08 10.02 -21.59
N LYS A 501 7.65 11.22 -21.61
CA LYS A 501 6.92 12.45 -21.99
C LYS A 501 6.77 12.57 -23.49
N ILE A 502 5.56 12.87 -23.94
CA ILE A 502 5.32 13.38 -25.29
C ILE A 502 5.67 14.86 -25.27
N VAL A 503 6.38 15.33 -26.29
CA VAL A 503 6.91 16.71 -26.33
C VAL A 503 6.24 17.58 -27.39
N HIS A 504 5.54 16.99 -28.37
CA HIS A 504 4.83 17.73 -29.41
C HIS A 504 3.35 17.90 -29.07
N ILE A 505 2.86 19.15 -29.09
CA ILE A 505 1.46 19.47 -28.75
C ILE A 505 0.47 18.72 -29.67
N GLU A 506 0.76 18.61 -30.96
CA GLU A 506 -0.13 17.89 -31.89
C GLU A 506 -0.30 16.42 -31.54
N GLU A 507 0.78 15.78 -31.09
CA GLU A 507 0.78 14.38 -30.63
C GLU A 507 0.03 14.25 -29.29
N MET A 508 0.26 15.17 -28.34
CA MET A 508 -0.51 15.25 -27.09
C MET A 508 -2.01 15.33 -27.37
N LEU A 509 -2.42 16.23 -28.26
CA LEU A 509 -3.82 16.41 -28.65
C LEU A 509 -4.35 15.20 -29.41
N ALA A 510 -3.54 14.52 -30.23
CA ALA A 510 -3.94 13.29 -30.91
C ALA A 510 -4.19 12.15 -29.91
N VAL A 511 -3.32 11.97 -28.91
CA VAL A 511 -3.54 11.00 -27.81
C VAL A 511 -4.83 11.31 -27.07
N ILE A 512 -5.06 12.58 -26.72
CA ILE A 512 -6.29 13.03 -26.05
C ILE A 512 -7.52 12.77 -26.93
N ARG A 513 -7.51 13.13 -28.22
CA ARG A 513 -8.63 12.88 -29.13
C ARG A 513 -8.92 11.39 -29.28
N ASN A 514 -7.88 10.56 -29.37
CA ASN A 514 -8.04 9.11 -29.42
C ASN A 514 -8.61 8.57 -28.11
N GLY A 515 -8.17 9.09 -26.96
CA GLY A 515 -8.73 8.77 -25.65
C GLY A 515 -10.20 9.15 -25.54
N ARG A 516 -10.57 10.39 -25.91
CA ARG A 516 -11.97 10.86 -25.98
C ARG A 516 -12.82 9.99 -26.91
N ALA A 517 -12.29 9.61 -28.08
CA ALA A 517 -12.99 8.77 -29.03
C ALA A 517 -13.26 7.37 -28.44
N ARG A 518 -12.28 6.79 -27.74
CA ARG A 518 -12.44 5.52 -27.01
C ARG A 518 -13.46 5.65 -25.88
N GLU A 519 -13.37 6.69 -25.05
CA GLU A 519 -14.36 6.94 -24.00
C GLU A 519 -15.77 7.16 -24.56
N ALA A 520 -15.91 7.85 -25.70
CA ALA A 520 -17.18 8.05 -26.37
C ALA A 520 -17.73 6.76 -27.01
N GLU A 521 -16.86 5.91 -27.56
CA GLU A 521 -17.22 4.57 -28.04
C GLU A 521 -17.68 3.69 -26.88
N GLN A 522 -16.91 3.69 -25.79
CA GLN A 522 -17.23 3.00 -24.54
C GLN A 522 -18.61 3.42 -24.02
N ALA A 523 -18.88 4.72 -23.95
CA ALA A 523 -20.14 5.29 -23.47
C ALA A 523 -21.35 4.93 -24.35
N ARG A 524 -21.14 4.46 -25.60
CA ARG A 524 -22.20 3.96 -26.48
C ARG A 524 -22.50 2.48 -26.29
N LEU A 525 -21.63 1.73 -25.63
CA LEU A 525 -21.88 0.32 -25.35
C LEU A 525 -23.06 0.19 -24.38
N PRO A 526 -23.88 -0.87 -24.51
CA PRO A 526 -24.95 -1.10 -23.56
C PRO A 526 -24.39 -1.41 -22.18
N VAL A 527 -25.06 -0.91 -21.14
CA VAL A 527 -24.81 -1.35 -19.76
C VAL A 527 -25.23 -2.81 -19.64
N LYS A 528 -24.34 -3.65 -19.13
CA LYS A 528 -24.59 -5.06 -18.80
C LYS A 528 -24.58 -5.21 -17.28
N THR A 529 -25.56 -5.96 -16.77
CA THR A 529 -25.67 -6.29 -15.35
C THR A 529 -25.21 -7.72 -15.15
N HIS A 530 -24.29 -7.93 -14.21
CA HIS A 530 -23.74 -9.24 -13.86
C HIS A 530 -24.05 -9.54 -12.40
N PHE A 531 -24.58 -10.72 -12.13
CA PHE A 531 -24.82 -11.24 -10.78
C PHE A 531 -23.76 -12.27 -10.45
N ARG A 532 -23.11 -12.13 -9.28
CA ARG A 532 -22.02 -13.03 -8.92
C ARG A 532 -21.76 -13.12 -7.42
N ALA A 533 -20.99 -14.12 -7.02
CA ALA A 533 -20.38 -14.16 -5.69
C ALA A 533 -19.17 -13.22 -5.61
N CYS A 534 -19.06 -12.50 -4.48
CA CYS A 534 -17.83 -11.81 -4.09
C CYS A 534 -16.74 -12.84 -3.74
N THR A 535 -15.57 -12.70 -4.35
CA THR A 535 -14.46 -13.67 -4.26
C THR A 535 -13.36 -13.25 -3.28
N LEU A 536 -13.63 -12.23 -2.46
CA LEU A 536 -12.59 -11.61 -1.62
C LEU A 536 -12.48 -12.23 -0.23
N CYS A 537 -13.54 -12.83 0.28
CA CYS A 537 -13.58 -13.43 1.60
C CYS A 537 -14.63 -14.54 1.66
N GLU A 538 -14.59 -15.32 2.73
CA GLU A 538 -15.40 -16.54 2.89
C GLU A 538 -16.90 -16.32 2.99
N ALA A 539 -17.39 -15.08 3.16
CA ALA A 539 -18.81 -14.78 3.34
C ALA A 539 -19.67 -14.95 2.07
N MET A 540 -19.05 -15.09 0.88
CA MET A 540 -19.74 -15.38 -0.38
C MET A 540 -20.92 -14.44 -0.73
N CYS A 541 -20.87 -13.18 -0.30
CA CYS A 541 -21.95 -12.21 -0.56
C CYS A 541 -22.28 -12.11 -2.05
N GLY A 542 -23.57 -12.08 -2.38
CA GLY A 542 -24.05 -11.75 -3.72
C GLY A 542 -23.78 -10.28 -4.06
N VAL A 543 -23.23 -10.03 -5.24
CA VAL A 543 -22.96 -8.69 -5.74
C VAL A 543 -23.49 -8.52 -7.16
N ILE A 544 -23.95 -7.30 -7.44
CA ILE A 544 -24.29 -6.80 -8.76
C ILE A 544 -23.10 -5.99 -9.25
N ILE A 545 -22.63 -6.30 -10.46
CA ILE A 545 -21.64 -5.49 -11.17
C ILE A 545 -22.30 -4.96 -12.44
N GLU A 546 -22.37 -3.65 -12.57
CA GLU A 546 -22.78 -3.01 -13.82
C GLU A 546 -21.54 -2.61 -14.60
N THR A 547 -21.42 -3.12 -15.83
CA THR A 547 -20.34 -2.75 -16.73
C THR A 547 -20.88 -2.09 -17.98
N GLN A 548 -20.08 -1.22 -18.56
CA GLN A 548 -20.30 -0.70 -19.89
C GLN A 548 -18.99 -0.94 -20.63
N GLY A 549 -18.97 -1.92 -21.54
CA GLY A 549 -17.73 -2.49 -22.09
C GLY A 549 -16.76 -2.97 -20.99
N GLU A 550 -15.47 -2.65 -21.14
CA GLU A 550 -14.40 -2.85 -20.13
C GLU A 550 -14.54 -1.99 -18.84
N GLN A 551 -15.44 -1.00 -18.80
CA GLN A 551 -15.56 -0.11 -17.65
C GLN A 551 -16.56 -0.68 -16.62
N ILE A 552 -16.14 -0.75 -15.37
CA ILE A 552 -17.03 -0.99 -14.22
C ILE A 552 -17.69 0.33 -13.83
N LEU A 553 -19.02 0.40 -13.91
CA LEU A 553 -19.80 1.58 -13.52
C LEU A 553 -20.14 1.54 -12.02
N SER A 554 -20.56 0.37 -11.54
CA SER A 554 -20.99 0.18 -10.15
C SER A 554 -20.72 -1.25 -9.68
N VAL A 555 -20.51 -1.38 -8.37
CA VAL A 555 -20.54 -2.65 -7.64
C VAL A 555 -21.41 -2.44 -6.41
N SER A 556 -22.48 -3.21 -6.27
CA SER A 556 -23.41 -3.15 -5.13
C SER A 556 -23.77 -4.54 -4.63
N GLY A 557 -24.35 -4.64 -3.43
CA GLY A 557 -24.91 -5.90 -2.97
C GLY A 557 -26.15 -6.28 -3.79
N ASP A 558 -26.36 -7.58 -3.98
CA ASP A 558 -27.52 -8.12 -4.69
C ASP A 558 -28.69 -8.32 -3.70
N PRO A 559 -29.79 -7.54 -3.78
CA PRO A 559 -30.92 -7.64 -2.87
C PRO A 559 -31.65 -8.99 -2.92
N ASP A 560 -31.62 -9.65 -4.09
CA ASP A 560 -32.31 -10.91 -4.33
C ASP A 560 -31.43 -12.13 -4.00
N ASP A 561 -30.20 -11.89 -3.54
CA ASP A 561 -29.29 -12.94 -3.09
C ASP A 561 -29.82 -13.65 -1.84
N PRO A 562 -30.03 -14.99 -1.87
CA PRO A 562 -30.62 -15.71 -0.74
C PRO A 562 -29.68 -15.76 0.49
N HIS A 563 -28.39 -15.50 0.32
CA HIS A 563 -27.41 -15.61 1.39
C HIS A 563 -27.15 -14.27 2.09
N SER A 564 -26.89 -13.21 1.33
CA SER A 564 -26.51 -11.89 1.84
C SER A 564 -27.60 -10.82 1.72
N GLN A 565 -28.67 -11.02 0.94
CA GLN A 565 -29.87 -10.15 0.91
C GLN A 565 -29.53 -8.65 0.74
N GLY A 566 -28.64 -8.33 -0.20
CA GLY A 566 -28.20 -6.95 -0.47
C GLY A 566 -27.03 -6.44 0.36
N HIS A 567 -26.56 -7.19 1.36
CA HIS A 567 -25.40 -6.81 2.16
C HIS A 567 -24.11 -6.82 1.34
N ILE A 568 -23.32 -5.75 1.47
CA ILE A 568 -21.97 -5.66 0.91
C ILE A 568 -21.06 -4.87 1.86
N CYS A 569 -19.83 -5.35 2.04
CA CYS A 569 -18.81 -4.69 2.85
C CYS A 569 -17.90 -3.77 2.01
N PRO A 570 -17.08 -2.88 2.63
CA PRO A 570 -16.15 -2.01 1.92
C PRO A 570 -15.23 -2.74 0.93
N LYS A 571 -14.81 -3.98 1.24
CA LYS A 571 -13.98 -4.80 0.36
C LYS A 571 -14.70 -5.14 -0.94
N GLY A 572 -15.99 -5.48 -0.87
CA GLY A 572 -16.81 -5.79 -2.05
C GLY A 572 -16.86 -4.64 -3.05
N TYR A 573 -17.06 -3.40 -2.56
CA TYR A 573 -17.01 -2.19 -3.40
C TYR A 573 -15.65 -1.99 -4.10
N ALA A 574 -14.57 -2.48 -3.49
CA ALA A 574 -13.21 -2.34 -3.98
C ALA A 574 -12.79 -3.45 -4.96
N LEU A 575 -13.68 -4.38 -5.35
CA LEU A 575 -13.41 -5.35 -6.43
C LEU A 575 -12.91 -4.67 -7.71
N GLN A 576 -13.47 -3.50 -8.02
CA GLN A 576 -13.04 -2.69 -9.16
C GLN A 576 -11.59 -2.22 -9.04
N ASP A 577 -11.11 -1.97 -7.82
CA ASP A 577 -9.75 -1.47 -7.59
C ASP A 577 -8.72 -2.56 -7.89
N LEU A 578 -9.04 -3.85 -7.62
CA LEU A 578 -8.19 -4.99 -7.97
C LEU A 578 -8.16 -5.28 -9.47
N HIS A 579 -9.30 -5.15 -10.16
CA HIS A 579 -9.37 -5.37 -11.61
C HIS A 579 -8.57 -4.30 -12.36
N ASN A 580 -8.76 -3.04 -11.96
CA ASN A 580 -8.17 -1.86 -12.59
C ASN A 580 -6.81 -1.45 -12.00
N ASP A 581 -6.24 -2.25 -11.10
CA ASP A 581 -4.96 -1.93 -10.45
C ASP A 581 -3.84 -1.85 -11.51
N PRO A 582 -3.19 -0.68 -11.68
CA PRO A 582 -2.10 -0.53 -12.63
C PRO A 582 -0.83 -1.29 -12.24
N ASP A 583 -0.67 -1.67 -10.97
CA ASP A 583 0.47 -2.44 -10.48
C ASP A 583 0.24 -3.97 -10.60
N ARG A 584 -0.98 -4.42 -10.99
CA ARG A 584 -1.28 -5.83 -11.24
C ARG A 584 -0.56 -6.33 -12.49
N LEU A 585 0.30 -7.34 -12.30
CA LEU A 585 1.02 -8.04 -13.36
C LEU A 585 0.06 -8.81 -14.28
N ARG A 586 0.34 -8.77 -15.59
CA ARG A 586 -0.43 -9.49 -16.63
C ARG A 586 0.43 -10.37 -17.54
N THR A 587 1.74 -10.18 -17.47
CA THR A 587 2.73 -10.91 -18.27
C THR A 587 3.73 -11.55 -17.31
N PRO A 588 4.15 -12.80 -17.56
CA PRO A 588 5.23 -13.41 -16.78
C PRO A 588 6.48 -12.52 -16.73
N LEU A 589 7.10 -12.49 -15.57
CA LEU A 589 8.35 -11.75 -15.34
C LEU A 589 9.45 -12.71 -14.93
N GLU A 590 10.65 -12.47 -15.47
CA GLU A 590 11.90 -13.11 -15.05
C GLU A 590 12.82 -12.06 -14.42
N LYS A 591 13.49 -12.42 -13.31
CA LYS A 591 14.56 -11.62 -12.74
C LYS A 591 15.89 -11.95 -13.43
N VAL A 592 16.46 -11.00 -14.16
CA VAL A 592 17.76 -11.11 -14.84
C VAL A 592 18.69 -10.03 -14.30
N ASN A 593 19.82 -10.43 -13.69
CA ASN A 593 20.79 -9.51 -13.09
C ASN A 593 20.17 -8.50 -12.10
N GLY A 594 19.14 -8.93 -11.36
CA GLY A 594 18.42 -8.08 -10.39
C GLY A 594 17.32 -7.19 -10.99
N GLU A 595 17.11 -7.19 -12.31
CA GLU A 595 16.05 -6.43 -12.97
C GLU A 595 14.93 -7.36 -13.47
N TRP A 596 13.67 -6.90 -13.42
CA TRP A 596 12.50 -7.66 -13.87
C TRP A 596 12.24 -7.42 -15.36
N LEU A 597 12.27 -8.49 -16.15
CA LEU A 597 12.05 -8.46 -17.59
C LEU A 597 10.85 -9.35 -17.97
N PRO A 598 10.00 -8.93 -18.93
CA PRO A 598 8.96 -9.79 -19.47
C PRO A 598 9.54 -11.04 -20.13
N ILE A 599 8.88 -12.17 -19.95
CA ILE A 599 9.18 -13.44 -20.62
C ILE A 599 7.89 -14.04 -21.18
N ASP A 600 7.96 -14.73 -22.31
CA ASP A 600 6.80 -15.42 -22.87
C ASP A 600 6.39 -16.63 -22.01
N TRP A 601 5.11 -17.01 -22.06
CA TRP A 601 4.55 -18.04 -21.20
C TRP A 601 5.21 -19.41 -21.33
N ASP A 602 5.51 -19.87 -22.55
CA ASP A 602 6.02 -21.23 -22.73
C ASP A 602 7.47 -21.31 -22.24
N SER A 603 8.30 -20.29 -22.56
CA SER A 603 9.66 -20.18 -22.01
C SER A 603 9.65 -20.09 -20.48
N ALA A 604 8.72 -19.33 -19.89
CA ALA A 604 8.60 -19.20 -18.44
C ALA A 604 8.26 -20.56 -17.79
N LEU A 605 7.24 -21.25 -18.29
CA LEU A 605 6.81 -22.55 -17.75
C LEU A 605 7.88 -23.63 -17.93
N ASP A 606 8.56 -23.68 -19.08
CA ASP A 606 9.64 -24.62 -19.34
C ASP A 606 10.83 -24.38 -18.40
N LYS A 607 11.22 -23.12 -18.20
CA LYS A 607 12.33 -22.75 -17.32
C LYS A 607 12.04 -23.06 -15.86
N VAL A 608 10.83 -22.75 -15.38
CA VAL A 608 10.39 -23.11 -14.03
C VAL A 608 10.46 -24.62 -13.84
N ALA A 609 9.86 -25.40 -14.76
CA ALA A 609 9.85 -26.85 -14.65
C ALA A 609 11.26 -27.44 -14.67
N ALA A 610 12.13 -26.97 -15.58
CA ALA A 610 13.51 -27.40 -15.68
C ALA A 610 14.31 -27.12 -14.40
N LYS A 611 14.17 -25.92 -13.82
CA LYS A 611 14.88 -25.53 -12.58
C LYS A 611 14.42 -26.37 -11.39
N LEU A 612 13.12 -26.55 -11.21
CA LEU A 612 12.58 -27.37 -10.13
C LEU A 612 13.05 -28.83 -10.25
N VAL A 613 12.99 -29.42 -11.45
CA VAL A 613 13.44 -30.80 -11.67
C VAL A 613 14.95 -30.94 -11.48
N ALA A 614 15.76 -29.98 -11.94
CA ALA A 614 17.21 -30.02 -11.75
C ALA A 614 17.60 -30.02 -10.27
N ILE A 615 16.98 -29.15 -9.46
CA ILE A 615 17.21 -29.12 -8.00
C ILE A 615 16.83 -30.48 -7.38
N GLN A 616 15.69 -31.06 -7.78
CA GLN A 616 15.27 -32.36 -7.25
C GLN A 616 16.18 -33.52 -7.66
N GLN A 617 16.73 -33.49 -8.87
CA GLN A 617 17.72 -34.48 -9.31
C GLN A 617 19.02 -34.38 -8.53
N GLN A 618 19.42 -33.16 -8.13
CA GLN A 618 20.67 -32.92 -7.41
C GLN A 618 20.55 -33.13 -5.89
N HIS A 619 19.41 -32.75 -5.30
CA HIS A 619 19.23 -32.64 -3.84
C HIS A 619 18.10 -33.50 -3.26
N GLY A 620 17.35 -34.22 -4.12
CA GLY A 620 16.19 -35.01 -3.72
C GLY A 620 14.88 -34.23 -3.80
N ASN A 621 13.75 -34.95 -3.76
CA ASN A 621 12.43 -34.34 -3.97
C ASN A 621 12.08 -33.28 -2.92
N ASP A 622 12.46 -33.54 -1.66
CA ASP A 622 12.14 -32.69 -0.52
C ASP A 622 12.97 -31.39 -0.48
N ALA A 623 13.99 -31.24 -1.35
CA ALA A 623 14.72 -29.98 -1.52
C ALA A 623 13.88 -28.87 -2.18
N ILE A 624 12.67 -29.20 -2.67
CA ILE A 624 11.67 -28.21 -3.09
C ILE A 624 10.58 -28.12 -2.03
N ALA A 625 10.28 -26.93 -1.56
CA ALA A 625 9.12 -26.66 -0.72
C ALA A 625 8.03 -25.90 -1.49
N GLY A 626 6.80 -25.94 -0.98
CA GLY A 626 5.71 -25.15 -1.54
C GLY A 626 4.78 -24.55 -0.49
N TYR A 627 4.20 -23.39 -0.79
CA TYR A 627 3.24 -22.69 0.07
C TYR A 627 1.99 -22.27 -0.70
N TRP A 628 0.82 -22.63 -0.18
CA TRP A 628 -0.49 -22.22 -0.72
C TRP A 628 -1.15 -21.20 0.20
N GLY A 629 -1.34 -19.97 -0.31
CA GLY A 629 -2.01 -18.91 0.41
C GLY A 629 -3.54 -18.99 0.37
N ASN A 630 -4.19 -18.22 1.26
CA ASN A 630 -5.65 -18.20 1.43
C ASN A 630 -6.46 -17.89 0.14
N PRO A 631 -6.04 -16.99 -0.77
CA PRO A 631 -6.73 -16.75 -2.04
C PRO A 631 -7.03 -18.02 -2.85
N THR A 632 -6.22 -19.07 -2.69
CA THR A 632 -6.46 -20.40 -3.28
C THR A 632 -7.87 -20.91 -3.01
N SER A 633 -8.41 -20.72 -1.79
CA SER A 633 -9.73 -21.26 -1.41
C SER A 633 -10.90 -20.56 -2.10
N HIS A 634 -10.69 -19.39 -2.69
CA HIS A 634 -11.71 -18.59 -3.37
C HIS A 634 -11.69 -18.79 -4.90
N ASN A 635 -10.82 -19.65 -5.42
CA ASN A 635 -10.61 -19.83 -6.86
C ASN A 635 -10.87 -21.29 -7.27
N LEU A 636 -11.89 -21.50 -8.10
CA LEU A 636 -12.32 -22.83 -8.56
C LEU A 636 -11.19 -23.59 -9.26
N GLY A 637 -10.56 -22.95 -10.26
CA GLY A 637 -9.50 -23.55 -11.06
C GLY A 637 -8.30 -23.95 -10.20
N LEU A 638 -7.86 -23.05 -9.30
CA LEU A 638 -6.72 -23.30 -8.44
C LEU A 638 -6.99 -24.43 -7.43
N MET A 639 -8.19 -24.48 -6.83
CA MET A 639 -8.57 -25.58 -5.93
C MET A 639 -8.58 -26.94 -6.63
N LEU A 640 -9.12 -27.01 -7.84
CA LEU A 640 -9.19 -28.26 -8.61
C LEU A 640 -7.81 -28.69 -9.15
N ALA A 641 -6.93 -27.75 -9.49
CA ALA A 641 -5.60 -28.03 -10.03
C ALA A 641 -4.54 -28.32 -8.94
N SER A 642 -4.68 -27.79 -7.72
CA SER A 642 -3.62 -27.85 -6.69
C SER A 642 -3.11 -29.27 -6.36
N GLY A 643 -3.94 -30.32 -6.56
CA GLY A 643 -3.52 -31.70 -6.37
C GLY A 643 -2.52 -32.21 -7.42
N SER A 644 -2.61 -31.73 -8.67
CA SER A 644 -1.74 -32.18 -9.77
C SER A 644 -0.31 -31.67 -9.60
N LEU A 645 -0.15 -30.39 -9.27
CA LEU A 645 1.17 -29.78 -9.04
C LEU A 645 1.85 -30.38 -7.80
N ARG A 646 1.12 -30.55 -6.68
CA ARG A 646 1.68 -31.22 -5.49
C ARG A 646 2.17 -32.62 -5.80
N LYS A 647 1.40 -33.39 -6.58
CA LYS A 647 1.81 -34.73 -7.03
C LYS A 647 3.06 -34.67 -7.91
N ALA A 648 3.13 -33.73 -8.86
CA ALA A 648 4.27 -33.58 -9.76
C ALA A 648 5.54 -33.17 -9.02
N LEU A 649 5.44 -32.29 -8.02
CA LEU A 649 6.55 -31.93 -7.15
C LEU A 649 7.01 -33.13 -6.33
N ALA A 650 6.09 -33.98 -5.84
CA ALA A 650 6.39 -35.17 -5.05
C ALA A 650 7.26 -34.88 -3.79
N THR A 651 7.11 -33.68 -3.23
CA THR A 651 7.75 -33.21 -2.00
C THR A 651 6.84 -33.40 -0.79
N ARG A 652 7.43 -33.65 0.37
CA ARG A 652 6.77 -33.61 1.68
C ARG A 652 6.73 -32.20 2.29
N ASN A 653 7.60 -31.30 1.83
CA ASN A 653 7.74 -29.93 2.31
C ASN A 653 6.64 -29.01 1.75
N VAL A 654 5.39 -29.28 2.10
CA VAL A 654 4.23 -28.49 1.68
C VAL A 654 3.66 -27.76 2.88
N SER A 655 3.42 -26.46 2.76
CA SER A 655 2.78 -25.64 3.79
C SER A 655 1.57 -24.89 3.20
N SER A 656 0.70 -24.41 4.07
CA SER A 656 -0.41 -23.55 3.65
C SER A 656 -0.79 -22.56 4.74
N ALA A 657 -1.57 -21.54 4.37
CA ALA A 657 -2.14 -20.61 5.33
C ALA A 657 -3.01 -21.28 6.42
N ALA A 658 -3.43 -22.54 6.24
CA ALA A 658 -4.26 -23.25 7.22
C ALA A 658 -3.56 -23.43 8.57
N SER A 659 -2.22 -23.59 8.60
CA SER A 659 -1.44 -23.70 9.84
C SER A 659 -1.17 -22.37 10.54
N LEU A 660 -1.77 -21.29 10.04
CA LEU A 660 -1.78 -19.96 10.65
C LEU A 660 -3.20 -19.59 11.13
N ASP A 661 -4.14 -20.53 11.03
CA ASP A 661 -5.57 -20.28 11.22
C ASP A 661 -6.30 -21.54 11.71
N GLN A 662 -6.74 -22.40 10.80
CA GLN A 662 -7.82 -23.37 11.02
C GLN A 662 -7.38 -24.81 11.28
N MET A 663 -6.09 -25.12 11.15
CA MET A 663 -5.56 -26.48 11.34
C MET A 663 -5.99 -27.15 12.65
N PRO A 664 -6.06 -26.46 13.82
CA PRO A 664 -6.54 -27.08 15.05
C PRO A 664 -7.97 -27.64 14.98
N HIS A 665 -8.86 -26.93 14.27
CA HIS A 665 -10.24 -27.35 14.09
C HIS A 665 -10.34 -28.55 13.12
N GLN A 666 -9.51 -28.56 12.08
CA GLN A 666 -9.40 -29.68 11.14
C GLN A 666 -8.85 -30.93 11.83
N LEU A 667 -7.83 -30.79 12.69
CA LEU A 667 -7.25 -31.89 13.44
C LEU A 667 -8.29 -32.50 14.40
N THR A 668 -9.01 -31.66 15.13
CA THR A 668 -10.11 -32.10 16.01
C THR A 668 -11.17 -32.88 15.22
N SER A 669 -11.57 -32.37 14.05
CA SER A 669 -12.55 -33.03 13.17
C SER A 669 -12.04 -34.39 12.63
N TYR A 670 -10.74 -34.45 12.29
CA TYR A 670 -10.11 -35.71 11.87
C TYR A 670 -10.06 -36.74 13.00
N LEU A 671 -9.64 -36.34 14.20
CA LEU A 671 -9.52 -37.24 15.35
C LEU A 671 -10.88 -37.72 15.85
N MET A 672 -11.91 -36.87 15.85
CA MET A 672 -13.25 -37.24 16.36
C MET A 672 -14.15 -37.92 15.31
N PHE A 673 -14.08 -37.48 14.06
CA PHE A 673 -15.03 -37.89 13.00
C PHE A 673 -14.36 -38.61 11.82
N GLY A 674 -13.03 -38.72 11.79
CA GLY A 674 -12.29 -39.38 10.71
C GLY A 674 -12.11 -38.53 9.45
N HIS A 675 -12.37 -37.22 9.48
CA HIS A 675 -12.34 -36.36 8.29
C HIS A 675 -11.78 -34.95 8.54
N SER A 676 -10.67 -34.59 7.91
CA SER A 676 -9.95 -33.31 8.13
C SER A 676 -10.68 -32.06 7.62
N GLN A 677 -11.52 -32.18 6.60
CA GLN A 677 -12.22 -31.02 5.99
C GLN A 677 -13.71 -30.97 6.34
N LEU A 678 -14.16 -31.79 7.31
CA LEU A 678 -15.56 -31.86 7.70
C LEU A 678 -15.75 -31.04 8.98
N PHE A 679 -16.10 -29.78 8.80
CA PHE A 679 -16.29 -28.86 9.88
C PHE A 679 -17.72 -28.90 10.39
N THR A 680 -17.87 -28.86 11.71
CA THR A 680 -19.14 -28.48 12.31
C THR A 680 -19.20 -26.97 12.40
N ILE A 681 -20.26 -26.37 11.90
CA ILE A 681 -20.47 -24.92 11.94
C ILE A 681 -21.76 -24.58 12.70
N PRO A 682 -21.88 -23.36 13.27
CA PRO A 682 -23.13 -22.94 13.88
C PRO A 682 -24.28 -22.88 12.89
N ASP A 683 -25.40 -23.50 13.25
CA ASP A 683 -26.70 -23.28 12.61
C ASP A 683 -27.35 -21.97 13.11
N ILE A 684 -26.63 -20.88 12.85
CA ILE A 684 -26.87 -19.57 13.46
C ILE A 684 -28.28 -19.03 13.21
N ASP A 685 -28.98 -19.46 12.16
CA ASP A 685 -30.33 -19.01 11.86
C ASP A 685 -31.38 -19.58 12.82
N ARG A 686 -31.08 -20.70 13.49
CA ARG A 686 -32.00 -21.38 14.40
C ARG A 686 -31.50 -21.44 15.85
N THR A 687 -30.28 -20.98 16.13
CA THR A 687 -29.70 -20.96 17.48
C THR A 687 -30.49 -20.07 18.45
N ARG A 688 -30.59 -20.46 19.73
CA ARG A 688 -31.17 -19.62 20.81
C ARG A 688 -30.12 -19.11 21.80
N TYR A 689 -29.02 -19.82 21.97
CA TYR A 689 -27.91 -19.35 22.80
C TYR A 689 -26.58 -19.55 22.07
N MET A 690 -25.84 -18.47 21.83
CA MET A 690 -24.53 -18.52 21.17
C MET A 690 -23.44 -18.07 22.13
N LEU A 691 -22.56 -19.00 22.51
CA LEU A 691 -21.31 -18.70 23.20
C LEU A 691 -20.20 -18.59 22.16
N MET A 692 -19.63 -17.39 22.03
CA MET A 692 -18.64 -17.04 21.01
C MET A 692 -17.29 -16.71 21.67
N LEU A 693 -16.25 -17.46 21.34
CA LEU A 693 -14.91 -17.38 21.95
C LEU A 693 -13.87 -16.85 20.94
N GLY A 694 -13.22 -15.72 21.24
CA GLY A 694 -12.11 -15.18 20.45
C GLY A 694 -12.45 -14.96 18.96
N ALA A 695 -13.70 -14.58 18.68
CA ALA A 695 -14.20 -14.38 17.33
C ALA A 695 -14.75 -12.97 17.14
N ASN A 696 -14.51 -12.39 15.96
CA ASN A 696 -14.95 -11.04 15.62
C ASN A 696 -15.63 -10.98 14.24
N PRO A 697 -16.87 -11.50 14.11
CA PRO A 697 -17.59 -11.48 12.85
C PRO A 697 -17.77 -10.09 12.23
N ALA A 698 -17.83 -9.02 13.02
CA ALA A 698 -17.91 -7.65 12.52
C ALA A 698 -16.70 -7.22 11.66
N ALA A 699 -15.53 -7.82 11.87
CA ALA A 699 -14.33 -7.58 11.06
C ALA A 699 -14.10 -8.68 10.01
N SER A 700 -14.43 -9.93 10.33
CA SER A 700 -14.10 -11.11 9.50
C SER A 700 -15.24 -11.64 8.64
N ASN A 701 -16.47 -11.15 8.82
CA ASN A 701 -17.69 -11.67 8.20
C ASN A 701 -18.00 -13.15 8.53
N GLY A 702 -17.64 -13.61 9.73
CA GLY A 702 -18.01 -14.95 10.23
C GLY A 702 -17.04 -16.07 9.86
N SER A 703 -15.81 -16.05 10.39
CA SER A 703 -14.75 -17.00 10.05
C SER A 703 -15.09 -18.50 10.28
N LEU A 704 -14.86 -19.39 9.32
CA LEU A 704 -15.34 -20.79 9.29
C LEU A 704 -16.84 -20.93 9.63
N MET A 705 -17.62 -19.93 9.28
CA MET A 705 -19.07 -19.86 9.44
C MET A 705 -19.57 -18.94 8.33
N THR A 706 -19.43 -19.41 7.08
CA THR A 706 -19.76 -18.63 5.88
C THR A 706 -21.20 -18.14 5.97
N ALA A 707 -21.33 -16.83 6.19
CA ALA A 707 -22.58 -16.18 6.50
C ALA A 707 -22.64 -14.79 5.88
N GLY A 708 -23.42 -14.66 4.81
CA GLY A 708 -23.86 -13.37 4.29
C GLY A 708 -24.61 -12.59 5.37
N ASP A 709 -24.26 -11.31 5.53
CA ASP A 709 -24.76 -10.42 6.59
C ASP A 709 -24.74 -11.03 8.00
N ILE A 710 -23.56 -11.47 8.44
CA ILE A 710 -23.41 -12.11 9.75
C ILE A 710 -23.89 -11.23 10.92
N LEU A 711 -23.79 -9.91 10.80
CA LEU A 711 -24.23 -8.99 11.85
C LEU A 711 -25.74 -9.03 12.02
N LYS A 712 -26.50 -9.01 10.91
CA LYS A 712 -27.94 -9.18 10.96
C LYS A 712 -28.33 -10.55 11.52
N ARG A 713 -27.57 -11.61 11.22
CA ARG A 713 -27.83 -12.95 11.79
C ARG A 713 -27.61 -13.01 13.31
N LEU A 714 -26.61 -12.30 13.84
CA LEU A 714 -26.41 -12.15 15.29
C LEU A 714 -27.57 -11.39 15.94
N GLU A 715 -28.02 -10.29 15.32
CA GLU A 715 -29.21 -9.55 15.78
C GLU A 715 -30.47 -10.42 15.76
N ASN A 716 -30.65 -11.23 14.71
CA ASN A 716 -31.79 -12.13 14.58
C ASN A 716 -31.85 -13.16 15.71
N ILE A 717 -30.72 -13.51 16.36
CA ILE A 717 -30.73 -14.36 17.57
C ILE A 717 -31.49 -13.66 18.69
N ARG A 718 -31.23 -12.36 18.88
CA ARG A 718 -31.83 -11.54 19.92
C ARG A 718 -33.28 -11.20 19.61
N GLU A 719 -33.60 -10.90 18.35
CA GLU A 719 -34.97 -10.63 17.89
C GLU A 719 -35.90 -11.82 18.14
N ARG A 720 -35.38 -13.04 18.05
CA ARG A 720 -36.12 -14.26 18.40
C ARG A 720 -36.02 -14.64 19.89
N GLY A 721 -35.57 -13.75 20.76
CA GLY A 721 -35.50 -13.98 22.21
C GLY A 721 -34.36 -14.90 22.66
N GLY A 722 -33.34 -15.09 21.83
CA GLY A 722 -32.09 -15.76 22.19
C GLY A 722 -31.07 -14.81 22.82
N LYS A 723 -29.90 -15.36 23.14
CA LYS A 723 -28.79 -14.65 23.80
C LYS A 723 -27.45 -14.96 23.12
N VAL A 724 -26.59 -13.95 22.97
CA VAL A 724 -25.22 -14.09 22.47
C VAL A 724 -24.23 -13.58 23.52
N VAL A 725 -23.28 -14.43 23.89
CA VAL A 725 -22.20 -14.11 24.83
C VAL A 725 -20.87 -14.16 24.07
N LEU A 726 -20.13 -13.06 24.09
CA LEU A 726 -18.79 -12.95 23.53
C LEU A 726 -17.74 -12.99 24.65
N VAL A 727 -16.78 -13.89 24.52
CA VAL A 727 -15.62 -13.99 25.40
C VAL A 727 -14.37 -13.63 24.59
N ASP A 728 -13.74 -12.50 24.92
CA ASP A 728 -12.59 -11.97 24.18
C ASP A 728 -11.74 -11.04 25.07
N PRO A 729 -10.40 -11.04 24.98
CA PRO A 729 -9.55 -10.08 25.70
C PRO A 729 -9.77 -8.62 25.27
N ARG A 730 -10.47 -8.39 24.15
CA ARG A 730 -10.83 -7.08 23.62
C ARG A 730 -12.35 -7.00 23.44
N ARG A 731 -12.96 -5.89 23.87
CA ARG A 731 -14.30 -5.49 23.43
C ARG A 731 -14.26 -5.16 21.94
N THR A 732 -14.37 -6.20 21.12
CA THR A 732 -14.30 -6.08 19.66
C THR A 732 -15.50 -5.34 19.09
N GLU A 733 -15.44 -5.02 17.80
CA GLU A 733 -16.53 -4.38 17.06
C GLU A 733 -17.82 -5.23 17.11
N SER A 734 -17.68 -6.56 17.24
CA SER A 734 -18.80 -7.49 17.40
C SER A 734 -19.53 -7.34 18.74
N ALA A 735 -18.88 -6.78 19.77
CA ALA A 735 -19.50 -6.58 21.09
C ALA A 735 -20.75 -5.66 21.05
N ARG A 736 -20.93 -4.88 19.97
CA ARG A 736 -22.12 -4.04 19.75
C ARG A 736 -23.37 -4.83 19.39
N TYR A 737 -23.22 -6.06 18.93
CA TYR A 737 -24.29 -6.89 18.39
C TYR A 737 -24.65 -8.09 19.29
N VAL A 738 -23.95 -8.23 20.42
CA VAL A 738 -24.14 -9.31 21.39
C VAL A 738 -24.75 -8.78 22.69
N ASP A 739 -25.26 -9.66 23.53
CA ASP A 739 -25.90 -9.28 24.79
C ASP A 739 -24.90 -9.11 25.93
N GLU A 740 -23.79 -9.85 25.87
CA GLU A 740 -22.82 -9.91 26.94
C GLU A 740 -21.40 -10.03 26.39
N HIS A 741 -20.46 -9.29 26.97
CA HIS A 741 -19.03 -9.42 26.70
C HIS A 741 -18.28 -9.73 28.00
N GLN A 742 -17.47 -10.79 28.00
CA GLN A 742 -16.58 -11.17 29.08
C GLN A 742 -15.13 -11.04 28.66
N PHE A 743 -14.35 -10.31 29.46
CA PHE A 743 -12.90 -10.29 29.28
C PHE A 743 -12.30 -11.62 29.73
N ILE A 744 -11.36 -12.12 28.94
CA ILE A 744 -10.58 -13.32 29.26
C ILE A 744 -9.09 -13.01 29.09
N ARG A 745 -8.24 -13.59 29.94
CA ARG A 745 -6.79 -13.52 29.74
C ARG A 745 -6.39 -14.31 28.49
N PRO A 746 -5.55 -13.76 27.59
CA PRO A 746 -5.09 -14.50 26.42
C PRO A 746 -4.46 -15.87 26.79
N ARG A 747 -4.69 -16.90 25.96
CA ARG A 747 -4.19 -18.28 26.13
C ARG A 747 -4.85 -19.10 27.25
N THR A 748 -6.01 -18.67 27.76
CA THR A 748 -6.65 -19.32 28.92
C THR A 748 -8.04 -19.87 28.64
N ASP A 749 -8.50 -19.83 27.39
CA ASP A 749 -9.81 -20.29 26.93
C ASP A 749 -10.05 -21.77 27.25
N ALA A 750 -9.02 -22.61 27.17
CA ALA A 750 -9.10 -24.03 27.54
C ALA A 750 -9.55 -24.18 28.99
N PHE A 751 -9.03 -23.36 29.90
CA PHE A 751 -9.38 -23.40 31.32
C PHE A 751 -10.82 -22.92 31.55
N PHE A 752 -11.25 -21.89 30.84
CA PHE A 752 -12.64 -21.44 30.88
C PHE A 752 -13.60 -22.56 30.43
N LEU A 753 -13.31 -23.22 29.30
CA LEU A 753 -14.09 -24.36 28.80
C LEU A 753 -14.11 -25.53 29.78
N LEU A 754 -12.97 -25.84 30.42
CA LEU A 754 -12.90 -26.84 31.50
C LEU A 754 -13.83 -26.49 32.66
N GLY A 755 -13.91 -25.21 33.04
CA GLY A 755 -14.82 -24.73 34.08
C GLY A 755 -16.29 -24.92 33.71
N LEU A 756 -16.66 -24.63 32.45
CA LEU A 756 -18.02 -24.84 31.95
C LEU A 756 -18.39 -26.34 31.95
N ILE A 757 -17.54 -27.20 31.38
CA ILE A 757 -17.76 -28.64 31.32
C ILE A 757 -17.87 -29.24 32.72
N ARG A 758 -16.94 -28.87 33.61
CA ARG A 758 -16.94 -29.29 35.01
C ARG A 758 -18.27 -28.96 35.69
N HIS A 759 -18.75 -27.73 35.54
CA HIS A 759 -20.00 -27.29 36.16
C HIS A 759 -21.22 -28.02 35.59
N VAL A 760 -21.28 -28.23 34.26
CA VAL A 760 -22.33 -29.02 33.61
C VAL A 760 -22.39 -30.45 34.17
N LEU A 761 -21.24 -31.09 34.36
CA LEU A 761 -21.14 -32.44 34.93
C LEU A 761 -21.56 -32.46 36.41
N ASP A 762 -21.02 -31.56 37.24
CA ASP A 762 -21.30 -31.50 38.68
C ASP A 762 -22.77 -31.25 39.01
N LYS A 763 -23.45 -30.46 38.17
CA LYS A 763 -24.88 -30.14 38.33
C LYS A 763 -25.81 -31.15 37.66
N GLY A 764 -25.27 -32.18 37.00
CA GLY A 764 -26.08 -33.16 36.28
C GLY A 764 -26.86 -32.55 35.10
N LEU A 765 -26.30 -31.55 34.44
CA LEU A 765 -26.95 -30.80 33.35
C LEU A 765 -26.70 -31.42 31.96
N SER A 766 -25.99 -32.56 31.90
CA SER A 766 -25.72 -33.26 30.65
C SER A 766 -27.00 -33.87 30.03
N LYS A 767 -27.21 -33.62 28.73
CA LYS A 767 -28.38 -34.05 27.92
C LYS A 767 -27.96 -34.51 26.52
N PRO A 768 -27.10 -35.52 26.38
CA PRO A 768 -26.49 -35.87 25.08
C PRO A 768 -27.45 -36.46 24.04
N GLY A 769 -28.63 -36.93 24.48
CA GLY A 769 -29.62 -37.54 23.58
C GLY A 769 -29.02 -38.69 22.76
N ARG A 770 -29.29 -38.70 21.45
CA ARG A 770 -28.78 -39.71 20.51
C ARG A 770 -27.25 -39.77 20.41
N LEU A 771 -26.54 -38.70 20.79
CA LEU A 771 -25.07 -38.67 20.70
C LEU A 771 -24.42 -39.66 21.66
N ARG A 772 -25.08 -40.02 22.77
CA ARG A 772 -24.57 -41.02 23.71
C ARG A 772 -24.39 -42.39 23.06
N GLU A 773 -25.29 -42.76 22.15
CA GLU A 773 -25.24 -44.05 21.43
C GLU A 773 -24.28 -44.03 20.24
N LEU A 774 -23.92 -42.82 19.78
CA LEU A 774 -23.05 -42.59 18.63
C LEU A 774 -21.61 -42.27 19.03
N ALA A 775 -21.27 -42.25 20.32
CA ALA A 775 -19.94 -41.95 20.83
C ALA A 775 -19.29 -43.18 21.46
N ASP A 776 -17.98 -43.33 21.25
CA ASP A 776 -17.18 -44.30 21.99
C ASP A 776 -16.90 -43.82 23.43
N ASP A 777 -16.46 -44.76 24.28
CA ASP A 777 -15.88 -44.50 25.60
C ASP A 777 -16.59 -43.44 26.46
N TRP A 778 -17.93 -43.38 26.37
CA TRP A 778 -18.73 -42.33 27.00
C TRP A 778 -18.45 -42.16 28.49
N ASP A 779 -18.40 -43.28 29.21
CA ASP A 779 -18.21 -43.29 30.65
C ASP A 779 -16.76 -42.92 31.07
N ALA A 780 -15.82 -42.89 30.13
CA ALA A 780 -14.44 -42.44 30.37
C ALA A 780 -14.30 -40.90 30.31
N LEU A 781 -15.28 -40.18 29.75
CA LEU A 781 -15.20 -38.73 29.59
C LEU A 781 -15.27 -37.96 30.92
N ALA A 782 -16.26 -38.26 31.77
CA ALA A 782 -16.49 -37.50 33.01
C ALA A 782 -15.29 -37.53 33.99
N PRO A 783 -14.60 -38.68 34.20
CA PRO A 783 -13.40 -38.76 35.02
C PRO A 783 -12.27 -37.79 34.61
N LEU A 784 -12.18 -37.39 33.33
CA LEU A 784 -11.14 -36.46 32.86
C LEU A 784 -11.25 -35.05 33.47
N PHE A 785 -12.43 -34.70 33.98
CA PHE A 785 -12.71 -33.38 34.57
C PHE A 785 -12.88 -33.44 36.09
N GLU A 786 -12.55 -34.58 36.72
CA GLU A 786 -12.60 -34.71 38.18
C GLU A 786 -11.49 -33.89 38.88
N GLY A 787 -11.79 -33.33 40.05
CA GLY A 787 -10.80 -32.64 40.89
C GLY A 787 -10.40 -31.22 40.45
N LEU A 788 -11.08 -30.63 39.46
CA LEU A 788 -10.83 -29.25 39.02
C LEU A 788 -11.49 -28.23 39.96
N SER A 789 -10.72 -27.23 40.43
CA SER A 789 -11.25 -26.11 41.22
C SER A 789 -11.68 -24.96 40.31
N LEU A 790 -12.93 -24.53 40.45
CA LEU A 790 -13.44 -23.35 39.75
C LEU A 790 -12.73 -22.08 40.17
N GLU A 791 -12.26 -21.99 41.42
CA GLU A 791 -11.48 -20.87 41.93
C GLU A 791 -10.12 -20.77 41.23
N GLN A 792 -9.44 -21.90 41.02
CA GLN A 792 -8.19 -21.94 40.25
C GLN A 792 -8.41 -21.55 38.80
N ILE A 793 -9.47 -22.08 38.17
CA ILE A 793 -9.84 -21.75 36.78
C ILE A 793 -10.16 -20.25 36.66
N SER A 794 -10.98 -19.72 37.56
CA SER A 794 -11.35 -18.31 37.61
C SER A 794 -10.12 -17.43 37.77
N ALA A 795 -9.23 -17.80 38.70
CA ALA A 795 -7.97 -17.10 38.93
C ALA A 795 -7.03 -17.15 37.73
N ARG A 796 -7.10 -18.18 36.86
CA ARG A 796 -6.26 -18.30 35.66
C ARG A 796 -6.83 -17.55 34.46
N CYS A 797 -8.12 -17.70 34.18
CA CYS A 797 -8.74 -17.11 32.99
C CYS A 797 -9.22 -15.67 33.19
N GLY A 798 -9.35 -15.21 34.44
CA GLY A 798 -9.83 -13.87 34.76
C GLY A 798 -11.34 -13.70 34.71
N ILE A 799 -12.12 -14.78 34.53
CA ILE A 799 -13.58 -14.77 34.57
C ILE A 799 -14.05 -15.24 35.94
N ALA A 800 -14.99 -14.53 36.56
CA ALA A 800 -15.49 -14.87 37.90
C ALA A 800 -16.18 -16.25 37.93
N VAL A 801 -16.02 -16.98 39.04
CA VAL A 801 -16.68 -18.29 39.24
C VAL A 801 -18.18 -18.20 38.99
N SER A 802 -18.85 -17.15 39.48
CA SER A 802 -20.29 -16.94 39.28
C SER A 802 -20.67 -16.81 37.81
N ASP A 803 -19.83 -16.18 36.98
CA ASP A 803 -20.08 -16.04 35.54
C ASP A 803 -19.83 -17.34 34.80
N ILE A 804 -18.80 -18.11 35.18
CA ILE A 804 -18.57 -19.46 34.64
C ILE A 804 -19.79 -20.35 34.89
N GLN A 805 -20.27 -20.36 36.14
CA GLN A 805 -21.44 -21.17 36.54
C GLN A 805 -22.70 -20.75 35.78
N ARG A 806 -22.99 -19.44 35.75
CA ARG A 806 -24.16 -18.90 35.04
C ARG A 806 -24.11 -19.19 33.55
N ILE A 807 -22.97 -18.97 32.88
CA ILE A 807 -22.84 -19.23 31.44
C ILE A 807 -23.06 -20.72 31.14
N ALA A 808 -22.51 -21.62 31.96
CA ALA A 808 -22.72 -23.06 31.81
C ALA A 808 -24.20 -23.46 32.00
N GLU A 809 -24.87 -22.88 33.00
CA GLU A 809 -26.29 -23.10 33.27
C GLU A 809 -27.18 -22.55 32.17
N ASP A 810 -26.99 -21.29 31.74
CA ASP A 810 -27.71 -20.65 30.64
C ASP A 810 -27.56 -21.49 29.35
N PHE A 811 -26.34 -21.94 29.04
CA PHE A 811 -26.03 -22.75 27.86
C PHE A 811 -26.75 -24.11 27.88
N ALA A 812 -26.74 -24.81 29.02
CA ALA A 812 -27.38 -26.13 29.16
C ALA A 812 -28.92 -26.06 29.31
N ALA A 813 -29.45 -24.90 29.69
CA ALA A 813 -30.88 -24.65 29.83
C ALA A 813 -31.55 -24.19 28.52
N ALA A 814 -30.79 -23.57 27.61
CA ALA A 814 -31.30 -23.09 26.33
C ALA A 814 -31.95 -24.19 25.49
N GLU A 815 -32.99 -23.83 24.73
CA GLU A 815 -33.69 -24.75 23.82
C GLU A 815 -32.69 -25.40 22.85
N CYS A 816 -31.89 -24.58 22.15
CA CYS A 816 -30.74 -24.97 21.34
C CYS A 816 -29.59 -23.99 21.59
N ALA A 817 -28.38 -24.50 21.73
CA ALA A 817 -27.19 -23.69 21.99
C ALA A 817 -26.03 -24.06 21.09
N VAL A 818 -25.09 -23.15 20.91
CA VAL A 818 -23.86 -23.38 20.15
C VAL A 818 -22.67 -22.75 20.85
N CYS A 819 -21.64 -23.55 21.09
CA CYS A 819 -20.33 -23.06 21.52
C CYS A 819 -19.40 -23.01 20.30
N TYR A 820 -18.99 -21.79 19.92
CA TYR A 820 -18.24 -21.48 18.72
C TYR A 820 -17.02 -20.62 19.06
N GLY A 821 -15.91 -20.81 18.34
CA GLY A 821 -14.68 -20.07 18.58
C GLY A 821 -13.76 -20.05 17.37
N ARG A 822 -13.00 -18.96 17.20
CA ARG A 822 -12.12 -18.73 16.02
C ARG A 822 -10.74 -18.24 16.38
N MET A 823 -10.13 -17.35 15.58
CA MET A 823 -8.71 -16.99 15.63
C MET A 823 -8.15 -16.79 17.04
N GLY A 824 -8.88 -16.15 17.96
CA GLY A 824 -8.44 -15.98 19.34
C GLY A 824 -8.21 -17.29 20.09
N VAL A 825 -8.98 -18.35 19.77
CA VAL A 825 -8.82 -19.69 20.34
C VAL A 825 -8.03 -20.65 19.46
N SER A 826 -7.95 -20.43 18.15
CA SER A 826 -7.22 -21.31 17.23
C SER A 826 -5.71 -21.03 17.19
N THR A 827 -5.28 -19.76 17.29
CA THR A 827 -3.87 -19.38 17.14
C THR A 827 -3.22 -19.10 18.49
N GLN A 828 -3.41 -20.02 19.43
CA GLN A 828 -2.81 -20.04 20.77
C GLN A 828 -2.28 -21.44 21.12
N SER A 829 -1.54 -21.58 22.21
CA SER A 829 -0.82 -22.82 22.59
C SER A 829 -1.69 -24.05 22.92
N TYR A 830 -3.02 -23.88 22.90
CA TYR A 830 -4.03 -24.91 23.17
C TYR A 830 -5.10 -24.95 22.08
N GLY A 831 -4.74 -24.60 20.85
CA GLY A 831 -5.68 -24.49 19.73
C GLY A 831 -6.54 -25.74 19.54
N ALA A 832 -5.93 -26.91 19.39
CA ALA A 832 -6.67 -28.14 19.13
C ALA A 832 -7.50 -28.57 20.36
N LEU A 833 -6.93 -28.40 21.56
CA LEU A 833 -7.62 -28.68 22.81
C LEU A 833 -8.87 -27.81 23.00
N ASN A 834 -8.80 -26.51 22.70
CA ASN A 834 -9.95 -25.60 22.75
C ASN A 834 -11.11 -26.11 21.89
N HIS A 835 -10.81 -26.48 20.63
CA HIS A 835 -11.82 -26.99 19.71
C HIS A 835 -12.43 -28.32 20.18
N TRP A 836 -11.63 -29.24 20.73
CA TRP A 836 -12.16 -30.47 21.32
C TRP A 836 -13.06 -30.20 22.54
N LEU A 837 -12.65 -29.33 23.46
CA LEU A 837 -13.45 -28.98 24.64
C LEU A 837 -14.77 -28.30 24.24
N MET A 838 -14.76 -27.45 23.20
CA MET A 838 -16.00 -26.89 22.65
C MET A 838 -16.92 -27.98 22.11
N GLN A 839 -16.38 -28.97 21.37
CA GLN A 839 -17.16 -30.11 20.89
C GLN A 839 -17.70 -30.96 22.04
N VAL A 840 -16.90 -31.21 23.08
CA VAL A 840 -17.33 -31.90 24.30
C VAL A 840 -18.48 -31.17 24.97
N LEU A 841 -18.42 -29.84 25.12
CA LEU A 841 -19.52 -29.06 25.69
C LEU A 841 -20.80 -29.15 24.84
N ASN A 842 -20.67 -29.02 23.52
CA ASN A 842 -21.79 -29.19 22.59
C ASN A 842 -22.36 -30.63 22.68
N ILE A 843 -21.53 -31.67 22.74
CA ILE A 843 -21.97 -33.07 22.84
C ILE A 843 -22.67 -33.35 24.18
N LEU A 844 -22.07 -32.94 25.30
CA LEU A 844 -22.61 -33.15 26.65
C LEU A 844 -23.99 -32.53 26.82
N THR A 845 -24.27 -31.43 26.13
CA THR A 845 -25.55 -30.71 26.20
C THR A 845 -26.50 -31.07 25.05
N GLY A 846 -26.12 -32.02 24.20
CA GLY A 846 -26.94 -32.51 23.08
C GLY A 846 -27.11 -31.46 21.98
N ASN A 847 -26.09 -30.65 21.73
CA ASN A 847 -26.01 -29.52 20.79
C ASN A 847 -25.16 -29.78 19.53
N LEU A 848 -24.60 -30.98 19.36
CA LEU A 848 -23.96 -31.41 18.11
C LEU A 848 -24.95 -32.13 17.19
N ASP A 849 -24.84 -31.85 15.89
CA ASP A 849 -25.65 -32.38 14.79
C ASP A 849 -27.17 -32.27 15.04
N ARG A 850 -27.63 -31.06 15.38
CA ARG A 850 -29.06 -30.75 15.56
C ARG A 850 -29.40 -29.33 15.12
N PRO A 851 -30.66 -29.06 14.71
CA PRO A 851 -31.12 -27.71 14.44
C PRO A 851 -30.86 -26.75 15.62
N GLY A 852 -30.27 -25.60 15.30
CA GLY A 852 -29.84 -24.54 16.19
C GLY A 852 -28.52 -24.79 16.94
N GLY A 853 -27.89 -25.95 16.75
CA GLY A 853 -26.60 -26.33 17.35
C GLY A 853 -25.42 -26.24 16.37
N MET A 854 -24.36 -27.00 16.65
CA MET A 854 -23.25 -27.23 15.72
C MET A 854 -23.67 -28.29 14.70
N MET A 855 -23.64 -27.99 13.40
CA MET A 855 -24.15 -28.87 12.34
C MET A 855 -23.15 -29.04 11.20
N PHE A 856 -23.42 -30.00 10.31
CA PHE A 856 -22.71 -30.18 9.05
C PHE A 856 -23.51 -29.61 7.88
N THR A 857 -22.80 -29.16 6.86
CA THR A 857 -23.39 -28.75 5.58
C THR A 857 -23.55 -29.94 4.65
N THR A 858 -24.52 -29.84 3.74
CA THR A 858 -24.72 -30.76 2.62
C THR A 858 -24.57 -29.97 1.31
N PRO A 859 -23.34 -29.60 0.92
CA PRO A 859 -23.07 -28.75 -0.23
C PRO A 859 -23.45 -29.45 -1.55
N ALA A 860 -23.74 -28.66 -2.58
CA ALA A 860 -24.11 -29.19 -3.89
C ALA A 860 -23.01 -30.02 -4.54
N PHE A 861 -21.76 -29.54 -4.46
CA PHE A 861 -20.58 -30.31 -4.81
C PHE A 861 -20.02 -30.99 -3.56
N ASN A 862 -20.21 -32.31 -3.42
CA ASN A 862 -19.91 -33.03 -2.18
C ASN A 862 -18.81 -34.10 -2.27
N LYS A 863 -17.91 -34.00 -3.25
CA LYS A 863 -16.86 -35.03 -3.44
C LYS A 863 -15.93 -35.17 -2.23
N ALA A 864 -15.73 -34.09 -1.48
CA ALA A 864 -14.88 -34.12 -0.29
C ALA A 864 -15.52 -34.94 0.85
N GLN A 865 -16.82 -34.78 1.13
CA GLN A 865 -17.48 -35.41 2.29
C GLN A 865 -18.01 -36.83 1.99
N SER A 866 -17.50 -37.54 0.98
CA SER A 866 -17.99 -38.87 0.61
C SER A 866 -17.11 -40.02 1.10
N ARG A 867 -15.97 -39.74 1.75
CA ARG A 867 -14.97 -40.73 2.16
C ARG A 867 -14.09 -40.19 3.30
N ARG A 868 -13.45 -41.09 4.05
CA ARG A 868 -12.39 -40.73 5.03
C ARG A 868 -11.29 -39.86 4.36
N MET A 869 -10.82 -38.83 5.07
CA MET A 869 -9.79 -37.92 4.56
C MET A 869 -8.93 -37.32 5.68
N GLY A 870 -7.64 -37.12 5.42
CA GLY A 870 -6.68 -36.57 6.36
C GLY A 870 -5.57 -37.55 6.75
N SER A 871 -4.50 -37.00 7.31
CA SER A 871 -3.37 -37.69 7.95
C SER A 871 -2.88 -36.83 9.10
N PHE A 872 -2.29 -37.46 10.11
CA PHE A 872 -1.73 -36.75 11.26
C PHE A 872 -0.47 -37.46 11.74
N ASN A 873 0.60 -36.69 11.92
CA ASN A 873 1.90 -37.12 12.46
C ASN A 873 2.43 -38.40 11.81
N THR A 874 2.18 -38.58 10.50
CA THR A 874 2.67 -39.75 9.75
C THR A 874 4.14 -39.62 9.36
N TYR A 875 4.63 -38.39 9.37
CA TYR A 875 6.01 -37.95 9.28
C TYR A 875 6.12 -36.57 9.95
N GLN A 876 7.35 -36.07 10.14
CA GLN A 876 7.62 -34.85 10.91
C GLN A 876 8.55 -33.92 10.14
N SER A 877 8.51 -32.62 10.48
CA SER A 877 9.49 -31.66 9.97
C SER A 877 10.90 -32.06 10.41
N ARG A 878 11.90 -31.74 9.60
CA ARG A 878 13.26 -32.24 9.79
C ARG A 878 13.97 -31.53 10.92
N VAL A 879 13.77 -30.23 11.09
CA VAL A 879 14.53 -29.43 12.06
C VAL A 879 13.97 -29.56 13.47
N ARG A 880 12.68 -29.27 13.66
CA ARG A 880 12.02 -29.29 14.97
C ARG A 880 11.17 -30.53 15.27
N GLY A 881 10.96 -31.42 14.30
CA GLY A 881 10.13 -32.61 14.51
C GLY A 881 8.63 -32.29 14.68
N LEU A 882 8.15 -31.17 14.12
CA LEU A 882 6.72 -30.81 14.21
C LEU A 882 5.86 -31.76 13.37
N PRO A 883 4.66 -32.12 13.84
CA PRO A 883 3.82 -33.10 13.17
C PRO A 883 3.30 -32.57 11.84
N GLU A 884 3.26 -33.44 10.83
CA GLU A 884 2.45 -33.20 9.64
C GLU A 884 0.95 -33.30 9.97
N PHE A 885 0.14 -32.49 9.28
CA PHE A 885 -1.31 -32.68 9.20
C PHE A 885 -1.85 -32.46 7.79
N ASP A 886 -2.68 -33.39 7.30
CA ASP A 886 -3.29 -33.41 5.95
C ASP A 886 -2.30 -33.16 4.80
N ARG A 887 -1.10 -33.71 4.96
CA ARG A 887 0.11 -33.62 4.14
C ARG A 887 0.76 -32.24 4.12
N TYR A 888 0.44 -31.39 5.09
CA TYR A 888 1.05 -30.09 5.29
C TYR A 888 1.94 -30.09 6.52
N PHE A 889 3.11 -29.48 6.41
CA PHE A 889 3.88 -29.01 7.54
C PHE A 889 3.39 -27.63 8.01
N PRO A 890 3.55 -27.32 9.29
CA PRO A 890 3.31 -25.98 9.81
C PRO A 890 4.17 -24.93 9.11
N ALA A 891 3.55 -23.83 8.68
CA ALA A 891 4.25 -22.74 7.99
C ALA A 891 5.38 -22.10 8.82
N VAL A 892 5.37 -22.25 10.15
CA VAL A 892 6.47 -21.81 11.04
C VAL A 892 7.78 -22.57 10.81
N THR A 893 7.75 -23.72 10.13
CA THR A 893 8.98 -24.47 9.80
C THR A 893 9.64 -23.98 8.52
N LEU A 894 9.00 -23.11 7.73
CA LEU A 894 9.49 -22.71 6.41
C LEU A 894 10.92 -22.17 6.45
N ALA A 895 11.18 -21.20 7.34
CA ALA A 895 12.48 -20.54 7.40
C ALA A 895 13.59 -21.50 7.85
N GLU A 896 13.35 -22.31 8.89
CA GLU A 896 14.33 -23.25 9.40
C GLU A 896 14.63 -24.40 8.44
N GLU A 897 13.64 -24.86 7.67
CA GLU A 897 13.82 -25.91 6.64
C GLU A 897 14.68 -25.41 5.47
N MET A 898 14.67 -24.10 5.20
CA MET A 898 15.54 -23.44 4.22
C MET A 898 16.94 -23.17 4.79
N LEU A 899 17.03 -22.61 6.00
CA LEU A 899 18.29 -22.12 6.58
C LEU A 899 19.18 -23.24 7.14
N THR A 900 18.60 -24.33 7.65
CA THR A 900 19.37 -25.38 8.35
C THR A 900 19.99 -26.36 7.36
N PRO A 901 21.34 -26.47 7.26
CA PRO A 901 21.98 -27.43 6.37
C PRO A 901 21.67 -28.89 6.70
N GLY A 902 21.65 -29.75 5.69
CA GLY A 902 21.45 -31.21 5.85
C GLY A 902 20.74 -31.85 4.66
N GLU A 903 20.58 -33.17 4.72
CA GLU A 903 19.74 -33.90 3.76
C GLU A 903 18.31 -33.36 3.81
N GLY A 904 17.72 -33.05 2.66
CA GLY A 904 16.38 -32.47 2.58
C GLY A 904 16.29 -30.97 2.87
N GLN A 905 17.41 -30.25 3.00
CA GLN A 905 17.41 -28.78 3.06
C GLN A 905 16.69 -28.20 1.84
N VAL A 906 15.78 -27.26 2.08
CA VAL A 906 15.03 -26.59 1.02
C VAL A 906 15.96 -25.66 0.23
N ARG A 907 16.05 -25.91 -1.08
CA ARG A 907 16.84 -25.14 -2.07
C ARG A 907 15.97 -24.42 -3.08
N GLY A 908 14.75 -24.91 -3.31
CA GLY A 908 13.79 -24.20 -4.16
C GLY A 908 12.40 -24.11 -3.58
N PHE A 909 11.64 -23.11 -4.02
CA PHE A 909 10.34 -22.78 -3.44
C PHE A 909 9.29 -22.42 -4.48
N VAL A 910 8.09 -22.96 -4.29
CA VAL A 910 6.89 -22.65 -5.10
C VAL A 910 5.87 -21.94 -4.22
N CYS A 911 5.68 -20.63 -4.42
CA CYS A 911 4.64 -19.87 -3.74
C CYS A 911 3.41 -19.73 -4.65
N VAL A 912 2.23 -20.06 -4.12
CA VAL A 912 0.95 -19.98 -4.85
C VAL A 912 -0.01 -19.06 -4.12
N ALA A 913 -0.31 -17.93 -4.74
CA ALA A 913 -1.25 -16.90 -4.27
C ALA A 913 -1.07 -16.56 -2.79
N GLY A 914 0.16 -16.23 -2.39
CA GLY A 914 0.55 -16.14 -0.98
C GLY A 914 1.66 -15.12 -0.72
N ASN A 915 1.62 -14.56 0.49
CA ASN A 915 2.65 -13.64 1.00
C ASN A 915 3.05 -14.03 2.44
N PRO A 916 3.70 -15.19 2.62
CA PRO A 916 4.12 -15.68 3.93
C PRO A 916 5.09 -14.74 4.65
N VAL A 917 5.93 -13.94 3.97
CA VAL A 917 6.81 -12.94 4.63
C VAL A 917 6.04 -11.99 5.54
N LEU A 918 4.85 -11.54 5.14
CA LEU A 918 3.99 -10.71 5.99
C LEU A 918 2.99 -11.50 6.85
N SER A 919 2.82 -12.80 6.60
CA SER A 919 1.73 -13.58 7.19
C SER A 919 2.16 -14.60 8.25
N THR A 920 3.38 -15.12 8.19
CA THR A 920 3.92 -16.10 9.15
C THR A 920 4.70 -15.40 10.26
N PRO A 921 4.77 -15.98 11.47
CA PRO A 921 5.69 -15.52 12.51
C PRO A 921 7.13 -15.35 12.02
N ASN A 922 7.85 -14.40 12.62
CA ASN A 922 9.22 -14.03 12.30
C ASN A 922 9.45 -13.79 10.79
N GLY A 923 8.66 -12.87 10.23
CA GLY A 923 8.70 -12.53 8.80
C GLY A 923 10.09 -12.13 8.28
N ARG A 924 10.94 -11.52 9.14
CA ARG A 924 12.33 -11.15 8.80
C ARG A 924 13.22 -12.37 8.55
N GLN A 925 13.10 -13.41 9.38
CA GLN A 925 13.87 -14.63 9.18
C GLN A 925 13.44 -15.36 7.90
N LEU A 926 12.13 -15.38 7.60
CA LEU A 926 11.65 -15.95 6.35
C LEU A 926 12.11 -15.12 5.13
N ASP A 927 12.12 -13.79 5.24
CA ASP A 927 12.64 -12.89 4.22
C ASP A 927 14.12 -13.18 3.90
N GLU A 928 14.95 -13.41 4.93
CA GLU A 928 16.35 -13.84 4.79
C GLU A 928 16.47 -15.24 4.18
N ALA A 929 15.63 -16.18 4.61
CA ALA A 929 15.65 -17.56 4.14
C ALA A 929 15.33 -17.65 2.63
N LEU A 930 14.32 -16.91 2.16
CA LEU A 930 13.94 -16.88 0.75
C LEU A 930 15.06 -16.32 -0.14
N ALA A 931 15.81 -15.33 0.35
CA ALA A 931 16.92 -14.72 -0.39
C ALA A 931 18.10 -15.68 -0.64
N GLN A 932 18.18 -16.81 0.09
CA GLN A 932 19.26 -17.80 -0.04
C GLN A 932 18.92 -18.99 -0.95
N LEU A 933 17.70 -19.05 -1.47
CA LEU A 933 17.26 -20.15 -2.32
C LEU A 933 18.02 -20.16 -3.66
N GLU A 934 18.21 -21.35 -4.23
CA GLU A 934 18.77 -21.52 -5.57
C GLU A 934 17.75 -21.18 -6.67
N PHE A 935 16.45 -21.36 -6.37
CA PHE A 935 15.38 -21.00 -7.28
C PHE A 935 14.04 -20.80 -6.56
N MET A 936 13.30 -19.76 -6.91
CA MET A 936 11.93 -19.55 -6.45
C MET A 936 11.01 -19.14 -7.61
N VAL A 937 9.80 -19.71 -7.63
CA VAL A 937 8.72 -19.29 -8.51
C VAL A 937 7.53 -18.82 -7.69
N SER A 938 6.90 -17.73 -8.11
CA SER A 938 5.66 -17.21 -7.52
C SER A 938 4.54 -17.24 -8.55
N ILE A 939 3.43 -17.91 -8.23
CA ILE A 939 2.17 -17.80 -8.97
C ILE A 939 1.34 -16.74 -8.26
N ASP A 940 1.51 -15.50 -8.67
CA ASP A 940 0.88 -14.33 -8.06
C ASP A 940 0.83 -13.19 -9.09
N PHE A 941 -0.23 -12.40 -9.06
CA PHE A 941 -0.44 -11.23 -9.91
C PHE A 941 0.17 -9.93 -9.36
N TYR A 942 0.88 -9.96 -8.23
CA TYR A 942 1.59 -8.83 -7.65
C TYR A 942 3.07 -9.11 -7.38
N LEU A 943 3.88 -8.04 -7.44
CA LEU A 943 5.26 -8.01 -6.94
C LEU A 943 5.26 -7.50 -5.48
N ASN A 944 5.09 -8.43 -4.55
CA ASN A 944 4.94 -8.22 -3.10
C ASN A 944 6.20 -8.65 -2.32
N GLU A 945 6.15 -8.61 -0.98
CA GLU A 945 7.27 -8.89 -0.07
C GLU A 945 7.82 -10.30 -0.20
N THR A 946 6.99 -11.26 -0.60
CA THR A 946 7.41 -12.64 -0.88
C THR A 946 7.82 -12.80 -2.34
N SER A 947 6.99 -12.38 -3.29
CA SER A 947 7.24 -12.60 -4.72
C SER A 947 8.44 -11.82 -5.25
N ARG A 948 8.89 -10.75 -4.55
CA ARG A 948 10.17 -10.09 -4.84
C ARG A 948 11.37 -11.02 -4.77
N HIS A 949 11.31 -12.14 -4.06
CA HIS A 949 12.39 -13.13 -4.00
C HIS A 949 12.38 -14.12 -5.16
N ALA A 950 11.28 -14.21 -5.91
CA ALA A 950 11.18 -15.13 -7.02
C ALA A 950 12.21 -14.83 -8.12
N ASP A 951 12.62 -15.85 -8.84
CA ASP A 951 13.32 -15.73 -10.12
C ASP A 951 12.32 -15.56 -11.26
N ILE A 952 11.13 -16.16 -11.14
CA ILE A 952 10.05 -16.05 -12.11
C ILE A 952 8.71 -15.82 -11.39
N ILE A 953 7.95 -14.84 -11.87
CA ILE A 953 6.56 -14.60 -11.45
C ILE A 953 5.62 -14.97 -12.59
N LEU A 954 4.61 -15.79 -12.30
CA LEU A 954 3.59 -16.26 -13.23
C LEU A 954 2.24 -15.64 -12.83
N PRO A 955 1.83 -14.52 -13.44
CA PRO A 955 0.62 -13.81 -13.02
C PRO A 955 -0.65 -14.42 -13.63
N PRO A 956 -1.62 -14.87 -12.81
CA PRO A 956 -2.91 -15.32 -13.30
C PRO A 956 -3.81 -14.16 -13.76
N THR A 957 -4.87 -14.52 -14.49
CA THR A 957 -6.05 -13.64 -14.71
C THR A 957 -6.67 -13.20 -13.38
N GLY A 958 -7.33 -12.05 -13.39
CA GLY A 958 -7.91 -11.43 -12.20
C GLY A 958 -9.28 -12.02 -11.87
N PRO A 959 -9.82 -11.72 -10.67
CA PRO A 959 -11.03 -12.36 -10.15
C PRO A 959 -12.30 -12.12 -10.99
N LEU A 960 -12.29 -11.14 -11.91
CA LEU A 960 -13.42 -10.82 -12.79
C LEU A 960 -13.27 -11.39 -14.21
N GLU A 961 -12.15 -12.06 -14.51
CA GLU A 961 -11.77 -12.54 -15.86
C GLU A 961 -11.91 -14.07 -16.00
N HIS A 962 -12.44 -14.75 -14.98
CA HIS A 962 -12.71 -16.18 -14.98
C HIS A 962 -14.01 -16.50 -14.21
N GLU A 963 -14.48 -17.73 -14.34
CA GLU A 963 -15.68 -18.24 -13.68
C GLU A 963 -15.51 -18.30 -12.16
N GLN A 964 -16.64 -18.29 -11.43
CA GLN A 964 -16.64 -18.44 -9.98
C GLN A 964 -17.65 -19.48 -9.49
N TYR A 965 -17.16 -20.41 -8.67
CA TYR A 965 -17.93 -21.26 -7.78
C TYR A 965 -17.07 -21.61 -6.56
N ASP A 966 -17.53 -21.31 -5.35
CA ASP A 966 -16.77 -21.59 -4.13
C ASP A 966 -16.92 -23.05 -3.70
N LEU A 967 -15.85 -23.85 -3.82
CA LEU A 967 -15.87 -25.25 -3.37
C LEU A 967 -15.75 -25.38 -1.85
N VAL A 968 -14.85 -24.59 -1.25
CA VAL A 968 -14.53 -24.69 0.18
C VAL A 968 -15.63 -24.07 1.03
N PHE A 969 -16.05 -22.86 0.71
CA PHE A 969 -16.95 -22.09 1.57
C PHE A 969 -18.41 -22.56 1.49
N ASN A 970 -18.82 -23.25 0.43
CA ASN A 970 -20.09 -23.98 0.43
C ASN A 970 -20.11 -25.14 1.46
N MET A 971 -18.95 -25.70 1.85
CA MET A 971 -18.87 -26.67 2.96
C MET A 971 -18.98 -25.99 4.34
N LEU A 972 -18.90 -24.67 4.40
CA LEU A 972 -18.89 -23.87 5.63
C LEU A 972 -20.09 -22.93 5.72
N ALA A 973 -21.02 -23.00 4.76
CA ALA A 973 -22.13 -22.08 4.65
C ALA A 973 -23.25 -22.41 5.64
N VAL A 974 -23.71 -21.38 6.37
CA VAL A 974 -24.80 -21.52 7.37
C VAL A 974 -26.16 -21.88 6.77
N ARG A 975 -26.27 -21.89 5.43
CA ARG A 975 -27.35 -22.49 4.63
C ARG A 975 -26.73 -23.27 3.47
N ASN A 976 -27.43 -24.31 3.00
CA ASN A 976 -27.00 -25.00 1.80
C ASN A 976 -27.32 -24.13 0.58
N LEU A 977 -26.28 -23.75 -0.16
CA LEU A 977 -26.37 -22.80 -1.27
C LEU A 977 -25.60 -23.34 -2.47
N ALA A 978 -25.94 -22.84 -3.66
CA ALA A 978 -25.14 -23.04 -4.86
C ALA A 978 -25.27 -21.81 -5.78
N ARG A 979 -24.13 -21.23 -6.17
CA ARG A 979 -24.07 -20.12 -7.12
C ARG A 979 -22.91 -20.34 -8.08
N TYR A 980 -23.19 -20.25 -9.37
CA TYR A 980 -22.19 -20.23 -10.42
C TYR A 980 -22.22 -18.86 -11.08
N SER A 981 -21.05 -18.26 -11.32
CA SER A 981 -20.93 -16.97 -12.00
C SER A 981 -20.03 -17.11 -13.22
N ASP A 982 -20.49 -16.65 -14.39
CA ASP A 982 -19.65 -16.51 -15.57
C ASP A 982 -18.60 -15.39 -15.37
N PRO A 983 -17.49 -15.39 -16.15
CA PRO A 983 -16.56 -14.26 -16.21
C PRO A 983 -17.30 -12.95 -16.54
N VAL A 984 -16.94 -11.85 -15.87
CA VAL A 984 -17.51 -10.52 -16.18
C VAL A 984 -16.83 -9.91 -17.39
N PHE A 985 -15.52 -10.15 -17.52
CA PHE A 985 -14.70 -9.74 -18.64
C PHE A 985 -14.09 -10.96 -19.33
N GLU A 986 -13.93 -10.88 -20.65
CA GLU A 986 -13.10 -11.84 -21.37
C GLU A 986 -11.64 -11.66 -20.95
N ALA A 987 -10.94 -12.78 -20.72
CA ALA A 987 -9.53 -12.75 -20.39
C ALA A 987 -8.73 -12.12 -21.57
N PRO A 988 -7.86 -11.13 -21.32
CA PRO A 988 -7.07 -10.51 -22.37
C PRO A 988 -6.21 -11.54 -23.12
N ALA A 989 -6.04 -11.34 -24.43
CA ALA A 989 -5.25 -12.24 -25.26
C ALA A 989 -3.82 -12.42 -24.69
N GLY A 990 -3.37 -13.68 -24.59
CA GLY A 990 -2.04 -14.00 -24.06
C GLY A 990 -1.95 -14.04 -22.53
N THR A 991 -3.04 -13.86 -21.79
CA THR A 991 -3.10 -14.15 -20.35
C THR A 991 -3.48 -15.62 -20.10
N ARG A 992 -3.23 -16.11 -18.88
CA ARG A 992 -3.59 -17.48 -18.46
C ARG A 992 -4.24 -17.45 -17.08
N CYS A 993 -5.24 -18.29 -16.86
CA CYS A 993 -5.84 -18.45 -15.54
C CYS A 993 -5.01 -19.39 -14.66
N ASP A 994 -5.30 -19.42 -13.35
CA ASP A 994 -4.60 -20.26 -12.38
C ASP A 994 -4.56 -21.74 -12.77
N TRP A 995 -5.68 -22.26 -13.31
CA TRP A 995 -5.78 -23.65 -13.77
C TRP A 995 -4.74 -23.95 -14.86
N ASP A 996 -4.66 -23.10 -15.89
CA ASP A 996 -3.75 -23.29 -17.02
C ASP A 996 -2.28 -23.24 -16.59
N ILE A 997 -1.95 -22.34 -15.66
CA ILE A 997 -0.59 -22.18 -15.12
C ILE A 997 -0.20 -23.45 -14.34
N VAL A 998 -1.03 -23.86 -13.39
CA VAL A 998 -0.74 -25.00 -12.50
C VAL A 998 -0.69 -26.31 -13.28
N GLN A 999 -1.63 -26.54 -14.20
CA GLN A 999 -1.63 -27.70 -15.07
C GLN A 999 -0.44 -27.69 -16.04
N GLY A 1000 -0.12 -26.54 -16.63
CA GLY A 1000 1.03 -26.38 -17.52
C GLY A 1000 2.35 -26.69 -16.85
N LEU A 1001 2.55 -26.25 -15.59
CA LEU A 1001 3.72 -26.60 -14.78
C LEU A 1001 3.76 -28.09 -14.43
N ALA A 1002 2.65 -28.64 -13.92
CA ALA A 1002 2.59 -30.05 -13.52
C ALA A 1002 2.94 -30.99 -14.69
N GLN A 1003 2.42 -30.71 -15.89
CA GLN A 1003 2.70 -31.49 -17.09
C GLN A 1003 4.17 -31.43 -17.50
N ARG A 1004 4.78 -30.24 -17.48
CA ARG A 1004 6.20 -30.07 -17.85
C ARG A 1004 7.13 -30.73 -16.84
N ILE A 1005 6.84 -30.62 -15.54
CA ILE A 1005 7.59 -31.30 -14.48
C ILE A 1005 7.52 -32.82 -14.68
N GLU A 1006 6.33 -33.37 -14.90
CA GLU A 1006 6.15 -34.81 -15.13
C GLU A 1006 6.86 -35.29 -16.40
N ALA A 1007 6.79 -34.53 -17.49
CA ALA A 1007 7.47 -34.87 -18.74
C ALA A 1007 9.01 -34.91 -18.56
N LEU A 1008 9.57 -33.98 -17.80
CA LEU A 1008 11.01 -33.94 -17.49
C LEU A 1008 11.45 -35.04 -16.53
N LYS A 1009 10.60 -35.42 -15.56
CA LYS A 1009 10.88 -36.53 -14.63
C LYS A 1009 10.75 -37.90 -15.29
N ASN A 1010 9.85 -38.03 -16.27
CA ASN A 1010 9.51 -39.30 -16.92
C ASN A 1010 9.68 -39.20 -18.45
N PRO A 1011 10.92 -39.04 -18.96
CA PRO A 1011 11.19 -38.96 -20.40
C PRO A 1011 10.83 -40.29 -21.06
N GLY A 1012 9.80 -40.29 -21.93
CA GLY A 1012 9.26 -41.49 -22.58
C GLY A 1012 7.84 -41.86 -22.14
N SER A 1013 7.28 -41.18 -21.14
CA SER A 1013 5.83 -41.19 -20.93
C SER A 1013 5.13 -40.61 -22.16
N GLY A 1014 4.00 -41.20 -22.56
CA GLY A 1014 3.19 -40.69 -23.67
C GLY A 1014 2.67 -39.27 -23.39
N PRO A 1015 2.06 -38.60 -24.38
CA PRO A 1015 1.53 -37.25 -24.19
C PRO A 1015 0.60 -37.19 -22.97
N ALA A 1016 0.74 -36.13 -22.18
CA ALA A 1016 -0.07 -35.94 -20.98
C ALA A 1016 -1.57 -36.02 -21.32
N ARG A 1017 -2.33 -36.80 -20.54
CA ARG A 1017 -3.78 -36.91 -20.74
C ARG A 1017 -4.40 -35.52 -20.52
N GLN A 1018 -5.18 -35.07 -21.49
CA GLN A 1018 -5.95 -33.84 -21.34
C GLN A 1018 -6.96 -34.03 -20.18
N MET A 1019 -6.86 -33.14 -19.20
CA MET A 1019 -7.77 -33.10 -18.05
C MET A 1019 -9.07 -32.37 -18.43
N PRO A 1020 -10.22 -32.77 -17.89
CA PRO A 1020 -11.45 -31.99 -18.04
C PRO A 1020 -11.28 -30.58 -17.48
N THR A 1021 -11.99 -29.60 -18.04
CA THR A 1021 -11.96 -28.20 -17.56
C THR A 1021 -12.55 -28.08 -16.15
N PRO A 1022 -12.26 -27.00 -15.40
CA PRO A 1022 -12.88 -26.74 -14.11
C PRO A 1022 -14.41 -26.85 -14.13
N GLU A 1023 -15.05 -26.26 -15.16
CA GLU A 1023 -16.49 -26.33 -15.36
C GLU A 1023 -16.99 -27.76 -15.61
N GLN A 1024 -16.28 -28.56 -16.42
CA GLN A 1024 -16.66 -29.96 -16.65
C GLN A 1024 -16.57 -30.80 -15.38
N ILE A 1025 -15.57 -30.55 -14.53
CA ILE A 1025 -15.41 -31.22 -13.24
C ILE A 1025 -16.53 -30.79 -12.28
N LEU A 1026 -16.82 -29.49 -12.21
CA LEU A 1026 -17.89 -28.94 -11.37
C LEU A 1026 -19.26 -29.48 -11.80
N ASP A 1027 -19.60 -29.39 -13.09
CA ASP A 1027 -20.88 -29.87 -13.63
C ASP A 1027 -21.11 -31.36 -13.35
N HIS A 1028 -20.08 -32.18 -13.56
CA HIS A 1028 -20.14 -33.59 -13.20
C HIS A 1028 -20.35 -33.79 -11.69
N GLY A 1029 -19.65 -33.02 -10.86
CA GLY A 1029 -19.79 -33.08 -9.40
C GLY A 1029 -21.15 -32.62 -8.88
N LEU A 1030 -21.80 -31.65 -9.53
CA LEU A 1030 -23.17 -31.24 -9.21
C LEU A 1030 -24.18 -32.34 -9.57
N LYS A 1031 -24.06 -32.92 -10.77
CA LYS A 1031 -24.95 -33.98 -11.28
C LYS A 1031 -24.83 -35.30 -10.52
N THR A 1032 -23.68 -35.54 -9.89
CA THR A 1032 -23.42 -36.75 -9.09
C THR A 1032 -23.42 -36.50 -7.59
N GLY A 1033 -23.68 -35.25 -7.19
CA GLY A 1033 -23.75 -34.82 -5.79
C GLY A 1033 -25.11 -35.11 -5.15
N PRO A 1034 -25.33 -34.63 -3.91
CA PRO A 1034 -26.56 -34.90 -3.14
C PRO A 1034 -27.86 -34.40 -3.80
N TYR A 1035 -27.76 -33.56 -4.83
CA TYR A 1035 -28.86 -32.92 -5.55
C TYR A 1035 -28.94 -33.40 -7.02
N GLY A 1036 -28.27 -34.50 -7.34
CA GLY A 1036 -28.18 -35.08 -8.68
C GLY A 1036 -29.43 -35.86 -9.15
N GLU A 1037 -30.36 -36.18 -8.24
CA GLU A 1037 -31.64 -36.83 -8.58
C GLU A 1037 -32.84 -35.87 -8.51
N GLY A 1038 -32.58 -34.61 -8.14
CA GLY A 1038 -33.57 -33.59 -7.85
C GLY A 1038 -33.16 -32.74 -6.65
N PHE A 1039 -33.78 -31.58 -6.46
CA PHE A 1039 -33.49 -30.67 -5.35
C PHE A 1039 -34.72 -29.91 -4.89
N CYS A 1040 -34.64 -29.35 -3.68
CA CYS A 1040 -35.66 -28.49 -3.12
C CYS A 1040 -35.13 -27.06 -3.09
N GLU A 1041 -35.82 -26.15 -3.77
CA GLU A 1041 -35.56 -24.72 -3.77
C GLU A 1041 -36.34 -24.04 -2.64
N TYR A 1042 -35.70 -23.13 -1.90
CA TYR A 1042 -36.34 -22.33 -0.84
C TYR A 1042 -36.34 -20.85 -1.25
N ASN A 1043 -37.18 -20.48 -2.21
CA ASN A 1043 -37.32 -19.10 -2.67
C ASN A 1043 -38.59 -18.49 -2.06
N SER A 1044 -38.47 -17.42 -1.27
CA SER A 1044 -39.54 -16.82 -0.42
C SER A 1044 -40.02 -17.64 0.79
N GLY A 1045 -39.26 -18.65 1.20
CA GLY A 1045 -39.45 -19.40 2.46
C GLY A 1045 -40.21 -20.73 2.33
N GLU A 1046 -40.97 -20.93 1.25
CA GLU A 1046 -41.67 -22.19 0.98
C GLU A 1046 -40.82 -23.15 0.12
N PRO A 1047 -40.75 -24.45 0.45
CA PRO A 1047 -40.00 -25.44 -0.31
C PRO A 1047 -40.69 -25.79 -1.63
N VAL A 1048 -39.95 -25.69 -2.74
CA VAL A 1048 -40.39 -26.10 -4.08
C VAL A 1048 -39.52 -27.24 -4.59
N GLN A 1049 -40.12 -28.42 -4.81
CA GLN A 1049 -39.41 -29.59 -5.34
C GLN A 1049 -39.16 -29.47 -6.84
N ARG A 1050 -37.93 -29.80 -7.27
CA ARG A 1050 -37.48 -29.88 -8.65
C ARG A 1050 -36.98 -31.30 -8.92
N ASP A 1051 -37.45 -31.92 -10.00
CA ASP A 1051 -37.09 -33.30 -10.36
C ASP A 1051 -35.88 -33.38 -11.32
N GLU A 1052 -35.37 -32.22 -11.77
CA GLU A 1052 -34.18 -32.17 -12.64
C GLU A 1052 -32.87 -32.17 -11.81
N PRO A 1053 -31.79 -32.81 -12.32
CA PRO A 1053 -30.50 -32.83 -11.64
C PRO A 1053 -29.87 -31.44 -11.57
N LEU A 1054 -29.28 -31.08 -10.43
CA LEU A 1054 -28.50 -29.85 -10.34
C LEU A 1054 -27.28 -29.91 -11.29
N SER A 1055 -27.04 -28.83 -12.02
CA SER A 1055 -25.97 -28.72 -13.02
C SER A 1055 -25.54 -27.26 -13.18
N ILE A 1056 -24.44 -26.98 -13.89
CA ILE A 1056 -24.07 -25.59 -14.21
C ILE A 1056 -25.17 -24.90 -15.00
N GLU A 1057 -25.77 -25.58 -15.98
CA GLU A 1057 -26.88 -25.02 -16.79
C GLU A 1057 -28.12 -24.70 -15.94
N VAL A 1058 -28.41 -25.53 -14.92
CA VAL A 1058 -29.46 -25.21 -13.94
C VAL A 1058 -29.08 -23.95 -13.17
N LEU A 1059 -27.87 -23.87 -12.61
CA LEU A 1059 -27.43 -22.72 -11.83
C LEU A 1059 -27.42 -21.42 -12.63
N LYS A 1060 -27.12 -21.46 -13.93
CA LYS A 1060 -27.19 -20.28 -14.82
C LYS A 1060 -28.61 -19.69 -14.95
N ARG A 1061 -29.66 -20.48 -14.71
CA ARG A 1061 -31.05 -19.99 -14.64
C ARG A 1061 -31.38 -19.27 -13.33
N TYR A 1062 -30.50 -19.36 -12.33
CA TYR A 1062 -30.63 -18.70 -11.01
C TYR A 1062 -29.47 -17.72 -10.81
N PRO A 1063 -29.47 -16.55 -11.46
CA PRO A 1063 -28.34 -15.61 -11.43
C PRO A 1063 -27.98 -15.10 -10.02
N HIS A 1064 -28.97 -15.02 -9.13
CA HIS A 1064 -28.80 -14.63 -7.72
C HIS A 1064 -28.26 -15.79 -6.84
N GLY A 1065 -28.18 -17.01 -7.39
CA GLY A 1065 -27.88 -18.23 -6.66
C GLY A 1065 -29.13 -18.95 -6.16
N LEU A 1066 -28.93 -20.19 -5.72
CA LEU A 1066 -29.98 -21.10 -5.31
C LEU A 1066 -29.88 -21.38 -3.80
N ASP A 1067 -31.00 -21.28 -3.11
CA ASP A 1067 -31.17 -21.73 -1.73
C ASP A 1067 -31.67 -23.18 -1.71
N LEU A 1068 -30.80 -24.09 -1.27
CA LEU A 1068 -31.06 -25.53 -1.16
C LEU A 1068 -31.63 -25.93 0.22
N GLY A 1069 -31.83 -24.94 1.09
CA GLY A 1069 -32.47 -25.11 2.39
C GLY A 1069 -31.53 -25.11 3.58
N PRO A 1070 -32.09 -25.23 4.80
CA PRO A 1070 -31.31 -25.27 6.03
C PRO A 1070 -30.48 -26.55 6.14
N MET A 1071 -29.44 -26.51 6.97
CA MET A 1071 -28.67 -27.70 7.34
C MET A 1071 -29.57 -28.76 8.02
N ARG A 1072 -29.24 -30.03 7.81
CA ARG A 1072 -29.98 -31.19 8.33
C ARG A 1072 -29.06 -32.11 9.12
N GLU A 1073 -29.65 -32.87 10.03
CA GLU A 1073 -28.93 -33.88 10.81
C GLU A 1073 -28.25 -34.89 9.87
N SER A 1074 -26.97 -35.16 10.10
CA SER A 1074 -26.10 -35.88 9.16
C SER A 1074 -25.53 -37.18 9.73
N PHE A 1075 -25.56 -37.37 11.06
CA PHE A 1075 -25.16 -38.60 11.71
C PHE A 1075 -26.19 -39.72 11.56
N PRO A 1076 -25.74 -40.98 11.36
CA PRO A 1076 -24.33 -41.44 11.39
C PRO A 1076 -23.59 -41.35 10.05
N GLY A 1077 -24.21 -40.85 8.97
CA GLY A 1077 -23.62 -40.83 7.62
C GLY A 1077 -22.30 -40.05 7.51
N TYR A 1078 -22.09 -39.10 8.41
CA TYR A 1078 -20.94 -38.20 8.47
C TYR A 1078 -19.88 -38.63 9.51
N LEU A 1079 -19.96 -39.86 10.02
CA LEU A 1079 -18.91 -40.48 10.84
C LEU A 1079 -18.02 -41.35 9.92
N PHE A 1080 -16.79 -40.92 9.68
CA PHE A 1080 -15.80 -41.58 8.80
C PHE A 1080 -14.71 -42.33 9.58
N THR A 1081 -14.85 -42.40 10.90
CA THR A 1081 -14.09 -43.30 11.76
C THR A 1081 -14.33 -44.76 11.33
N PRO A 1082 -13.34 -45.66 11.52
CA PRO A 1082 -13.47 -47.06 11.11
C PRO A 1082 -14.68 -47.81 11.72
N ASP A 1083 -15.06 -47.44 12.93
CA ASP A 1083 -16.18 -48.00 13.72
C ASP A 1083 -17.50 -47.23 13.58
N ARG A 1084 -17.50 -46.11 12.83
CA ARG A 1084 -18.66 -45.22 12.64
C ARG A 1084 -19.19 -44.61 13.94
N LEU A 1085 -18.33 -44.45 14.95
CA LEU A 1085 -18.61 -43.73 16.19
C LEU A 1085 -17.88 -42.38 16.23
N ILE A 1086 -18.38 -41.46 17.03
CA ILE A 1086 -17.66 -40.27 17.46
C ILE A 1086 -16.56 -40.74 18.41
N HIS A 1087 -15.30 -40.50 18.07
CA HIS A 1087 -14.18 -40.71 18.99
C HIS A 1087 -14.16 -39.56 20.00
N LEU A 1088 -14.77 -39.76 21.15
CA LEU A 1088 -15.05 -38.74 22.16
C LEU A 1088 -13.81 -38.38 22.98
N THR A 1089 -12.94 -39.37 23.24
CA THR A 1089 -11.69 -39.20 23.98
C THR A 1089 -10.47 -39.61 23.13
N PRO A 1090 -10.15 -38.92 22.02
CA PRO A 1090 -8.96 -39.23 21.24
C PRO A 1090 -7.69 -39.13 22.11
N PRO A 1091 -6.80 -40.15 22.11
CA PRO A 1091 -5.65 -40.20 23.02
C PRO A 1091 -4.76 -38.95 22.95
N GLU A 1092 -4.60 -38.38 21.76
CA GLU A 1092 -3.78 -37.19 21.53
C GLU A 1092 -4.34 -35.94 22.23
N LEU A 1093 -5.67 -35.78 22.23
CA LEU A 1093 -6.35 -34.66 22.89
C LEU A 1093 -6.39 -34.84 24.40
N VAL A 1094 -6.55 -36.08 24.89
CA VAL A 1094 -6.48 -36.41 26.33
C VAL A 1094 -5.06 -36.19 26.88
N ALA A 1095 -4.02 -36.50 26.10
CA ALA A 1095 -2.64 -36.19 26.47
C ALA A 1095 -2.42 -34.67 26.57
N ASP A 1096 -2.96 -33.90 25.62
CA ASP A 1096 -2.84 -32.44 25.64
C ASP A 1096 -3.65 -31.79 26.78
N LEU A 1097 -4.80 -32.37 27.14
CA LEU A 1097 -5.53 -32.00 28.36
C LEU A 1097 -4.67 -32.19 29.60
N THR A 1098 -3.94 -33.31 29.71
CA THR A 1098 -3.05 -33.57 30.85
C THR A 1098 -1.98 -32.47 30.97
N ARG A 1099 -1.43 -32.00 29.85
CA ARG A 1099 -0.50 -30.86 29.81
C ARG A 1099 -1.18 -29.58 30.29
N ALA A 1100 -2.37 -29.25 29.80
CA ALA A 1100 -3.13 -28.10 30.26
C ALA A 1100 -3.40 -28.14 31.78
N LEU A 1101 -3.78 -29.30 32.32
CA LEU A 1101 -4.02 -29.45 33.76
C LEU A 1101 -2.75 -29.27 34.60
N ALA A 1102 -1.58 -29.60 34.06
CA ALA A 1102 -0.30 -29.27 34.70
C ALA A 1102 -0.05 -27.76 34.71
N ASP A 1103 -0.30 -27.09 33.58
CA ASP A 1103 -0.15 -25.63 33.44
C ASP A 1103 -1.14 -24.83 34.28
N LEU A 1104 -2.35 -25.34 34.52
CA LEU A 1104 -3.33 -24.70 35.42
C LEU A 1104 -2.77 -24.48 36.84
N ARG A 1105 -1.82 -25.32 37.26
CA ARG A 1105 -1.16 -25.24 38.57
C ARG A 1105 0.10 -24.37 38.57
N SER A 1106 0.51 -23.84 37.42
CA SER A 1106 1.68 -22.98 37.28
C SER A 1106 1.39 -21.52 37.65
N ALA A 1107 2.42 -20.77 38.03
CA ALA A 1107 2.29 -19.33 38.27
C ALA A 1107 1.97 -18.58 36.96
N GLU A 1108 1.24 -17.47 37.05
CA GLU A 1108 1.05 -16.56 35.92
C GLU A 1108 2.33 -15.76 35.65
N SER A 1109 2.65 -15.51 34.38
CA SER A 1109 3.70 -14.53 34.04
C SER A 1109 3.09 -13.13 34.14
N GLY A 1110 3.81 -12.19 34.75
CA GLY A 1110 3.40 -10.78 34.85
C GLY A 1110 3.69 -9.96 33.58
N GLU A 1111 3.90 -10.63 32.44
CA GLU A 1111 4.28 -10.02 31.18
C GLU A 1111 3.06 -9.47 30.44
N MET A 1112 3.28 -8.48 29.57
CA MET A 1112 2.23 -8.00 28.67
C MET A 1112 2.02 -9.04 27.57
N MET A 1113 0.77 -9.24 27.16
CA MET A 1113 0.40 -10.18 26.10
C MET A 1113 -0.05 -9.45 24.85
N LEU A 1114 0.60 -9.72 23.72
CA LEU A 1114 0.23 -9.20 22.40
C LEU A 1114 -0.83 -10.10 21.75
N ILE A 1115 -1.89 -9.47 21.25
CA ILE A 1115 -2.92 -10.09 20.40
C ILE A 1115 -3.00 -9.38 19.05
N GLY A 1116 -3.39 -10.11 18.01
CA GLY A 1116 -3.62 -9.57 16.67
C GLY A 1116 -5.06 -9.05 16.49
N ARG A 1117 -5.25 -8.10 15.57
CA ARG A 1117 -6.58 -7.73 15.07
C ARG A 1117 -6.65 -7.64 13.55
N ARG A 1118 -7.85 -7.83 13.01
CA ARG A 1118 -8.20 -7.58 11.60
C ARG A 1118 -8.98 -6.28 11.49
N ASP A 1119 -8.98 -5.70 10.29
CA ASP A 1119 -9.81 -4.53 9.95
C ASP A 1119 -10.80 -4.92 8.85
N LEU A 1120 -12.03 -4.42 8.94
CA LEU A 1120 -13.09 -4.71 7.95
C LEU A 1120 -12.69 -4.31 6.52
N ARG A 1121 -11.79 -3.34 6.37
CA ARG A 1121 -11.39 -2.75 5.08
C ARG A 1121 -10.16 -3.42 4.50
N THR A 1122 -9.48 -4.29 5.22
CA THR A 1122 -8.33 -5.05 4.69
C THR A 1122 -8.64 -6.54 4.72
N ASN A 1123 -7.92 -7.31 3.90
CA ASN A 1123 -7.96 -8.76 3.98
C ASN A 1123 -6.53 -9.28 3.89
N ASN A 1124 -6.04 -9.88 4.98
CA ASN A 1124 -4.66 -10.33 5.13
C ASN A 1124 -3.71 -9.24 4.62
N SER A 1125 -2.77 -9.55 3.71
CA SER A 1125 -1.82 -8.58 3.14
C SER A 1125 -2.19 -8.04 1.74
N TRP A 1126 -3.12 -8.65 1.00
CA TRP A 1126 -3.27 -8.43 -0.45
C TRP A 1126 -4.23 -7.29 -0.88
N MET A 1127 -4.96 -6.65 0.05
CA MET A 1127 -5.92 -5.58 -0.29
C MET A 1127 -5.41 -4.15 0.00
N HIS A 1128 -4.15 -3.99 0.39
CA HIS A 1128 -3.59 -2.68 0.76
C HIS A 1128 -3.28 -1.80 -0.45
N ASN A 1129 -3.23 -2.35 -1.67
CA ASN A 1129 -3.04 -1.55 -2.89
C ASN A 1129 -4.32 -0.87 -3.41
N SER A 1130 -5.41 -0.88 -2.64
CA SER A 1130 -6.63 -0.11 -2.92
C SER A 1130 -6.66 1.20 -2.15
N GLN A 1131 -6.62 2.32 -2.88
CA GLN A 1131 -6.70 3.67 -2.28
C GLN A 1131 -8.02 3.85 -1.51
N ARG A 1132 -9.10 3.24 -2.02
CA ARG A 1132 -10.42 3.27 -1.38
C ARG A 1132 -10.39 2.64 0.00
N LEU A 1133 -9.60 1.59 0.20
CA LEU A 1133 -9.55 0.82 1.44
C LEU A 1133 -8.57 1.41 2.45
N VAL A 1134 -7.38 1.85 2.02
CA VAL A 1134 -6.32 2.33 2.94
C VAL A 1134 -6.42 3.80 3.34
N LYS A 1135 -7.26 4.61 2.70
CA LYS A 1135 -7.48 6.02 3.10
C LYS A 1135 -8.00 6.16 4.54
N GLY A 1136 -7.75 7.32 5.15
CA GLY A 1136 -8.25 7.70 6.48
C GLY A 1136 -7.19 7.65 7.58
N GLU A 1137 -7.63 7.46 8.82
CA GLU A 1137 -6.79 7.44 10.01
C GLU A 1137 -5.80 6.26 10.03
N ASN A 1138 -4.73 6.41 10.82
CA ASN A 1138 -3.73 5.37 11.01
C ASN A 1138 -4.34 4.16 11.75
N ARG A 1139 -4.34 2.99 11.11
CA ARG A 1139 -4.90 1.73 11.67
C ARG A 1139 -3.89 0.90 12.46
N CYS A 1140 -2.61 1.28 12.40
CA CYS A 1140 -1.47 0.56 12.96
C CYS A 1140 -1.08 0.99 14.39
N ALA A 1141 -1.97 1.68 15.11
CA ALA A 1141 -1.73 2.05 16.50
C ALA A 1141 -1.76 0.84 17.44
N LEU A 1142 -0.91 0.86 18.47
CA LEU A 1142 -0.89 -0.10 19.57
C LEU A 1142 -2.02 0.23 20.53
N LEU A 1143 -3.03 -0.64 20.61
CA LEU A 1143 -4.08 -0.48 21.63
C LEU A 1143 -3.54 -0.94 22.98
N ILE A 1144 -3.77 -0.14 24.01
CA ILE A 1144 -3.40 -0.45 25.40
C ILE A 1144 -4.42 0.11 26.39
N ASN A 1145 -4.62 -0.61 27.50
CA ASN A 1145 -5.51 -0.19 28.58
C ASN A 1145 -4.98 1.08 29.28
N PRO A 1146 -5.84 2.01 29.77
CA PRO A 1146 -5.38 3.22 30.45
C PRO A 1146 -4.53 2.96 31.69
N ALA A 1147 -4.86 1.92 32.48
CA ALA A 1147 -4.09 1.58 33.68
C ALA A 1147 -2.66 1.12 33.33
N ASP A 1148 -2.49 0.37 32.23
CA ASP A 1148 -1.17 -0.04 31.77
C ASP A 1148 -0.40 1.10 31.10
N ALA A 1149 -1.09 1.97 30.37
CA ALA A 1149 -0.47 3.17 29.82
C ALA A 1149 0.08 4.07 30.93
N GLU A 1150 -0.69 4.30 32.00
CA GLU A 1150 -0.24 5.04 33.18
C GLU A 1150 0.95 4.35 33.84
N ARG A 1151 0.85 3.03 34.09
CA ARG A 1151 1.90 2.22 34.71
C ARG A 1151 3.22 2.24 33.91
N LEU A 1152 3.13 2.28 32.59
CA LEU A 1152 4.29 2.23 31.67
C LEU A 1152 4.73 3.62 31.19
N GLY A 1153 4.09 4.70 31.64
CA GLY A 1153 4.41 6.06 31.22
C GLY A 1153 4.15 6.33 29.73
N LEU A 1154 3.15 5.68 29.15
CA LEU A 1154 2.76 5.85 27.75
C LEU A 1154 1.68 6.94 27.61
N ALA A 1155 1.69 7.66 26.50
CA ALA A 1155 0.72 8.68 26.19
C ALA A 1155 0.09 8.43 24.81
N ASN A 1156 -1.17 8.85 24.65
CA ASN A 1156 -1.90 8.69 23.38
C ASN A 1156 -1.16 9.40 22.23
N ASP A 1157 -1.16 8.77 21.07
CA ASP A 1157 -0.50 9.19 19.83
C ASP A 1157 1.02 9.39 19.93
N LYS A 1158 1.64 8.96 21.04
CA LYS A 1158 3.10 8.98 21.21
C LYS A 1158 3.72 7.64 20.84
N PRO A 1159 4.97 7.63 20.35
CA PRO A 1159 5.67 6.40 20.01
C PRO A 1159 6.02 5.58 21.25
N ALA A 1160 5.90 4.27 21.13
CA ALA A 1160 6.34 3.26 22.09
C ALA A 1160 7.12 2.16 21.37
N ARG A 1161 8.04 1.54 22.10
CA ARG A 1161 8.73 0.31 21.66
C ARG A 1161 7.96 -0.89 22.18
N ILE A 1162 7.72 -1.84 21.29
CA ILE A 1162 7.21 -3.17 21.64
C ILE A 1162 8.23 -4.21 21.17
N MET A 1163 8.57 -5.15 22.05
CA MET A 1163 9.67 -6.08 21.85
C MET A 1163 9.26 -7.50 22.22
N SER A 1164 9.78 -8.48 21.49
CA SER A 1164 9.70 -9.90 21.81
C SER A 1164 11.08 -10.55 21.62
N ARG A 1165 11.16 -11.88 21.69
CA ARG A 1165 12.37 -12.63 21.35
C ARG A 1165 12.88 -12.36 19.94
N THR A 1166 12.00 -12.14 18.97
CA THR A 1166 12.38 -12.09 17.54
C THR A 1166 12.77 -10.70 17.06
N GLY A 1167 12.38 -9.65 17.78
CA GLY A 1167 12.75 -8.29 17.40
C GLY A 1167 11.94 -7.22 18.11
N GLU A 1168 11.91 -6.05 17.49
CA GLU A 1168 11.21 -4.87 18.00
C GLU A 1168 10.50 -4.08 16.89
N LEU A 1169 9.44 -3.37 17.30
CA LEU A 1169 8.72 -2.39 16.49
C LEU A 1169 8.57 -1.07 17.24
N LEU A 1170 8.58 0.02 16.46
CA LEU A 1170 8.18 1.34 16.90
C LEU A 1170 6.73 1.58 16.46
N VAL A 1171 5.85 1.84 17.43
CA VAL A 1171 4.40 1.95 17.19
C VAL A 1171 3.83 3.17 17.92
N ASN A 1172 2.82 3.81 17.35
CA ASN A 1172 2.10 4.86 18.06
C ASN A 1172 1.06 4.25 19.00
N VAL A 1173 0.93 4.79 20.21
CA VAL A 1173 0.01 4.29 21.22
C VAL A 1173 -1.38 4.85 21.02
N GLN A 1174 -2.40 4.01 21.16
CA GLN A 1174 -3.79 4.41 21.30
C GLN A 1174 -4.36 3.82 22.60
N ILE A 1175 -4.72 4.69 23.53
CA ILE A 1175 -5.21 4.31 24.85
C ILE A 1175 -6.72 4.05 24.76
N THR A 1176 -7.18 2.88 25.24
CA THR A 1176 -8.62 2.51 25.21
C THR A 1176 -9.01 1.55 26.32
N GLU A 1177 -10.21 1.71 26.88
CA GLU A 1177 -10.82 0.77 27.84
C GLU A 1177 -11.36 -0.51 27.18
N ASP A 1178 -11.38 -0.56 25.84
CA ASP A 1178 -11.85 -1.73 25.10
C ASP A 1178 -10.86 -2.91 25.12
N ILE A 1179 -9.73 -2.78 25.81
CA ILE A 1179 -8.74 -3.86 25.96
C ILE A 1179 -8.49 -4.15 27.43
N MET A 1180 -8.39 -5.44 27.78
CA MET A 1180 -8.12 -5.87 29.15
C MET A 1180 -6.74 -5.39 29.63
N PRO A 1181 -6.58 -5.04 30.91
CA PRO A 1181 -5.26 -4.84 31.51
C PRO A 1181 -4.33 -6.05 31.31
N GLY A 1182 -3.05 -5.79 31.09
CA GLY A 1182 -2.03 -6.77 30.75
C GLY A 1182 -1.97 -7.15 29.27
N VAL A 1183 -2.82 -6.55 28.41
CA VAL A 1183 -2.92 -6.92 26.99
C VAL A 1183 -2.66 -5.71 26.09
N VAL A 1184 -1.96 -5.95 24.98
CA VAL A 1184 -1.77 -4.98 23.90
C VAL A 1184 -2.18 -5.57 22.56
N CYS A 1185 -2.58 -4.73 21.60
CA CYS A 1185 -3.08 -5.20 20.31
C CYS A 1185 -2.53 -4.42 19.11
N LEU A 1186 -2.13 -5.15 18.06
CA LEU A 1186 -1.68 -4.61 16.77
C LEU A 1186 -2.43 -5.26 15.59
N PRO A 1187 -2.59 -4.57 14.45
CA PRO A 1187 -3.23 -5.15 13.28
C PRO A 1187 -2.30 -6.11 12.52
N HIS A 1188 -2.92 -7.06 11.82
CA HIS A 1188 -2.26 -8.00 10.92
C HIS A 1188 -2.28 -7.51 9.45
N GLY A 1189 -1.29 -7.95 8.65
CA GLY A 1189 -1.27 -7.81 7.20
C GLY A 1189 -0.59 -6.55 6.63
N TRP A 1190 0.02 -5.74 7.48
CA TRP A 1190 0.74 -4.52 7.12
C TRP A 1190 2.27 -4.77 7.07
N GLY A 1191 3.06 -3.75 6.69
CA GLY A 1191 4.51 -3.83 6.48
C GLY A 1191 4.94 -3.78 5.00
N HIS A 1192 4.26 -2.95 4.20
CA HIS A 1192 4.44 -2.88 2.73
C HIS A 1192 5.61 -1.98 2.28
N ASP A 1193 6.69 -1.90 3.08
CA ASP A 1193 7.84 -1.03 2.86
C ASP A 1193 9.16 -1.79 2.59
N ARG A 1194 9.09 -3.10 2.37
CA ARG A 1194 10.26 -3.90 1.98
C ARG A 1194 10.81 -3.43 0.63
N GLU A 1195 12.14 -3.38 0.50
CA GLU A 1195 12.81 -2.98 -0.74
C GLU A 1195 12.43 -3.88 -1.94
N GLY A 1196 12.23 -3.34 -3.13
CA GLY A 1196 11.92 -4.16 -4.31
C GLY A 1196 10.46 -4.66 -4.42
N VAL A 1197 9.58 -4.26 -3.50
CA VAL A 1197 8.12 -4.35 -3.66
C VAL A 1197 7.64 -3.29 -4.68
N SER A 1198 6.62 -3.63 -5.47
CA SER A 1198 5.98 -2.70 -6.42
C SER A 1198 4.47 -2.67 -6.22
N LEU A 1199 4.05 -2.04 -5.13
CA LEU A 1199 2.65 -1.82 -4.74
C LEU A 1199 2.50 -0.36 -4.28
N ARG A 1200 2.24 0.55 -5.22
CA ARG A 1200 2.42 1.99 -5.03
C ARG A 1200 1.51 2.57 -3.95
N VAL A 1201 0.27 2.11 -3.90
CA VAL A 1201 -0.70 2.57 -2.90
C VAL A 1201 -0.34 1.99 -1.53
N ALA A 1202 0.00 0.70 -1.46
CA ALA A 1202 0.39 0.06 -0.20
C ALA A 1202 1.66 0.70 0.39
N GLN A 1203 2.67 0.98 -0.44
CA GLN A 1203 3.91 1.66 -0.05
C GLN A 1203 3.71 3.10 0.43
N SER A 1204 2.64 3.78 -0.02
CA SER A 1204 2.33 5.13 0.47
C SER A 1204 1.83 5.15 1.92
N ASN A 1205 1.37 4.01 2.43
CA ASN A 1205 0.93 3.82 3.80
C ASN A 1205 1.29 2.39 4.28
N PRO A 1206 2.57 2.10 4.51
CA PRO A 1206 3.03 0.73 4.65
C PRO A 1206 2.60 0.08 5.97
N GLY A 1207 2.36 0.87 7.02
CA GLY A 1207 2.02 0.38 8.35
C GLY A 1207 3.18 -0.34 9.05
N ILE A 1208 2.87 -1.29 9.94
CA ILE A 1208 3.85 -2.12 10.66
C ILE A 1208 3.55 -3.60 10.45
N ASN A 1209 4.55 -4.47 10.43
CA ASN A 1209 4.30 -5.90 10.41
C ASN A 1209 4.39 -6.50 11.82
N VAL A 1210 3.25 -6.85 12.42
CA VAL A 1210 3.22 -7.52 13.75
C VAL A 1210 3.99 -8.86 13.75
N ASN A 1211 4.10 -9.51 12.59
CA ASN A 1211 4.78 -10.79 12.47
C ASN A 1211 6.31 -10.67 12.57
N ASP A 1212 6.89 -9.47 12.49
CA ASP A 1212 8.32 -9.26 12.75
C ASP A 1212 8.68 -9.49 14.23
N ILE A 1213 7.70 -9.36 15.14
CA ILE A 1213 7.85 -9.58 16.59
C ILE A 1213 7.04 -10.77 17.09
N THR A 1214 6.41 -11.54 16.20
CA THR A 1214 5.68 -12.74 16.59
C THR A 1214 6.65 -13.92 16.65
N ASP A 1215 6.70 -14.58 17.80
CA ASP A 1215 7.66 -15.63 18.11
C ASP A 1215 7.36 -16.93 17.33
N ASP A 1216 8.24 -17.28 16.38
CA ASP A 1216 8.15 -18.50 15.55
C ASP A 1216 8.39 -19.82 16.32
N GLN A 1217 8.91 -19.75 17.54
CA GLN A 1217 9.18 -20.91 18.40
C GLN A 1217 7.98 -21.29 19.26
N VAL A 1218 6.95 -20.45 19.33
CA VAL A 1218 5.73 -20.72 20.10
C VAL A 1218 4.65 -21.25 19.17
N VAL A 1219 4.27 -22.51 19.35
CA VAL A 1219 3.25 -23.21 18.55
C VAL A 1219 2.22 -23.88 19.46
N ASP A 1220 1.07 -24.25 18.92
CA ASP A 1220 0.25 -25.32 19.48
C ASP A 1220 1.03 -26.63 19.28
N THR A 1221 1.53 -27.22 20.36
CA THR A 1221 2.41 -28.41 20.29
C THR A 1221 1.73 -29.62 19.68
N LEU A 1222 0.40 -29.72 19.77
CA LEU A 1222 -0.34 -30.86 19.22
C LEU A 1222 -0.54 -30.71 17.71
N SER A 1223 -1.05 -29.56 17.26
CA SER A 1223 -1.37 -29.34 15.84
C SER A 1223 -0.21 -28.78 15.01
N GLY A 1224 0.81 -28.22 15.65
CA GLY A 1224 1.87 -27.44 15.01
C GLY A 1224 1.43 -26.03 14.57
N ASN A 1225 0.16 -25.66 14.75
CA ASN A 1225 -0.37 -24.36 14.33
C ASN A 1225 0.37 -23.20 15.01
N ALA A 1226 0.60 -22.11 14.27
CA ALA A 1226 1.28 -20.94 14.80
C ALA A 1226 0.49 -20.29 15.95
N VAL A 1227 1.21 -19.87 17.00
CA VAL A 1227 0.64 -18.95 17.99
C VAL A 1227 0.78 -17.53 17.43
N LEU A 1228 -0.35 -16.86 17.25
CA LEU A 1228 -0.45 -15.47 16.81
C LEU A 1228 -1.17 -14.57 17.84
N ASN A 1229 -1.73 -15.18 18.89
CA ASN A 1229 -2.45 -14.49 19.96
C ASN A 1229 -1.92 -14.94 21.32
N GLY A 1230 -1.64 -13.97 22.20
CA GLY A 1230 -1.06 -14.18 23.52
C GLY A 1230 0.47 -14.32 23.49
N ILE A 1231 1.14 -13.53 22.65
CA ILE A 1231 2.60 -13.50 22.56
C ILE A 1231 3.14 -12.64 23.70
N PRO A 1232 4.05 -13.15 24.56
CA PRO A 1232 4.69 -12.34 25.58
C PRO A 1232 5.51 -11.21 24.95
N VAL A 1233 5.31 -9.98 25.42
CA VAL A 1233 6.02 -8.79 24.94
C VAL A 1233 6.39 -7.85 26.08
N THR A 1234 7.42 -7.04 25.84
CA THR A 1234 7.74 -5.88 26.67
C THR A 1234 7.35 -4.61 25.92
N VAL A 1235 6.73 -3.66 26.62
CA VAL A 1235 6.33 -2.36 26.07
C VAL A 1235 6.96 -1.24 26.89
N ALA A 1236 7.58 -0.26 26.22
CA ALA A 1236 8.24 0.86 26.88
C ALA A 1236 8.03 2.18 26.10
N ALA A 1237 7.99 3.30 26.83
CA ALA A 1237 7.97 4.63 26.24
C ALA A 1237 9.22 4.88 25.39
N PHE A 1238 9.07 5.54 24.24
CA PHE A 1238 10.21 5.89 23.42
C PHE A 1238 10.98 7.10 24.02
N GLY A 1239 12.24 6.91 24.42
CA GLY A 1239 13.14 7.99 24.86
C GLY A 1239 13.44 8.11 26.35
N THR A 1240 13.01 7.16 27.20
CA THR A 1240 13.40 7.13 28.63
C THR A 1240 14.80 6.53 28.82
N GLN A 1241 15.61 7.14 29.70
CA GLN A 1241 17.03 6.84 29.96
C GLN A 1241 17.32 5.45 30.55
N GLU A 1242 16.33 4.63 30.87
CA GLU A 1242 16.55 3.27 31.38
C GLU A 1242 16.91 2.26 30.27
N SER A 1243 16.87 2.65 28.99
CA SER A 1243 17.13 1.76 27.86
C SER A 1243 18.61 1.56 27.47
N THR A 1244 19.57 1.95 28.32
CA THR A 1244 21.02 1.81 28.03
C THR A 1244 21.80 0.95 29.04
N ARG A 1245 21.14 0.08 29.81
CA ARG A 1245 21.86 -0.93 30.61
C ARG A 1245 21.56 -2.35 30.13
N ASP A 1246 22.66 -2.99 29.76
CA ASP A 1246 22.91 -4.42 29.54
C ASP A 1246 22.28 -5.09 28.31
N ILE A 1247 22.94 -4.87 27.17
CA ILE A 1247 23.11 -5.91 26.15
C ILE A 1247 24.61 -6.21 26.06
N ASP A 1248 25.10 -7.02 26.99
CA ASP A 1248 26.38 -7.71 26.81
C ASP A 1248 26.15 -8.85 25.81
N SER A 1249 26.80 -8.75 24.65
CA SER A 1249 26.63 -9.64 23.50
C SER A 1249 27.28 -11.03 23.67
N HIS A 1250 27.43 -11.57 24.88
CA HIS A 1250 28.19 -12.81 25.15
C HIS A 1250 27.58 -13.75 26.19
N ALA A 1251 26.28 -14.07 26.10
CA ALA A 1251 25.70 -15.15 26.91
C ALA A 1251 24.46 -15.82 26.28
N TYR A 1252 24.57 -16.43 25.09
CA TYR A 1252 23.51 -17.31 24.55
C TYR A 1252 24.07 -18.51 23.76
N THR A 1253 25.04 -19.24 24.33
CA THR A 1253 25.52 -20.52 23.77
C THR A 1253 25.42 -21.74 24.68
N ASP A 1254 24.87 -21.66 25.91
CA ASP A 1254 24.95 -22.77 26.88
C ASP A 1254 23.61 -23.28 27.46
N ARG A 1255 22.53 -23.31 26.66
CA ARG A 1255 21.29 -24.05 27.03
C ARG A 1255 20.69 -24.88 25.89
N ALA A 1256 21.53 -25.43 25.02
CA ALA A 1256 21.15 -26.42 24.01
C ALA A 1256 21.74 -27.83 24.28
N ALA A 1257 22.08 -28.12 25.54
CA ALA A 1257 22.49 -29.45 25.98
C ALA A 1257 21.93 -29.73 27.38
N GLN A 1258 20.60 -29.90 27.47
CA GLN A 1258 19.94 -30.75 28.47
C GLN A 1258 18.53 -31.11 28.01
#